data_AF-A0A2G6TE02-F1
#
_entry.id   AF-A0A2G6TE02-F1
#
_cell.length_a   1.000
_cell.length_b   1.000
_cell.length_c   1.000
_cell.angle_alpha   90.00
_cell.angle_beta   90.00
_cell.angle_gamma   90.00
#
_symmetry.space_group_name_H-M   'P 1'
#
loop_
_entity.id
_entity.type
_entity.pdbx_description
1 polymer ?
#
loop_
_entity_poly.entity_id
_entity_poly.type
_entity_poly.pdbx_seq_one_letter_code
_entity_poly.pdbx_strand_id
1 'polypeptide(L)'
;MILISSTFTPQLYAQQGKVDITFNTFDDGLNGDGFDNTVRTLSLQLDEKLIVGGDYLSLNGIPCTYLTRLKPDGTIDLSFNTGTGFNGKVYTTHIQPDGKILVGGSFTSYNGVSSGRLIRLNKDGTNDTSFNTSIAATTGIIYNICPQPDGKIIIVGSFTKYNNITVNRIARLLPNGTLDSTFITGSGSSVIISNARVLATGKILISGNFLEFNGTSKNKIARLNYDGSVDETFNIGTGFNDDIDAIAVQEDGKIILGGSFTTYNGIIANRIIRLNEDGTIDNSLLSGSGINGGAVQTVKIDAAGRIMVGGSFAGLYNGNAINRVFLLNSNGTLNSDFDIESGPGSGSVLALINDSNGSWYIGGSFLTFDGQNQGRLVKVNPDGDHDSSYLSAGVGFDNSVLKILPLEDNKTMIFGSFTKFNGDPIFRIARLLENGFSDLSFNSNKSGANNLIKSAVLQSDGKIVFGGNFTKYNDVISNRITRVFPDGTIDTNFNIGSGFNSQIYAMAIQSDGKVIVAGNFTAYNGSTGVGRIIRLLSDGSRDNSFNTGLGADAIIEAILIQPDGKILAGGRFNSFNGNSFARLVRLNSDGSIDSGFNIGEGFDKNIYVIALQSDQKIIIGGSFLSYNKAAQKRILRLNSNGGLDTTFDSGTGFSKGEVRSILVQPDDRILVGGTFSGTYKKLPSQRFIRLLKNGDNDVSFDAPLNNTLFAMSFTSDYRLLIGGNFNSVSKITKHRIARLKLCVDSTIWNGISWDNGKPSVGKEVFFRENFASLTTTNICSCSIDEGKTVTLLSGNTLGIEFSYIGLGTLVLEDSASLYQSDDDMINTGIIHFKRKTKPVLRYDFTYWSSPVENQKLIDVSPNTLLDKYQSYDSLSESWTFEKPSNIMIVGKGYVIRAPQNFSITERSVFEATFKGIPNNGKIKVDLGTEDSYNLVGNPYPSAINADVFLMNNALKIKGALYFWTHNTPITNFKYTADDYATYNLLGGVSTAATTLVSAITEPNGAIAAGQSFFLQSKDLGFASFTNEMRIVGRNERFFKPANRDKVSNENTIEKHRFWLNLRNNEGIFKQILLGYIDGATNELDDKYDALSMIGNQYVDFYSIIENKKLVIQGRALPFTENDSIVLGFKVGIEGNFNFSIDHKDGIFEKTNFFIEDKDLKTIHNLSQSPYFFNSSIGTFSDRFIVKFTDKTLSIGNFEVQDNDVVVWEKDKMIFITAKNQNINGVVVFDISGKRIYRKNKLDTSKLTIQNLFSAHQILLVKVTLENGNSITKKIPF
;
A
#
# COMPACT_ATOMS: atom_id res chain seq x y z
N MET A 1 -50.34 8.30 24.79
CA MET A 1 -48.90 8.06 24.61
C MET A 1 -48.49 8.55 23.24
N ILE A 2 -47.30 9.14 23.11
CA ILE A 2 -46.74 9.55 21.81
C ILE A 2 -45.82 8.43 21.33
N LEU A 3 -46.07 7.89 20.14
CA LEU A 3 -45.17 6.94 19.47
C LEU A 3 -44.17 7.73 18.64
N ILE A 4 -42.92 7.80 19.10
CA ILE A 4 -41.82 8.41 18.36
C ILE A 4 -41.22 7.34 17.44
N SER A 5 -41.47 7.46 16.14
CA SER A 5 -40.82 6.63 15.12
C SER A 5 -39.41 7.18 14.81
N SER A 6 -38.46 6.96 15.71
CA SER A 6 -37.05 7.28 15.46
C SER A 6 -36.45 6.23 14.52
N THR A 7 -36.38 6.54 13.22
CA THR A 7 -35.65 5.75 12.23
C THR A 7 -34.16 5.79 12.53
N PHE A 8 -33.63 4.75 13.19
CA PHE A 8 -32.19 4.54 13.32
C PHE A 8 -31.61 4.11 11.98
N THR A 9 -31.34 5.09 11.10
CA THR A 9 -30.29 4.92 10.09
C THR A 9 -28.96 4.83 10.84
N PRO A 10 -28.22 3.71 10.78
CA PRO A 10 -26.92 3.64 11.42
C PRO A 10 -26.02 4.74 10.84
N GLN A 11 -25.34 5.47 11.71
CA GLN A 11 -24.38 6.48 11.29
C GLN A 11 -23.18 5.75 10.67
N LEU A 12 -23.14 5.72 9.35
CA LEU A 12 -21.90 5.42 8.64
C LEU A 12 -20.84 6.47 9.08
N TYR A 13 -19.63 6.00 9.34
CA TYR A 13 -18.50 6.77 9.89
C TYR A 13 -17.30 6.66 8.99
N ALA A 14 -16.51 7.71 8.77
CA ALA A 14 -15.06 7.63 8.57
C ALA A 14 -14.42 6.22 8.76
N GLN A 15 -14.27 5.41 7.70
CA GLN A 15 -13.87 3.99 7.73
C GLN A 15 -13.16 3.42 6.50
N GLN A 16 -13.63 3.64 5.28
CA GLN A 16 -12.97 3.17 4.04
C GLN A 16 -11.71 4.01 3.76
N GLY A 17 -10.75 4.00 4.69
CA GLY A 17 -9.62 4.94 4.77
C GLY A 17 -9.46 5.56 6.16
N LYS A 18 -8.24 5.83 6.67
CA LYS A 18 -7.83 6.48 7.94
C LYS A 18 -6.31 6.80 7.99
N VAL A 19 -5.47 5.87 8.53
CA VAL A 19 -3.98 5.74 8.41
C VAL A 19 -3.46 4.27 8.39
N ASP A 20 -2.75 3.76 7.36
CA ASP A 20 -2.14 2.40 7.26
C ASP A 20 -0.66 2.56 7.62
N ILE A 21 0.19 1.53 7.46
CA ILE A 21 1.63 1.58 7.72
C ILE A 21 2.55 0.69 6.80
N THR A 22 2.42 0.60 5.45
CA THR A 22 3.28 -0.13 4.42
C THR A 22 3.70 0.60 3.07
N PHE A 23 3.98 1.90 3.08
CA PHE A 23 4.96 2.61 2.22
C PHE A 23 5.37 3.83 3.05
N ASN A 24 6.30 3.64 4.05
CA ASN A 24 7.24 4.51 4.86
C ASN A 24 7.73 4.27 6.43
N THR A 25 8.93 3.73 6.88
CA THR A 25 9.61 3.95 8.28
C THR A 25 11.10 4.46 8.59
N PHE A 26 12.14 4.59 7.72
CA PHE A 26 13.24 5.68 7.59
C PHE A 26 13.33 6.94 6.43
N ASP A 27 12.56 8.05 5.91
CA ASP A 27 11.39 9.20 5.99
C ASP A 27 10.83 10.07 7.24
N ASP A 28 11.37 11.20 7.74
CA ASP A 28 11.34 11.57 9.21
C ASP A 28 10.34 12.57 9.85
N GLY A 29 9.63 13.48 9.16
CA GLY A 29 8.74 14.55 9.69
C GLY A 29 9.41 15.91 9.72
N LEU A 30 10.71 15.85 9.51
CA LEU A 30 11.75 16.39 10.32
C LEU A 30 12.96 16.37 9.38
N ASN A 31 13.67 17.49 9.23
CA ASN A 31 14.93 17.62 8.47
C ASN A 31 14.86 18.02 6.98
N GLY A 32 13.79 18.66 6.53
CA GLY A 32 13.71 19.12 5.13
C GLY A 32 13.65 17.95 4.15
N ASP A 33 13.47 16.77 4.73
CA ASP A 33 12.63 15.72 4.26
C ASP A 33 11.31 16.23 3.73
N GLY A 34 10.86 15.44 2.78
CA GLY A 34 10.35 16.10 1.64
C GLY A 34 11.27 17.25 1.22
N PHE A 35 10.70 18.47 1.01
CA PHE A 35 11.34 19.34 0.03
C PHE A 35 10.85 20.84 -0.24
N ASP A 36 11.24 21.49 -1.37
CA ASP A 36 10.90 22.84 -1.97
C ASP A 36 9.45 22.98 -2.60
N ASN A 37 9.26 23.61 -3.79
CA ASN A 37 8.17 23.57 -4.80
C ASN A 37 7.69 22.13 -5.16
N THR A 38 7.13 21.77 -6.35
CA THR A 38 5.74 21.88 -6.90
C THR A 38 5.53 20.94 -8.14
N VAL A 39 4.84 19.78 -8.04
CA VAL A 39 5.06 18.48 -8.81
C VAL A 39 4.93 18.22 -10.33
N ARG A 40 5.55 17.14 -10.83
CA ARG A 40 6.19 17.14 -12.18
C ARG A 40 6.63 15.78 -12.85
N THR A 41 5.70 14.87 -13.10
CA THR A 41 5.55 13.54 -13.81
C THR A 41 5.56 12.20 -13.09
N LEU A 42 4.85 11.16 -13.58
CA LEU A 42 4.62 9.84 -12.95
C LEU A 42 4.27 8.77 -13.99
N SER A 43 4.42 7.44 -13.82
CA SER A 43 4.26 6.52 -15.00
C SER A 43 4.08 4.98 -15.04
N LEU A 44 3.85 4.07 -14.08
CA LEU A 44 3.59 2.57 -14.21
C LEU A 44 4.21 1.71 -15.40
N GLN A 45 4.31 0.37 -15.38
CA GLN A 45 4.58 -0.39 -16.65
C GLN A 45 4.11 -1.84 -16.61
N LEU A 46 3.85 -2.39 -17.81
CA LEU A 46 3.77 -3.80 -18.22
C LEU A 46 4.10 -4.84 -17.14
N ASP A 47 5.29 -5.39 -16.97
CA ASP A 47 6.08 -4.82 -15.89
C ASP A 47 5.27 -4.85 -14.47
N GLU A 48 5.28 -4.00 -13.40
CA GLU A 48 5.25 -4.15 -11.84
C GLU A 48 6.46 -3.85 -10.77
N LYS A 49 7.78 -3.66 -11.10
CA LYS A 49 8.86 -2.61 -10.71
C LYS A 49 8.38 -1.17 -10.29
N LEU A 50 8.99 -0.03 -10.76
CA LEU A 50 8.65 1.46 -10.72
C LEU A 50 9.76 2.33 -11.36
N ILE A 51 9.73 3.70 -11.42
CA ILE A 51 10.60 4.60 -12.29
C ILE A 51 10.84 6.09 -11.83
N VAL A 52 10.87 6.49 -10.57
CA VAL A 52 10.47 7.88 -10.21
C VAL A 52 11.40 9.05 -10.63
N GLY A 53 10.96 10.32 -10.58
CA GLY A 53 11.72 11.39 -11.24
C GLY A 53 11.44 12.92 -11.28
N GLY A 54 10.50 13.69 -10.57
CA GLY A 54 9.98 15.18 -10.48
C GLY A 54 10.70 16.64 -10.50
N ASP A 55 10.43 17.74 -11.29
CA ASP A 55 10.95 19.22 -11.31
C ASP A 55 12.38 19.78 -10.90
N TYR A 56 13.05 19.35 -9.83
CA TYR A 56 13.27 20.18 -8.64
C TYR A 56 14.61 20.95 -8.33
N LEU A 57 14.99 21.24 -7.05
CA LEU A 57 16.15 21.99 -6.42
C LEU A 57 16.92 21.42 -5.12
N SER A 58 16.33 21.15 -3.91
CA SER A 58 16.92 20.41 -2.72
C SER A 58 15.99 19.43 -1.91
N LEU A 59 16.52 18.30 -1.35
CA LEU A 59 15.83 17.07 -0.80
C LEU A 59 15.97 16.86 0.72
N ASN A 60 15.14 15.93 1.23
CA ASN A 60 15.27 14.82 2.22
C ASN A 60 16.69 14.26 2.50
N GLY A 61 17.64 15.20 2.56
CA GLY A 61 19.08 15.06 2.38
C GLY A 61 19.61 15.03 0.93
N ILE A 62 19.78 13.80 0.47
CA ILE A 62 20.84 13.31 -0.41
C ILE A 62 20.66 13.74 -1.87
N PRO A 63 21.76 13.92 -2.66
CA PRO A 63 21.68 14.43 -4.02
C PRO A 63 20.88 13.53 -4.97
N CYS A 64 21.41 13.06 -6.08
CA CYS A 64 20.60 12.89 -7.28
C CYS A 64 20.17 14.24 -7.76
N THR A 65 21.12 14.99 -8.28
CA THR A 65 20.75 15.82 -9.41
C THR A 65 20.03 14.94 -10.45
N TYR A 66 18.67 14.91 -10.43
CA TYR A 66 17.66 14.93 -11.52
C TYR A 66 16.60 13.76 -11.95
N LEU A 67 16.48 12.38 -11.84
CA LEU A 67 15.62 11.13 -12.31
C LEU A 67 15.76 10.20 -11.06
N THR A 68 15.10 9.06 -10.78
CA THR A 68 15.61 7.91 -9.95
C THR A 68 14.55 6.80 -9.71
N ARG A 69 14.18 6.52 -8.44
CA ARG A 69 13.80 5.19 -7.95
C ARG A 69 12.43 5.18 -7.34
N LEU A 70 12.19 4.71 -6.12
CA LEU A 70 10.91 4.71 -5.43
C LEU A 70 9.85 3.75 -6.03
N LYS A 71 9.80 2.45 -5.64
CA LYS A 71 8.85 1.35 -6.06
C LYS A 71 7.56 1.23 -5.23
N PRO A 72 6.75 0.15 -5.28
CA PRO A 72 5.71 -0.17 -4.29
C PRO A 72 6.13 -0.35 -2.81
N ASP A 73 7.41 -0.12 -2.47
CA ASP A 73 7.92 0.16 -1.10
C ASP A 73 8.59 1.54 -0.98
N GLY A 74 8.62 2.28 -2.08
CA GLY A 74 9.10 3.63 -2.33
C GLY A 74 10.57 4.11 -2.21
N THR A 75 11.58 3.37 -1.79
CA THR A 75 12.99 3.78 -1.48
C THR A 75 14.08 3.96 -2.61
N ILE A 76 15.40 3.67 -2.34
CA ILE A 76 16.63 4.14 -3.08
C ILE A 76 17.41 3.22 -4.08
N ASP A 77 18.73 2.83 -4.03
CA ASP A 77 19.60 2.31 -5.18
C ASP A 77 20.52 1.03 -5.02
N LEU A 78 20.99 0.40 -6.14
CA LEU A 78 21.93 -0.79 -6.30
C LEU A 78 22.52 -1.13 -7.76
N SER A 79 21.76 -1.68 -8.76
CA SER A 79 22.01 -1.75 -10.26
C SER A 79 21.04 -1.12 -11.46
N PHE A 80 20.44 0.09 -11.85
CA PHE A 80 20.29 1.68 -11.96
C PHE A 80 21.17 3.06 -11.96
N ASN A 81 21.05 3.92 -13.01
CA ASN A 81 21.83 5.15 -13.33
C ASN A 81 21.19 6.34 -14.10
N THR A 82 21.78 7.57 -14.06
CA THR A 82 21.56 8.74 -15.01
C THR A 82 22.37 10.06 -14.80
N GLY A 83 23.55 9.95 -14.22
CA GLY A 83 24.65 10.93 -14.07
C GLY A 83 24.45 12.43 -14.20
N THR A 84 25.04 13.09 -15.21
CA THR A 84 25.36 14.54 -15.18
C THR A 84 24.29 15.44 -15.74
N GLY A 85 23.43 14.90 -16.60
CA GLY A 85 22.19 15.56 -16.83
C GLY A 85 22.12 16.87 -17.57
N PHE A 86 21.29 17.69 -16.97
CA PHE A 86 20.27 18.49 -17.57
C PHE A 86 20.30 19.90 -16.94
N ASN A 87 19.91 20.93 -17.68
CA ASN A 87 19.86 22.32 -17.24
C ASN A 87 18.46 22.96 -17.11
N GLY A 88 17.49 22.21 -16.59
CA GLY A 88 16.17 22.71 -16.22
C GLY A 88 15.19 21.58 -15.93
N LYS A 89 13.94 21.94 -15.66
CA LYS A 89 12.85 21.18 -15.02
C LYS A 89 12.13 20.10 -15.91
N VAL A 90 10.84 19.65 -15.75
CA VAL A 90 10.02 18.63 -16.56
C VAL A 90 8.66 18.26 -15.83
N TYR A 91 7.41 18.28 -16.37
CA TYR A 91 6.13 17.70 -15.77
C TYR A 91 5.28 16.38 -16.28
N THR A 92 5.33 15.65 -17.45
CA THR A 92 4.43 14.64 -18.23
C THR A 92 4.95 13.26 -18.61
N THR A 93 4.04 12.30 -18.91
CA THR A 93 4.44 10.99 -19.43
C THR A 93 3.45 10.21 -20.34
N HIS A 94 3.74 8.98 -20.83
CA HIS A 94 2.90 7.95 -21.53
C HIS A 94 3.67 6.62 -21.69
N ILE A 95 3.04 5.56 -22.22
CA ILE A 95 3.38 4.17 -21.88
C ILE A 95 3.02 3.00 -22.86
N GLN A 96 2.65 3.22 -24.14
CA GLN A 96 2.81 2.43 -25.42
C GLN A 96 2.84 0.85 -25.57
N PRO A 97 3.09 0.20 -26.77
CA PRO A 97 3.03 -1.26 -27.03
C PRO A 97 4.21 -2.12 -26.54
N ASP A 98 5.39 -2.51 -27.21
CA ASP A 98 6.79 -3.26 -27.08
C ASP A 98 7.95 -2.97 -26.09
N GLY A 99 8.47 -1.73 -26.00
CA GLY A 99 9.58 -1.30 -25.14
C GLY A 99 9.54 -0.09 -24.10
N LYS A 100 9.43 1.25 -24.36
CA LYS A 100 9.77 2.15 -25.52
C LYS A 100 9.46 3.68 -25.23
N ILE A 101 10.10 4.23 -24.17
CA ILE A 101 10.03 5.33 -23.13
C ILE A 101 9.99 6.93 -23.42
N LEU A 102 11.01 7.88 -23.49
CA LEU A 102 11.04 9.40 -23.91
C LEU A 102 10.76 10.79 -23.06
N VAL A 103 11.71 11.64 -22.47
CA VAL A 103 11.56 12.85 -21.48
C VAL A 103 12.11 14.31 -21.80
N GLY A 104 11.45 15.43 -21.39
CA GLY A 104 11.52 16.77 -22.06
C GLY A 104 11.26 18.19 -21.44
N GLY A 105 11.96 19.19 -21.95
CA GLY A 105 12.06 20.61 -21.52
C GLY A 105 12.64 21.60 -22.52
N SER A 106 12.55 22.91 -22.28
CA SER A 106 12.90 24.01 -23.20
C SER A 106 14.39 24.18 -23.29
N PHE A 107 15.04 23.13 -23.76
CA PHE A 107 16.23 22.69 -23.05
C PHE A 107 17.56 22.79 -23.79
N THR A 108 18.68 22.47 -23.10
CA THR A 108 20.08 22.80 -23.45
C THR A 108 21.27 21.88 -22.98
N SER A 109 21.18 20.74 -22.25
CA SER A 109 22.33 19.81 -21.92
C SER A 109 21.97 18.33 -21.57
N TYR A 110 22.80 17.30 -21.85
CA TYR A 110 22.90 15.92 -21.26
C TYR A 110 24.40 15.60 -20.94
N ASN A 111 25.07 16.37 -20.08
CA ASN A 111 26.38 16.98 -20.39
C ASN A 111 26.20 18.03 -21.50
N GLY A 112 25.79 17.61 -22.70
CA GLY A 112 25.31 18.54 -23.72
C GLY A 112 25.85 18.42 -25.14
N VAL A 113 25.87 17.23 -25.77
CA VAL A 113 25.67 17.16 -27.22
C VAL A 113 24.51 18.07 -27.61
N SER A 114 24.64 18.75 -28.74
CA SER A 114 23.78 19.88 -29.09
C SER A 114 22.71 19.53 -30.11
N SER A 115 21.65 20.32 -29.99
CA SER A 115 20.43 19.80 -29.39
C SER A 115 19.60 21.05 -28.97
N GLY A 116 18.44 21.24 -29.60
CA GLY A 116 17.29 22.02 -29.11
C GLY A 116 16.72 21.34 -27.86
N ARG A 117 15.50 20.76 -27.73
CA ARG A 117 14.11 20.80 -28.30
C ARG A 117 13.14 19.46 -28.13
N LEU A 118 13.41 18.12 -28.40
CA LEU A 118 12.82 16.76 -27.97
C LEU A 118 13.81 15.57 -27.67
N ILE A 119 13.47 14.34 -27.11
CA ILE A 119 14.24 13.01 -27.17
C ILE A 119 13.80 11.75 -26.28
N ARG A 120 14.48 10.57 -26.27
CA ARG A 120 13.93 9.18 -26.25
C ARG A 120 14.73 7.96 -25.65
N LEU A 121 14.90 7.70 -24.34
CA LEU A 121 15.80 6.60 -23.81
C LEU A 121 15.54 5.05 -23.96
N ASN A 122 15.46 4.13 -22.94
CA ASN A 122 14.80 2.76 -22.75
C ASN A 122 14.94 2.05 -21.32
N LYS A 123 14.69 0.73 -21.05
CA LYS A 123 14.70 0.04 -19.70
C LYS A 123 16.11 0.03 -19.07
N ASP A 124 17.13 0.38 -19.82
CA ASP A 124 18.47 0.73 -19.36
C ASP A 124 18.81 2.20 -19.64
N GLY A 125 17.90 2.93 -20.29
CA GLY A 125 17.75 4.38 -20.33
C GLY A 125 18.81 5.20 -21.05
N THR A 126 19.56 4.56 -21.90
CA THR A 126 20.64 5.08 -22.73
C THR A 126 20.15 5.82 -23.97
N ASN A 127 21.01 5.93 -25.00
CA ASN A 127 20.68 6.43 -26.35
C ASN A 127 20.72 5.26 -27.36
N ASP A 128 19.78 5.16 -28.29
CA ASP A 128 20.02 4.95 -29.72
C ASP A 128 20.10 6.31 -30.43
N THR A 129 21.02 6.44 -31.36
CA THR A 129 21.45 7.74 -31.89
C THR A 129 20.54 8.24 -33.02
N SER A 130 19.28 7.91 -32.88
CA SER A 130 18.50 7.34 -33.98
C SER A 130 17.04 7.79 -33.91
N PHE A 131 16.79 8.81 -33.08
CA PHE A 131 15.73 9.79 -33.25
C PHE A 131 16.35 11.15 -33.43
N ASN A 132 16.78 11.42 -34.66
CA ASN A 132 17.69 12.50 -34.92
C ASN A 132 17.03 13.62 -35.74
N THR A 133 16.23 14.43 -35.08
CA THR A 133 15.50 15.56 -35.67
C THR A 133 16.35 16.85 -35.68
N SER A 134 17.54 16.77 -36.29
CA SER A 134 18.79 17.38 -35.83
C SER A 134 18.98 18.91 -35.70
N ILE A 135 17.92 19.75 -35.65
CA ILE A 135 18.12 21.22 -35.67
C ILE A 135 17.04 22.08 -34.96
N ALA A 136 15.98 21.52 -34.36
CA ALA A 136 14.70 22.11 -34.71
C ALA A 136 14.15 23.26 -33.85
N ALA A 137 13.73 22.97 -32.63
CA ALA A 137 12.68 23.73 -31.97
C ALA A 137 13.20 24.73 -30.94
N THR A 138 13.78 25.83 -31.39
CA THR A 138 14.78 26.55 -30.58
C THR A 138 14.27 27.33 -29.36
N THR A 139 13.00 27.71 -29.24
CA THR A 139 12.50 28.61 -28.16
C THR A 139 11.35 28.01 -27.32
N GLY A 140 10.86 28.74 -26.29
CA GLY A 140 9.69 28.46 -25.41
C GLY A 140 9.54 27.06 -24.76
N ILE A 141 8.47 26.84 -23.99
CA ILE A 141 8.24 25.73 -23.02
C ILE A 141 7.50 24.52 -23.69
N ILE A 142 7.19 23.36 -23.01
CA ILE A 142 6.36 22.14 -23.36
C ILE A 142 6.13 21.00 -22.36
N TYR A 143 4.86 20.71 -22.22
CA TYR A 143 4.39 19.84 -21.25
C TYR A 143 3.87 18.43 -21.79
N ASN A 144 4.13 17.87 -23.01
CA ASN A 144 3.72 16.47 -23.46
C ASN A 144 4.30 15.83 -24.78
N ILE A 145 3.77 14.68 -25.22
CA ILE A 145 3.96 13.78 -26.40
C ILE A 145 2.66 13.00 -26.62
N CYS A 146 2.46 12.12 -27.62
CA CYS A 146 1.69 10.87 -27.42
C CYS A 146 1.92 9.69 -28.41
N PRO A 147 2.39 9.74 -29.68
CA PRO A 147 2.04 8.82 -30.80
C PRO A 147 0.61 8.68 -31.40
N GLN A 148 0.08 7.54 -31.97
CA GLN A 148 -1.23 7.29 -32.73
C GLN A 148 -2.18 5.90 -32.72
N PRO A 149 -2.54 5.08 -33.79
CA PRO A 149 -2.83 3.53 -33.80
C PRO A 149 -2.04 2.36 -34.69
N ASP A 150 -0.85 1.75 -34.43
CA ASP A 150 0.41 1.17 -35.08
C ASP A 150 1.89 1.75 -34.72
N GLY A 151 2.33 3.01 -34.96
CA GLY A 151 3.49 3.72 -34.28
C GLY A 151 3.77 5.29 -34.15
N LYS A 152 3.27 6.32 -34.90
CA LYS A 152 3.78 7.76 -35.03
C LYS A 152 3.06 8.91 -34.25
N ILE A 153 3.48 10.22 -34.28
CA ILE A 153 3.58 11.37 -33.26
C ILE A 153 3.04 12.90 -33.56
N ILE A 154 2.41 13.74 -32.64
CA ILE A 154 2.02 15.26 -32.55
C ILE A 154 2.88 16.26 -31.65
N ILE A 155 2.86 17.63 -31.77
CA ILE A 155 3.25 18.58 -30.63
C ILE A 155 2.56 19.98 -30.39
N VAL A 156 2.18 20.52 -29.17
CA VAL A 156 1.34 21.79 -28.99
C VAL A 156 1.54 22.94 -27.91
N GLY A 157 1.87 24.25 -28.15
CA GLY A 157 1.97 25.13 -26.93
C GLY A 157 2.64 26.45 -26.44
N SER A 158 3.46 27.21 -27.11
CA SER A 158 4.08 28.48 -26.63
C SER A 158 5.07 29.05 -27.65
N PHE A 159 6.12 28.27 -27.91
CA PHE A 159 7.21 28.57 -28.81
C PHE A 159 6.78 28.64 -30.28
N THR A 160 7.68 29.04 -31.19
CA THR A 160 7.20 29.59 -32.47
C THR A 160 8.00 29.19 -33.71
N LYS A 161 9.04 28.35 -33.62
CA LYS A 161 9.79 27.87 -34.80
C LYS A 161 10.36 26.46 -34.65
N TYR A 162 10.67 25.84 -35.80
CA TYR A 162 11.14 24.46 -35.84
C TYR A 162 11.81 24.02 -37.13
N ASN A 163 13.05 23.50 -37.06
CA ASN A 163 14.03 23.56 -38.17
C ASN A 163 13.84 24.89 -38.91
N ASN A 164 13.64 25.93 -38.11
CA ASN A 164 13.35 27.32 -38.49
C ASN A 164 12.09 27.60 -39.34
N ILE A 165 11.29 26.59 -39.72
CA ILE A 165 9.93 26.76 -40.23
C ILE A 165 9.16 27.69 -39.27
N THR A 166 8.20 28.51 -39.75
CA THR A 166 7.25 29.30 -38.93
C THR A 166 5.89 28.61 -38.89
N VAL A 167 5.37 28.40 -37.69
CA VAL A 167 4.56 27.19 -37.49
C VAL A 167 3.51 27.25 -36.38
N ASN A 168 3.31 28.43 -35.78
CA ASN A 168 2.18 28.97 -34.98
C ASN A 168 1.04 28.08 -34.41
N ARG A 169 1.21 26.78 -34.10
CA ARG A 169 2.35 26.31 -33.32
C ARG A 169 2.56 24.68 -33.22
N ILE A 170 2.86 23.82 -34.27
CA ILE A 170 2.78 22.26 -34.48
C ILE A 170 3.88 21.44 -35.21
N ALA A 171 3.80 20.08 -35.28
CA ALA A 171 3.87 19.28 -36.57
C ALA A 171 3.38 17.77 -36.59
N ARG A 172 4.03 16.88 -37.40
CA ARG A 172 3.44 15.67 -38.03
C ARG A 172 4.34 14.55 -38.66
N LEU A 173 5.68 14.56 -38.62
CA LEU A 173 6.58 14.08 -39.73
C LEU A 173 7.22 12.69 -39.62
N LEU A 174 7.67 12.04 -40.76
CA LEU A 174 8.27 10.67 -41.03
C LEU A 174 8.82 9.90 -39.80
N PRO A 175 8.77 8.59 -39.62
CA PRO A 175 8.80 8.04 -37.56
C PRO A 175 9.95 8.61 -36.51
N ASN A 176 11.23 9.09 -36.78
CA ASN A 176 12.55 9.48 -36.05
C ASN A 176 13.32 10.87 -36.28
N GLY A 177 13.92 11.18 -37.44
CA GLY A 177 14.54 12.48 -37.80
C GLY A 177 14.21 13.23 -39.15
N THR A 178 13.27 12.86 -40.03
CA THR A 178 12.84 13.43 -41.38
C THR A 178 11.32 13.72 -41.75
N LEU A 179 10.94 13.75 -43.05
CA LEU A 179 10.79 15.00 -43.83
C LEU A 179 9.52 15.20 -44.73
N ASP A 180 8.40 14.47 -44.55
CA ASP A 180 7.10 14.74 -45.28
C ASP A 180 6.42 16.06 -44.84
N SER A 181 5.23 16.41 -45.35
CA SER A 181 4.83 17.80 -45.55
C SER A 181 3.33 18.07 -45.86
N THR A 182 2.39 17.30 -45.31
CA THR A 182 1.03 17.17 -45.87
C THR A 182 -0.21 17.65 -45.07
N PHE A 183 -0.18 18.15 -43.82
CA PHE A 183 -1.43 18.54 -43.07
C PHE A 183 -1.57 20.09 -42.98
N ILE A 184 -2.76 20.74 -42.79
CA ILE A 184 -2.97 22.22 -43.04
C ILE A 184 -3.96 23.09 -42.13
N THR A 185 -3.56 23.80 -41.05
CA THR A 185 -4.35 24.86 -40.31
C THR A 185 -4.59 26.24 -40.91
N GLY A 186 -3.72 26.73 -41.81
CA GLY A 186 -3.50 28.19 -41.92
C GLY A 186 -2.85 28.84 -40.67
N SER A 187 -3.36 29.98 -40.19
CA SER A 187 -2.54 31.05 -39.57
C SER A 187 -2.08 30.89 -38.13
N GLY A 188 -2.88 30.33 -37.22
CA GLY A 188 -2.39 29.99 -35.90
C GLY A 188 -2.83 30.84 -34.72
N SER A 189 -2.17 30.54 -33.62
CA SER A 189 -2.42 31.08 -32.29
C SER A 189 -1.45 32.19 -31.97
N SER A 190 -1.94 33.18 -31.23
CA SER A 190 -1.15 34.26 -30.65
C SER A 190 -0.33 33.88 -29.40
N VAL A 191 -0.65 32.84 -28.60
CA VAL A 191 0.00 32.60 -27.27
C VAL A 191 0.38 31.12 -26.93
N ILE A 192 0.73 30.83 -25.66
CA ILE A 192 0.89 29.48 -25.03
C ILE A 192 -0.29 28.56 -25.28
N ILE A 193 -0.15 27.21 -25.07
CA ILE A 193 -1.06 26.05 -25.32
C ILE A 193 -0.97 24.82 -24.35
N SER A 194 -1.31 25.02 -23.08
CA SER A 194 -2.21 24.22 -22.20
C SER A 194 -2.10 22.68 -21.93
N ASN A 195 -2.28 21.80 -22.94
CA ASN A 195 -2.30 20.31 -22.89
C ASN A 195 -2.66 19.53 -24.21
N ALA A 196 -2.89 18.16 -24.29
CA ALA A 196 -2.79 17.36 -25.58
C ALA A 196 -3.08 15.81 -25.90
N ARG A 197 -4.03 15.02 -25.40
CA ARG A 197 -4.21 13.52 -25.61
C ARG A 197 -5.01 13.05 -26.89
N VAL A 198 -5.46 11.79 -27.16
CA VAL A 198 -6.56 11.35 -28.16
C VAL A 198 -7.62 10.25 -27.82
N LEU A 199 -8.59 10.01 -28.69
CA LEU A 199 -9.87 9.35 -28.69
C LEU A 199 -9.85 8.13 -29.66
N ALA A 200 -10.94 7.43 -30.03
CA ALA A 200 -10.89 6.18 -30.86
C ALA A 200 -11.23 6.12 -32.39
N THR A 201 -12.04 7.01 -32.99
CA THR A 201 -12.31 7.18 -34.43
C THR A 201 -11.20 7.97 -35.17
N GLY A 202 -9.92 7.76 -34.87
CA GLY A 202 -8.76 8.49 -35.41
C GLY A 202 -8.62 10.00 -35.16
N LYS A 203 -9.74 10.70 -35.34
CA LYS A 203 -10.15 12.08 -35.18
C LYS A 203 -9.86 12.65 -33.81
N ILE A 204 -9.95 13.96 -33.69
CA ILE A 204 -9.02 14.57 -32.79
C ILE A 204 -9.46 15.94 -32.24
N LEU A 205 -9.00 16.45 -31.09
CA LEU A 205 -9.57 17.59 -30.33
C LEU A 205 -8.58 18.70 -29.83
N ILE A 206 -8.99 19.96 -29.54
CA ILE A 206 -8.18 21.08 -28.99
C ILE A 206 -8.88 22.09 -27.93
N SER A 207 -8.23 22.89 -27.02
CA SER A 207 -8.69 23.76 -25.84
C SER A 207 -7.75 24.84 -25.15
N GLY A 208 -8.06 26.12 -24.91
CA GLY A 208 -7.47 27.05 -23.87
C GLY A 208 -6.89 28.45 -24.25
N ASN A 209 -6.16 29.20 -23.40
CA ASN A 209 -5.67 30.64 -23.39
C ASN A 209 -5.12 31.52 -24.58
N PHE A 210 -5.22 31.26 -25.89
CA PHE A 210 -4.73 32.18 -26.99
C PHE A 210 -5.66 33.45 -27.14
N LEU A 211 -6.33 33.79 -28.25
CA LEU A 211 -7.72 34.32 -28.19
C LEU A 211 -8.62 34.00 -29.39
N GLU A 212 -8.03 33.75 -30.57
CA GLU A 212 -8.64 33.32 -31.84
C GLU A 212 -7.57 32.71 -32.73
N PHE A 213 -7.94 32.12 -33.88
CA PHE A 213 -7.00 31.58 -34.87
C PHE A 213 -7.56 31.53 -36.27
N ASN A 214 -6.69 31.52 -37.29
CA ASN A 214 -7.05 31.35 -38.71
C ASN A 214 -8.30 32.15 -39.11
N GLY A 215 -8.39 33.37 -38.55
CA GLY A 215 -9.53 34.28 -38.64
C GLY A 215 -10.79 33.86 -37.87
N THR A 216 -10.94 32.58 -37.58
CA THR A 216 -12.07 32.02 -36.86
C THR A 216 -12.04 32.45 -35.41
N SER A 217 -12.92 33.40 -35.07
CA SER A 217 -13.02 33.95 -33.72
C SER A 217 -13.38 32.84 -32.79
N LYS A 218 -12.52 32.69 -31.80
CA LYS A 218 -12.55 31.51 -31.02
C LYS A 218 -11.83 31.80 -29.73
N ASN A 219 -12.59 32.28 -28.74
CA ASN A 219 -12.11 32.60 -27.39
C ASN A 219 -11.71 31.35 -26.59
N LYS A 220 -11.30 30.33 -27.34
CA LYS A 220 -10.02 29.68 -27.28
C LYS A 220 -10.03 28.09 -27.40
N ILE A 221 -10.58 27.28 -28.34
CA ILE A 221 -10.60 25.75 -28.35
C ILE A 221 -9.60 25.29 -29.41
N ALA A 222 -9.88 24.13 -29.93
CA ALA A 222 -9.63 23.59 -31.22
C ALA A 222 -10.27 22.21 -31.27
N ARG A 223 -10.35 21.61 -32.43
CA ARG A 223 -10.52 20.19 -32.59
C ARG A 223 -9.93 19.95 -33.97
N LEU A 224 -9.67 18.72 -34.35
CA LEU A 224 -9.49 18.49 -35.76
C LEU A 224 -9.89 17.12 -36.28
N ASN A 225 -9.67 16.95 -37.57
CA ASN A 225 -9.96 15.74 -38.31
C ASN A 225 -8.80 15.24 -39.16
N TYR A 226 -7.60 15.78 -39.01
CA TYR A 226 -6.35 15.27 -39.54
C TYR A 226 -5.88 15.65 -40.93
N ASP A 227 -6.62 16.01 -41.98
CA ASP A 227 -5.89 16.66 -43.10
C ASP A 227 -5.38 18.03 -42.67
N GLY A 228 -5.95 18.57 -41.59
CA GLY A 228 -5.41 19.69 -40.87
C GLY A 228 -6.27 20.92 -40.94
N SER A 229 -7.29 20.80 -41.74
CA SER A 229 -7.97 21.94 -42.22
C SER A 229 -9.29 22.06 -41.36
N VAL A 230 -10.56 22.15 -41.76
CA VAL A 230 -11.68 22.61 -40.89
C VAL A 230 -12.90 21.61 -40.78
N ASP A 231 -13.67 21.57 -39.65
CA ASP A 231 -14.93 20.78 -39.39
C ASP A 231 -15.77 21.18 -38.15
N GLU A 232 -17.09 21.38 -38.32
CA GLU A 232 -18.10 21.93 -37.39
C GLU A 232 -19.42 21.07 -37.38
N THR A 233 -19.46 19.82 -36.90
CA THR A 233 -20.67 19.28 -36.22
C THR A 233 -20.67 19.48 -34.72
N PHE A 234 -20.40 20.71 -34.35
CA PHE A 234 -21.23 21.46 -33.38
C PHE A 234 -22.68 24.08 -33.94
N ASN A 235 -22.68 25.29 -33.26
CA ASN A 235 -23.57 25.61 -32.12
C ASN A 235 -22.99 25.54 -30.66
N ILE A 236 -21.95 26.30 -30.24
CA ILE A 236 -21.65 26.40 -28.78
C ILE A 236 -21.37 27.83 -28.20
N GLY A 237 -21.76 28.91 -28.92
CA GLY A 237 -21.98 30.27 -28.36
C GLY A 237 -20.80 31.24 -28.07
N THR A 238 -20.77 31.85 -26.88
CA THR A 238 -19.78 32.89 -26.50
C THR A 238 -18.50 32.30 -25.91
N GLY A 239 -18.74 31.19 -25.22
CA GLY A 239 -17.91 30.07 -24.84
C GLY A 239 -16.67 30.40 -24.03
N PHE A 240 -16.24 29.43 -23.23
CA PHE A 240 -15.03 29.40 -22.43
C PHE A 240 -14.04 30.66 -22.61
N ASN A 241 -13.69 31.56 -21.64
CA ASN A 241 -12.65 32.65 -21.62
C ASN A 241 -11.36 32.57 -20.71
N ASP A 242 -11.33 32.27 -19.39
CA ASP A 242 -10.14 32.27 -18.43
C ASP A 242 -10.08 30.95 -17.62
N ASP A 243 -8.96 30.45 -17.05
CA ASP A 243 -7.81 29.79 -17.73
C ASP A 243 -7.80 28.26 -18.04
N ILE A 244 -6.72 27.59 -18.53
CA ILE A 244 -6.67 26.10 -18.74
C ILE A 244 -5.29 25.40 -18.65
N ASP A 245 -5.22 24.08 -18.31
CA ASP A 245 -3.96 23.35 -18.05
C ASP A 245 -3.81 21.73 -18.06
N ALA A 246 -4.75 20.71 -18.14
CA ALA A 246 -4.61 19.16 -18.34
C ALA A 246 -5.76 18.05 -18.12
N ILE A 247 -5.96 17.05 -19.05
CA ILE A 247 -7.09 16.04 -19.27
C ILE A 247 -6.73 14.49 -19.49
N ALA A 248 -7.71 13.54 -19.44
CA ALA A 248 -7.96 12.28 -20.23
C ALA A 248 -9.21 12.10 -21.24
N VAL A 249 -10.16 11.09 -21.27
CA VAL A 249 -11.63 10.98 -21.79
C VAL A 249 -12.55 9.73 -21.44
N GLN A 250 -13.94 9.74 -21.28
CA GLN A 250 -14.82 8.49 -21.17
C GLN A 250 -15.32 7.83 -22.47
N GLU A 251 -15.68 6.54 -22.41
CA GLU A 251 -15.61 5.55 -23.49
C GLU A 251 -16.83 5.47 -24.47
N ASP A 252 -17.82 6.37 -24.44
CA ASP A 252 -18.98 6.33 -25.40
C ASP A 252 -19.36 7.66 -26.08
N GLY A 253 -18.56 8.69 -25.86
CA GLY A 253 -18.83 10.05 -26.33
C GLY A 253 -19.15 11.20 -25.35
N LYS A 254 -18.35 11.68 -24.35
CA LYS A 254 -18.38 13.04 -23.68
C LYS A 254 -17.08 13.45 -22.93
N ILE A 255 -17.08 14.53 -22.12
CA ILE A 255 -15.99 15.52 -22.15
C ILE A 255 -15.25 16.08 -20.87
N ILE A 256 -15.18 15.65 -19.60
CA ILE A 256 -14.38 16.16 -18.40
C ILE A 256 -13.52 17.54 -18.45
N LEU A 257 -13.60 18.61 -17.60
CA LEU A 257 -13.20 20.04 -17.98
C LEU A 257 -12.67 21.26 -17.02
N GLY A 258 -11.82 21.42 -15.95
CA GLY A 258 -11.60 22.82 -15.32
C GLY A 258 -10.51 23.51 -14.37
N GLY A 259 -10.64 24.82 -14.10
CA GLY A 259 -9.72 25.67 -13.31
C GLY A 259 -9.99 27.19 -13.24
N SER A 260 -9.02 28.09 -13.53
CA SER A 260 -8.74 29.45 -12.95
C SER A 260 -9.84 30.51 -12.61
N PHE A 261 -11.15 30.25 -12.76
CA PHE A 261 -12.01 31.22 -13.46
C PHE A 261 -13.53 31.23 -13.18
N THR A 262 -14.37 32.09 -13.79
CA THR A 262 -15.82 32.22 -13.43
C THR A 262 -16.87 32.72 -14.49
N THR A 263 -17.13 32.10 -15.66
CA THR A 263 -18.37 32.36 -16.47
C THR A 263 -18.76 31.15 -17.38
N TYR A 264 -20.02 30.88 -17.88
CA TYR A 264 -20.27 30.08 -19.13
C TYR A 264 -21.61 30.21 -19.90
N ASN A 265 -21.65 31.05 -20.93
CA ASN A 265 -22.74 31.53 -21.81
C ASN A 265 -23.65 32.52 -21.12
N GLY A 266 -23.11 33.10 -20.04
CA GLY A 266 -23.72 34.12 -19.22
C GLY A 266 -24.41 33.64 -17.93
N ILE A 267 -24.51 32.35 -17.63
CA ILE A 267 -25.44 31.82 -16.59
C ILE A 267 -24.68 31.33 -15.35
N ILE A 268 -25.13 30.29 -14.60
CA ILE A 268 -24.61 29.95 -13.26
C ILE A 268 -24.16 28.49 -13.01
N ALA A 269 -22.92 28.17 -13.36
CA ALA A 269 -22.32 26.87 -13.14
C ALA A 269 -20.82 26.86 -12.76
N ASN A 270 -20.28 28.01 -12.36
CA ASN A 270 -18.95 28.29 -11.83
C ASN A 270 -18.13 26.99 -11.71
N ARG A 271 -16.99 26.67 -12.35
CA ARG A 271 -15.84 25.76 -11.98
C ARG A 271 -15.89 24.19 -11.92
N ILE A 272 -16.96 23.47 -12.34
CA ILE A 272 -17.08 22.00 -12.75
C ILE A 272 -18.45 21.56 -13.41
N ILE A 273 -18.60 20.55 -14.32
CA ILE A 273 -19.86 20.35 -15.16
C ILE A 273 -20.02 18.97 -15.89
N ARG A 274 -20.83 18.84 -16.99
CA ARG A 274 -20.66 18.04 -18.25
C ARG A 274 -21.26 18.45 -19.58
N LEU A 275 -20.39 18.46 -20.60
CA LEU A 275 -20.41 18.82 -22.04
C LEU A 275 -20.15 17.57 -22.89
N ASN A 276 -20.77 17.50 -24.07
CA ASN A 276 -21.08 16.27 -24.83
C ASN A 276 -20.12 16.00 -25.99
N GLU A 277 -19.96 14.79 -26.56
CA GLU A 277 -19.10 14.59 -27.78
C GLU A 277 -19.28 15.72 -28.81
N ASP A 278 -20.52 16.18 -29.03
CA ASP A 278 -20.83 17.42 -29.75
C ASP A 278 -21.16 18.68 -28.88
N GLY A 279 -21.46 18.60 -27.57
CA GLY A 279 -20.97 19.62 -26.62
C GLY A 279 -21.63 20.89 -26.02
N THR A 280 -22.96 21.02 -25.83
CA THR A 280 -23.68 21.86 -24.80
C THR A 280 -24.10 21.00 -23.57
N ILE A 281 -24.97 21.53 -22.60
CA ILE A 281 -26.61 20.67 -20.38
C ILE A 281 -27.34 19.27 -20.24
N ASP A 282 -26.71 18.32 -19.54
CA ASP A 282 -27.35 17.24 -18.83
C ASP A 282 -27.05 17.46 -17.37
N ASN A 283 -28.08 17.40 -16.58
CA ASN A 283 -28.08 17.88 -15.21
C ASN A 283 -27.61 16.82 -14.19
N SER A 284 -27.17 15.63 -14.64
CA SER A 284 -26.95 14.44 -13.83
C SER A 284 -25.50 14.16 -13.36
N LEU A 285 -24.71 15.15 -12.97
CA LEU A 285 -23.53 14.98 -12.10
C LEU A 285 -23.43 16.29 -11.20
N LEU A 286 -23.01 16.29 -9.93
CA LEU A 286 -23.80 17.02 -8.89
C LEU A 286 -23.22 17.85 -7.69
N SER A 287 -24.06 18.70 -7.03
CA SER A 287 -23.64 20.07 -6.67
C SER A 287 -24.22 20.92 -5.44
N GLY A 288 -25.24 21.84 -5.51
CA GLY A 288 -25.50 23.02 -4.55
C GLY A 288 -25.58 24.56 -5.02
N SER A 289 -24.50 25.37 -4.88
CA SER A 289 -23.90 26.71 -5.33
C SER A 289 -22.38 26.92 -5.90
N GLY A 290 -21.60 25.99 -6.50
CA GLY A 290 -20.25 25.93 -7.16
C GLY A 290 -18.94 26.44 -6.55
N ILE A 291 -17.96 25.65 -6.02
CA ILE A 291 -16.82 25.77 -5.03
C ILE A 291 -16.09 27.10 -4.80
N ASN A 292 -15.11 27.40 -3.89
CA ASN A 292 -14.77 28.82 -3.45
C ASN A 292 -13.35 29.51 -3.49
N GLY A 293 -12.32 29.02 -4.19
CA GLY A 293 -11.03 29.72 -4.46
C GLY A 293 -9.90 28.80 -4.97
N GLY A 294 -9.01 29.22 -5.91
CA GLY A 294 -7.87 28.40 -6.40
C GLY A 294 -7.49 28.42 -7.91
N ALA A 295 -6.60 27.52 -8.42
CA ALA A 295 -5.91 27.42 -9.76
C ALA A 295 -5.53 25.96 -10.34
N VAL A 296 -6.37 25.20 -11.08
CA VAL A 296 -6.40 23.65 -11.11
C VAL A 296 -5.67 22.82 -12.17
N GLN A 297 -5.73 21.44 -12.08
CA GLN A 297 -4.63 20.45 -11.92
C GLN A 297 -4.43 19.03 -12.78
N THR A 298 -5.08 17.81 -12.96
CA THR A 298 -4.69 16.78 -14.11
C THR A 298 -5.43 15.68 -14.97
N VAL A 299 -6.13 14.65 -14.49
CA VAL A 299 -6.95 13.60 -15.23
C VAL A 299 -6.47 12.36 -16.05
N LYS A 300 -7.08 11.18 -15.81
CA LYS A 300 -6.91 9.81 -16.35
C LYS A 300 -8.14 8.95 -16.12
N ILE A 301 -8.25 7.68 -16.52
CA ILE A 301 -9.31 6.77 -16.03
C ILE A 301 -8.92 5.28 -16.02
N ASP A 302 -9.62 4.50 -15.18
CA ASP A 302 -9.60 3.05 -14.96
C ASP A 302 -10.78 2.23 -15.52
N ALA A 303 -11.31 1.23 -14.80
CA ALA A 303 -12.13 0.12 -15.30
C ALA A 303 -13.69 0.17 -15.31
N ALA A 304 -14.46 0.94 -14.50
CA ALA A 304 -15.94 0.99 -14.72
C ALA A 304 -16.73 2.26 -14.38
N GLY A 305 -16.31 3.12 -13.45
CA GLY A 305 -16.85 4.48 -13.46
C GLY A 305 -16.18 5.52 -12.59
N ARG A 306 -15.46 5.19 -11.52
CA ARG A 306 -15.06 6.15 -10.48
C ARG A 306 -14.19 7.40 -10.67
N ILE A 307 -13.86 8.02 -11.77
CA ILE A 307 -13.44 9.45 -11.93
C ILE A 307 -12.41 10.39 -11.08
N MET A 308 -11.31 10.15 -10.30
CA MET A 308 -10.52 11.05 -9.32
C MET A 308 -9.75 12.36 -9.69
N VAL A 309 -9.92 13.47 -8.91
CA VAL A 309 -9.49 14.86 -9.26
C VAL A 309 -8.63 15.60 -8.18
N GLY A 310 -8.12 16.86 -8.35
CA GLY A 310 -7.26 17.52 -7.33
C GLY A 310 -6.75 18.98 -7.52
N GLY A 311 -6.45 19.78 -6.44
CA GLY A 311 -5.99 21.22 -6.46
C GLY A 311 -5.91 22.07 -5.13
N SER A 312 -5.55 23.40 -5.14
CA SER A 312 -5.32 24.54 -4.13
C SER A 312 -6.41 25.36 -3.35
N PHE A 313 -7.63 24.90 -3.10
CA PHE A 313 -8.48 25.53 -2.04
C PHE A 313 -8.31 25.29 -0.55
N ALA A 314 -7.91 26.26 0.25
CA ALA A 314 -8.33 26.22 1.66
C ALA A 314 -9.79 26.72 1.72
N GLY A 315 -10.81 25.90 1.99
CA GLY A 315 -12.20 26.41 2.09
C GLY A 315 -13.25 25.37 2.35
N LEU A 316 -14.44 25.38 1.70
CA LEU A 316 -15.52 24.40 1.97
C LEU A 316 -16.18 23.73 0.59
N TYR A 317 -17.46 23.23 0.37
CA TYR A 317 -18.27 22.89 -0.92
C TYR A 317 -19.91 23.10 -1.13
N ASN A 318 -20.85 24.03 -0.67
CA ASN A 318 -22.39 23.92 -0.21
C ASN A 318 -23.20 23.37 1.17
N GLY A 319 -22.99 22.80 2.43
CA GLY A 319 -22.02 22.58 3.63
C GLY A 319 -20.73 21.62 3.88
N ASN A 320 -20.65 20.27 3.65
CA ASN A 320 -19.90 19.03 4.15
C ASN A 320 -18.37 18.68 4.07
N ALA A 321 -17.73 18.33 5.22
CA ALA A 321 -16.30 18.11 5.56
C ALA A 321 -15.46 17.24 4.64
N ILE A 322 -14.16 17.62 4.53
CA ILE A 322 -13.19 17.22 3.48
C ILE A 322 -11.87 18.04 3.48
N ASN A 323 -10.81 17.75 2.66
CA ASN A 323 -9.60 18.57 2.27
C ASN A 323 -8.64 17.87 1.26
N ARG A 324 -7.77 18.67 0.70
CA ARG A 324 -6.65 18.44 -0.21
C ARG A 324 -6.98 18.00 -1.69
N VAL A 325 -7.94 17.07 -1.88
CA VAL A 325 -8.26 16.34 -3.15
C VAL A 325 -9.77 15.96 -3.18
N PHE A 326 -10.31 14.96 -3.90
CA PHE A 326 -11.54 14.14 -3.71
C PHE A 326 -11.48 12.85 -4.53
N LEU A 327 -12.22 11.84 -4.02
CA LEU A 327 -13.05 10.86 -4.72
C LEU A 327 -14.61 11.20 -4.76
N LEU A 328 -15.55 10.32 -5.17
CA LEU A 328 -17.00 10.38 -5.56
C LEU A 328 -17.49 8.98 -6.18
N ASN A 329 -18.76 8.70 -6.48
CA ASN A 329 -19.46 7.43 -6.86
C ASN A 329 -20.63 7.68 -7.90
N SER A 330 -21.48 6.77 -8.43
CA SER A 330 -22.26 6.95 -9.73
C SER A 330 -23.45 7.91 -9.69
N ASN A 331 -23.13 9.12 -9.32
CA ASN A 331 -23.87 9.86 -8.32
C ASN A 331 -23.28 11.27 -8.07
N GLY A 332 -22.02 11.57 -8.34
CA GLY A 332 -21.49 12.95 -8.50
C GLY A 332 -21.56 13.97 -7.36
N THR A 333 -21.89 13.63 -6.10
CA THR A 333 -22.30 14.54 -5.00
C THR A 333 -21.66 14.30 -3.60
N LEU A 334 -20.38 14.59 -3.41
CA LEU A 334 -19.55 14.34 -2.20
C LEU A 334 -19.74 12.99 -1.42
N ASN A 335 -19.09 12.72 -0.28
CA ASN A 335 -19.69 11.81 0.70
C ASN A 335 -19.30 12.02 2.15
N SER A 336 -19.55 11.00 2.96
CA SER A 336 -18.56 10.65 3.93
C SER A 336 -18.24 9.15 4.08
N ASP A 337 -18.11 8.20 3.07
CA ASP A 337 -17.47 6.77 2.88
C ASP A 337 -15.95 6.67 2.44
N PHE A 338 -14.92 7.01 3.24
CA PHE A 338 -13.42 7.43 3.10
C PHE A 338 -12.87 7.14 4.65
N ASP A 339 -11.77 7.51 5.36
CA ASP A 339 -11.36 8.68 6.25
C ASP A 339 -9.87 9.17 6.07
N ILE A 340 -9.47 10.33 6.64
CA ILE A 340 -8.06 10.67 7.04
C ILE A 340 -7.90 11.56 8.33
N GLU A 341 -8.94 12.21 8.85
CA GLU A 341 -8.98 13.23 9.96
C GLU A 341 -8.09 14.53 9.89
N SER A 342 -8.72 15.72 9.92
CA SER A 342 -8.31 17.14 9.69
C SER A 342 -7.27 17.59 8.62
N GLY A 343 -6.25 16.80 8.23
CA GLY A 343 -5.20 17.08 7.23
C GLY A 343 -4.45 18.46 7.05
N PRO A 344 -3.32 18.46 6.30
CA PRO A 344 -2.34 19.45 5.77
C PRO A 344 -2.07 21.00 5.91
N GLY A 345 -1.60 21.72 4.84
CA GLY A 345 -0.96 23.08 4.87
C GLY A 345 -0.85 23.96 3.58
N SER A 346 0.24 23.93 2.77
CA SER A 346 0.72 25.04 1.84
C SER A 346 1.07 24.63 0.37
N GLY A 347 1.42 25.53 -0.57
CA GLY A 347 2.14 25.18 -1.83
C GLY A 347 1.36 24.78 -3.11
N SER A 348 1.73 23.65 -3.75
CA SER A 348 1.18 22.95 -4.94
C SER A 348 1.60 21.46 -5.19
N VAL A 349 0.78 20.63 -5.86
CA VAL A 349 0.86 19.11 -6.03
C VAL A 349 0.16 18.63 -7.29
N LEU A 350 0.49 17.46 -7.84
CA LEU A 350 0.21 17.19 -9.24
C LEU A 350 -0.05 15.68 -9.80
N ALA A 351 -0.52 14.55 -9.19
CA ALA A 351 -0.24 13.12 -9.69
C ALA A 351 -1.16 11.93 -10.41
N LEU A 352 -1.51 11.54 -11.73
CA LEU A 352 -2.53 10.37 -12.12
C LEU A 352 -2.38 9.15 -13.21
N ILE A 353 -3.04 7.90 -13.10
CA ILE A 353 -3.81 6.73 -13.88
C ILE A 353 -3.69 5.23 -13.43
N ASN A 354 -4.77 4.44 -13.55
CA ASN A 354 -4.89 2.96 -13.51
C ASN A 354 -3.98 1.94 -14.24
N ASP A 355 -3.53 0.85 -13.53
CA ASP A 355 -3.34 -0.64 -13.81
C ASP A 355 -4.31 -1.63 -13.09
N SER A 356 -4.64 -2.78 -13.69
CA SER A 356 -5.49 -3.89 -13.18
C SER A 356 -6.42 -3.69 -11.97
N ASN A 357 -5.92 -3.68 -10.74
CA ASN A 357 -6.76 -3.94 -9.57
C ASN A 357 -7.56 -2.73 -9.07
N GLY A 358 -6.91 -1.55 -9.08
CA GLY A 358 -7.20 -0.52 -8.08
C GLY A 358 -6.05 0.19 -7.36
N SER A 359 -4.74 0.07 -7.72
CA SER A 359 -3.60 0.64 -6.92
C SER A 359 -2.80 1.95 -7.24
N TRP A 360 -3.23 3.16 -6.92
CA TRP A 360 -2.88 4.45 -7.61
C TRP A 360 -1.40 5.14 -7.78
N TYR A 361 -1.03 6.47 -7.66
CA TYR A 361 0.38 7.12 -7.50
C TYR A 361 0.39 8.72 -7.39
N ILE A 362 1.46 9.45 -6.92
CA ILE A 362 1.41 10.68 -5.98
C ILE A 362 2.46 11.89 -6.13
N GLY A 363 2.28 13.15 -5.57
CA GLY A 363 3.33 14.19 -5.19
C GLY A 363 3.02 15.71 -4.80
N GLY A 364 3.82 16.54 -4.02
CA GLY A 364 3.57 18.01 -3.61
C GLY A 364 4.54 19.28 -3.49
N SER A 365 4.41 20.22 -2.48
CA SER A 365 5.24 21.49 -2.18
C SER A 365 5.04 22.58 -1.00
N PHE A 366 4.73 22.32 0.30
CA PHE A 366 4.71 23.35 1.41
C PHE A 366 6.03 23.67 2.19
N LEU A 367 5.98 23.80 3.52
CA LEU A 367 7.03 24.02 4.56
C LEU A 367 7.24 22.79 5.50
N THR A 368 7.05 22.89 6.84
CA THR A 368 7.36 21.87 7.88
C THR A 368 6.18 20.93 8.22
N PHE A 369 6.27 20.05 9.24
CA PHE A 369 5.30 18.97 9.50
C PHE A 369 5.33 18.37 10.95
N ASP A 370 4.84 17.13 11.19
CA ASP A 370 4.49 16.58 12.52
C ASP A 370 5.62 15.78 13.24
N GLY A 371 6.19 14.63 12.81
CA GLY A 371 5.92 13.76 11.64
C GLY A 371 6.79 12.47 11.60
N GLN A 372 7.40 12.09 10.46
CA GLN A 372 7.01 11.09 9.45
C GLN A 372 7.24 11.41 7.91
N ASN A 373 8.31 11.97 7.28
CA ASN A 373 8.24 12.70 5.96
C ASN A 373 9.39 12.62 4.85
N GLN A 374 9.15 13.13 3.62
CA GLN A 374 8.79 12.30 2.45
C GLN A 374 9.10 12.75 1.00
N GLY A 375 9.64 11.81 0.25
CA GLY A 375 9.02 11.20 -0.92
C GLY A 375 8.42 11.99 -2.06
N ARG A 376 7.35 12.81 -1.95
CA ARG A 376 6.43 13.27 -3.04
C ARG A 376 6.27 12.39 -4.29
N LEU A 377 6.51 11.11 -4.15
CA LEU A 377 5.60 10.07 -4.50
C LEU A 377 5.07 9.54 -3.16
N VAL A 378 4.85 8.24 -2.99
CA VAL A 378 3.66 7.77 -2.28
C VAL A 378 3.09 6.47 -2.86
N LYS A 379 2.75 5.42 -2.11
CA LYS A 379 1.69 4.45 -2.50
C LYS A 379 0.38 4.96 -1.88
N VAL A 380 -0.79 4.36 -2.04
CA VAL A 380 -1.92 4.34 -1.11
C VAL A 380 -2.39 2.91 -0.97
N ASN A 381 -2.94 2.49 0.16
CA ASN A 381 -3.73 1.29 0.30
C ASN A 381 -5.05 1.53 -0.48
N PRO A 382 -6.19 0.82 -0.39
CA PRO A 382 -7.28 1.10 -1.32
C PRO A 382 -8.07 2.46 -1.30
N ASP A 383 -7.76 3.54 -0.50
CA ASP A 383 -8.21 4.99 -0.51
C ASP A 383 -7.55 5.95 0.50
N GLY A 384 -7.88 5.89 1.82
CA GLY A 384 -7.77 6.95 2.89
C GLY A 384 -6.74 6.76 4.04
N ASP A 385 -6.41 5.54 4.46
CA ASP A 385 -5.30 5.14 5.38
C ASP A 385 -3.75 5.36 5.10
N HIS A 386 -3.16 6.53 5.40
CA HIS A 386 -1.71 6.94 5.45
C HIS A 386 -0.53 5.98 5.85
N ASP A 387 -0.37 4.86 5.14
CA ASP A 387 0.80 3.94 5.12
C ASP A 387 2.25 4.49 5.35
N SER A 388 3.10 3.56 5.84
CA SER A 388 4.37 3.67 6.56
C SER A 388 5.22 2.33 6.49
N SER A 389 6.05 1.89 7.43
CA SER A 389 7.01 0.72 7.39
C SER A 389 8.04 0.53 6.25
N TYR A 390 7.86 1.08 5.04
CA TYR A 390 8.85 1.05 3.93
C TYR A 390 9.54 2.41 3.70
N LEU A 391 9.34 3.19 2.62
CA LEU A 391 9.92 4.53 2.19
C LEU A 391 10.24 5.68 3.19
N SER A 392 10.02 5.49 4.48
CA SER A 392 11.00 5.73 5.50
C SER A 392 10.52 6.60 6.88
N ALA A 393 11.03 7.34 7.98
CA ALA A 393 12.18 8.10 8.81
C ALA A 393 13.74 8.57 8.49
N GLY A 394 14.40 9.36 7.57
CA GLY A 394 14.24 10.28 6.36
C GLY A 394 14.59 9.84 4.87
N VAL A 395 13.64 9.78 3.86
CA VAL A 395 13.88 9.50 2.40
C VAL A 395 12.89 10.13 1.38
N GLY A 396 13.51 10.67 0.33
CA GLY A 396 12.89 10.86 -0.99
C GLY A 396 12.55 12.30 -1.39
N PHE A 397 12.30 12.48 -2.70
CA PHE A 397 12.50 13.61 -3.66
C PHE A 397 12.88 15.07 -3.19
N ASP A 398 12.68 16.13 -4.00
CA ASP A 398 13.21 17.49 -3.74
C ASP A 398 12.30 18.72 -4.09
N ASN A 399 11.34 18.57 -5.00
CA ASN A 399 10.21 19.49 -5.22
C ASN A 399 8.98 18.76 -5.89
N SER A 400 9.02 17.55 -6.44
CA SER A 400 8.14 17.25 -7.60
C SER A 400 7.56 15.83 -7.84
N VAL A 401 7.07 15.44 -9.09
CA VAL A 401 6.23 14.22 -9.54
C VAL A 401 4.64 14.23 -9.86
N LEU A 402 4.11 13.92 -11.09
CA LEU A 402 2.74 14.25 -11.72
C LEU A 402 1.81 13.29 -12.62
N LYS A 403 2.14 12.46 -13.65
CA LYS A 403 1.03 11.66 -14.33
C LYS A 403 1.25 10.29 -14.99
N ILE A 404 0.80 9.29 -14.23
CA ILE A 404 0.96 7.82 -14.20
C ILE A 404 0.24 7.02 -15.27
N LEU A 405 0.69 5.75 -15.51
CA LEU A 405 0.55 4.93 -16.72
C LEU A 405 0.98 3.44 -16.70
N PRO A 406 0.18 2.37 -16.86
CA PRO A 406 0.70 0.96 -16.78
C PRO A 406 0.75 0.02 -17.98
N LEU A 407 1.06 -1.29 -17.77
CA LEU A 407 0.19 -2.52 -17.86
C LEU A 407 0.73 -3.59 -16.84
N GLU A 408 0.51 -4.93 -16.92
CA GLU A 408 0.68 -5.88 -15.74
C GLU A 408 1.51 -7.24 -15.85
N ASP A 409 2.62 -7.46 -15.06
CA ASP A 409 3.51 -8.68 -15.04
C ASP A 409 4.58 -8.92 -13.87
N ASN A 410 4.79 -8.06 -12.87
CA ASN A 410 5.92 -7.91 -11.87
C ASN A 410 7.26 -7.14 -12.23
N LYS A 411 7.30 -6.07 -13.07
CA LYS A 411 8.47 -5.22 -13.56
C LYS A 411 8.41 -3.62 -13.98
N THR A 412 7.51 -2.69 -13.51
CA THR A 412 6.89 -1.29 -13.69
C THR A 412 7.65 0.08 -13.77
N MET A 413 6.92 1.23 -13.91
CA MET A 413 7.33 2.66 -13.75
C MET A 413 6.65 3.50 -12.66
N ILE A 414 7.21 4.65 -12.25
CA ILE A 414 6.60 5.95 -11.93
C ILE A 414 7.57 7.09 -12.35
N PHE A 415 7.59 8.40 -12.01
CA PHE A 415 8.45 9.39 -12.74
C PHE A 415 8.68 10.82 -12.19
N GLY A 416 9.26 11.73 -13.00
CA GLY A 416 9.03 13.20 -13.01
C GLY A 416 10.18 14.04 -13.66
N SER A 417 10.62 15.24 -13.14
CA SER A 417 12.00 15.87 -13.22
C SER A 417 13.00 16.20 -12.01
N PHE A 418 13.88 15.40 -11.43
CA PHE A 418 14.25 15.51 -10.01
C PHE A 418 15.67 15.63 -9.41
N THR A 419 16.13 16.90 -9.29
CA THR A 419 17.41 17.52 -8.81
C THR A 419 18.08 17.20 -7.44
N LYS A 420 17.41 16.53 -6.51
CA LYS A 420 17.90 15.60 -5.48
C LYS A 420 16.90 14.41 -5.31
N PHE A 421 17.09 13.17 -5.79
CA PHE A 421 16.48 11.94 -5.17
C PHE A 421 17.51 11.02 -4.53
N ASN A 422 17.78 11.30 -3.28
CA ASN A 422 18.23 10.34 -2.32
C ASN A 422 19.58 9.67 -2.66
N GLY A 423 20.37 10.33 -3.51
CA GLY A 423 21.82 10.18 -3.51
C GLY A 423 22.46 10.63 -4.81
N ASP A 424 21.91 10.16 -5.91
CA ASP A 424 22.73 9.82 -7.06
C ASP A 424 22.42 10.61 -8.30
N PRO A 425 23.26 11.53 -8.81
CA PRO A 425 23.02 12.25 -10.05
C PRO A 425 22.53 11.31 -11.13
N ILE A 426 21.27 11.52 -11.45
CA ILE A 426 20.33 10.64 -12.08
C ILE A 426 19.34 11.70 -12.50
N PHE A 427 19.05 11.88 -13.79
CA PHE A 427 18.36 13.00 -14.40
C PHE A 427 16.96 12.77 -15.18
N ARG A 428 15.70 12.75 -14.60
CA ARG A 428 14.17 12.66 -14.85
C ARG A 428 13.21 11.32 -15.00
N ILE A 429 13.25 10.14 -14.28
CA ILE A 429 12.72 8.71 -14.61
C ILE A 429 13.42 7.48 -13.86
N ALA A 430 13.06 6.16 -14.09
CA ALA A 430 13.87 4.90 -14.40
C ALA A 430 13.71 3.57 -13.57
N ARG A 431 13.81 2.28 -14.09
CA ARG A 431 13.23 0.91 -13.62
C ARG A 431 13.79 -0.03 -12.49
N LEU A 432 13.03 -0.30 -11.41
CA LEU A 432 13.45 -0.79 -10.05
C LEU A 432 12.60 -1.94 -9.42
N LEU A 433 13.19 -3.05 -8.92
CA LEU A 433 12.55 -4.38 -8.54
C LEU A 433 10.98 -4.57 -8.45
N GLU A 434 10.34 -4.33 -7.29
CA GLU A 434 8.87 -4.17 -7.00
C GLU A 434 8.66 -3.62 -5.57
N ASN A 435 9.64 -3.78 -4.67
CA ASN A 435 9.70 -3.18 -3.32
C ASN A 435 10.62 -1.91 -3.16
N GLY A 436 10.13 -0.72 -3.42
CA GLY A 436 10.77 0.60 -3.17
C GLY A 436 12.12 1.05 -3.71
N PHE A 437 13.21 0.33 -3.53
CA PHE A 437 14.56 0.78 -3.90
C PHE A 437 14.79 0.81 -5.43
N SER A 438 15.61 -0.05 -6.01
CA SER A 438 17.06 0.09 -6.16
C SER A 438 17.34 0.17 -7.65
N ASP A 439 18.47 0.68 -8.20
CA ASP A 439 19.53 -0.10 -8.90
C ASP A 439 20.89 0.90 -9.22
N LEU A 440 22.10 1.08 -9.98
CA LEU A 440 23.12 0.86 -11.22
C LEU A 440 22.98 0.83 -12.89
N SER A 441 22.17 0.11 -13.73
CA SER A 441 21.49 0.48 -15.04
C SER A 441 19.88 0.54 -15.12
N PHE A 442 19.26 1.06 -16.22
CA PHE A 442 18.27 2.18 -16.36
C PHE A 442 19.07 3.49 -16.31
N ASN A 443 18.79 4.41 -17.24
CA ASN A 443 19.66 5.46 -17.81
C ASN A 443 21.17 5.36 -17.54
N SER A 444 21.72 4.19 -17.88
CA SER A 444 23.10 3.76 -17.62
C SER A 444 24.16 4.70 -18.19
N ASN A 445 23.90 5.29 -19.36
CA ASN A 445 24.74 6.31 -20.01
C ASN A 445 24.87 7.60 -19.17
N LYS A 446 24.15 7.70 -18.06
CA LYS A 446 24.42 8.66 -16.99
C LYS A 446 24.28 10.13 -17.38
N SER A 447 23.21 10.55 -18.08
CA SER A 447 22.88 12.00 -18.06
C SER A 447 21.46 12.39 -18.39
N GLY A 448 20.49 11.49 -18.32
CA GLY A 448 19.13 11.92 -18.09
C GLY A 448 18.67 13.03 -19.01
N ALA A 449 18.39 14.30 -18.54
CA ALA A 449 16.41 16.37 -19.08
C ALA A 449 16.15 17.75 -18.34
N ASN A 450 16.00 18.78 -19.16
CA ASN A 450 16.47 20.12 -18.95
C ASN A 450 15.39 21.30 -19.00
N ASN A 451 14.07 21.06 -18.75
CA ASN A 451 12.87 21.99 -18.62
C ASN A 451 11.44 21.34 -18.77
N LEU A 452 10.33 22.07 -18.86
CA LEU A 452 9.00 21.63 -18.35
C LEU A 452 7.96 20.86 -19.24
N ILE A 453 7.93 19.51 -19.08
CA ILE A 453 6.97 18.35 -19.35
C ILE A 453 5.52 18.56 -18.61
N LYS A 454 4.34 17.84 -18.77
CA LYS A 454 3.00 17.59 -17.99
C LYS A 454 2.03 16.29 -18.01
N SER A 455 1.37 15.69 -19.04
CA SER A 455 0.31 14.63 -18.81
C SER A 455 0.10 13.38 -19.84
N ALA A 456 -0.82 12.32 -19.77
CA ALA A 456 -0.46 10.84 -20.10
C ALA A 456 -1.48 9.55 -20.41
N VAL A 457 -1.13 8.27 -20.97
CA VAL A 457 -1.63 6.72 -20.88
C VAL A 457 -0.70 5.47 -21.32
N LEU A 458 -1.19 4.25 -21.82
CA LEU A 458 -0.61 2.87 -22.10
C LEU A 458 -1.02 2.01 -23.38
N GLN A 459 -0.15 1.29 -24.17
CA GLN A 459 -0.55 0.25 -25.21
C GLN A 459 -0.03 -1.22 -24.92
N SER A 460 -0.01 -2.12 -25.93
CA SER A 460 0.21 -3.59 -25.94
C SER A 460 1.63 -4.24 -25.81
N ASP A 461 2.50 -4.34 -26.84
CA ASP A 461 3.71 -5.23 -26.87
C ASP A 461 4.82 -5.24 -25.70
N GLY A 462 4.80 -4.42 -24.62
CA GLY A 462 5.85 -3.73 -23.75
C GLY A 462 6.44 -2.21 -23.86
N LYS A 463 6.00 -1.20 -24.69
CA LYS A 463 6.52 0.09 -25.39
C LYS A 463 6.02 1.28 -24.62
N ILE A 464 6.63 2.48 -24.70
CA ILE A 464 6.45 3.46 -23.62
C ILE A 464 6.39 4.99 -23.98
N VAL A 465 6.02 5.45 -25.20
CA VAL A 465 6.13 6.87 -25.65
C VAL A 465 5.54 8.04 -24.81
N PHE A 466 6.26 8.46 -23.79
CA PHE A 466 5.99 9.61 -22.95
C PHE A 466 6.61 10.91 -23.43
N GLY A 467 6.50 12.07 -22.76
CA GLY A 467 7.31 13.21 -23.21
C GLY A 467 6.74 14.60 -23.15
N GLY A 468 7.50 15.68 -23.46
CA GLY A 468 7.26 17.15 -23.40
C GLY A 468 8.24 18.02 -24.16
N ASN A 469 9.14 18.75 -23.48
CA ASN A 469 9.74 20.00 -23.97
C ASN A 469 11.06 20.00 -24.75
N PHE A 470 11.69 18.82 -24.81
CA PHE A 470 13.07 18.29 -24.86
C PHE A 470 14.27 18.88 -25.64
N THR A 471 15.12 18.06 -26.35
CA THR A 471 16.46 18.21 -26.96
C THR A 471 17.40 17.12 -26.46
N LYS A 472 18.08 17.38 -25.37
CA LYS A 472 19.01 16.46 -24.78
C LYS A 472 18.31 15.36 -23.95
N TYR A 473 18.57 14.05 -24.07
CA TYR A 473 18.03 12.89 -23.28
C TYR A 473 18.66 11.61 -23.74
N ASN A 474 19.92 11.50 -23.39
CA ASN A 474 20.93 10.92 -24.23
C ASN A 474 21.26 11.81 -25.44
N ASP A 475 21.04 13.11 -25.20
CA ASP A 475 21.57 14.28 -25.87
C ASP A 475 21.21 14.54 -27.34
N VAL A 476 20.92 13.51 -28.13
CA VAL A 476 20.59 13.61 -29.56
C VAL A 476 19.42 14.59 -29.80
N ILE A 477 19.59 15.53 -30.73
CA ILE A 477 18.46 16.35 -31.13
C ILE A 477 17.37 15.41 -31.66
N SER A 478 16.28 15.24 -30.95
CA SER A 478 15.02 14.80 -31.52
C SER A 478 14.15 16.08 -31.67
N ASN A 479 12.95 16.22 -32.28
CA ASN A 479 12.13 17.45 -32.07
C ASN A 479 10.55 17.28 -32.00
N ARG A 480 9.93 17.95 -31.02
CA ARG A 480 9.17 17.59 -29.75
C ARG A 480 8.20 16.38 -29.56
N ILE A 481 8.23 15.29 -30.38
CA ILE A 481 7.63 13.95 -30.07
C ILE A 481 8.24 12.57 -30.59
N THR A 482 8.50 11.43 -29.84
CA THR A 482 9.58 10.42 -30.17
C THR A 482 9.78 8.93 -29.62
N ARG A 483 9.45 7.76 -30.22
CA ARG A 483 9.47 6.31 -29.68
C ARG A 483 10.76 5.55 -29.24
N VAL A 484 10.96 4.87 -28.07
CA VAL A 484 12.26 4.22 -27.56
C VAL A 484 12.68 2.65 -27.73
N PHE A 485 12.77 1.69 -26.78
CA PHE A 485 12.82 0.17 -26.85
C PHE A 485 12.56 -0.42 -25.45
N PRO A 486 12.52 -1.74 -25.11
CA PRO A 486 12.22 -2.16 -23.73
C PRO A 486 13.19 -1.51 -22.82
N ASP A 487 14.46 -1.61 -23.18
CA ASP A 487 15.59 -2.18 -22.45
C ASP A 487 16.81 -1.28 -22.27
N GLY A 488 16.95 -0.12 -22.94
CA GLY A 488 18.16 0.70 -22.96
C GLY A 488 18.17 1.93 -23.86
N THR A 489 18.54 1.70 -25.13
CA THR A 489 18.84 2.59 -26.27
C THR A 489 17.89 3.79 -26.61
N ILE A 490 17.16 3.86 -27.77
CA ILE A 490 16.16 4.81 -28.42
C ILE A 490 15.51 3.87 -29.59
N ASP A 491 14.37 4.08 -30.33
CA ASP A 491 13.76 3.14 -31.40
C ASP A 491 14.09 3.42 -32.88
N THR A 492 15.25 3.14 -33.45
CA THR A 492 15.61 3.66 -34.80
C THR A 492 14.51 3.67 -35.88
N ASN A 493 13.63 2.66 -35.88
CA ASN A 493 12.58 2.22 -36.83
C ASN A 493 11.54 3.26 -37.27
N PHE A 494 11.99 4.45 -37.59
CA PHE A 494 11.31 5.71 -37.39
C PHE A 494 12.09 6.72 -38.39
N ASN A 495 11.58 7.82 -39.03
CA ASN A 495 12.35 9.10 -39.36
C ASN A 495 11.68 10.61 -39.35
N ILE A 496 11.48 11.53 -38.31
CA ILE A 496 10.68 12.86 -38.12
C ILE A 496 11.04 14.44 -38.30
N GLY A 497 12.05 15.06 -38.92
CA GLY A 497 11.93 16.44 -39.46
C GLY A 497 12.89 17.53 -38.97
N SER A 498 12.60 18.81 -39.13
CA SER A 498 11.46 19.56 -39.72
C SER A 498 10.13 19.62 -38.95
N GLY A 499 9.37 20.70 -39.09
CA GLY A 499 8.02 20.88 -38.52
C GLY A 499 7.81 21.29 -37.06
N PHE A 500 7.90 20.38 -36.07
CA PHE A 500 7.14 20.41 -34.79
C PHE A 500 7.23 21.67 -33.86
N ASN A 501 6.68 22.87 -34.15
CA ASN A 501 7.05 24.13 -33.47
C ASN A 501 6.28 24.67 -32.25
N SER A 502 5.39 23.95 -31.59
CA SER A 502 5.04 24.49 -30.28
C SER A 502 4.50 23.53 -29.28
N GLN A 503 4.72 23.78 -28.00
CA GLN A 503 4.49 22.91 -26.84
C GLN A 503 3.94 21.49 -27.02
N ILE A 504 3.06 20.99 -26.13
CA ILE A 504 2.28 19.74 -25.97
C ILE A 504 1.73 19.71 -24.50
N TYR A 505 0.54 19.17 -24.07
CA TYR A 505 0.37 18.58 -22.68
C TYR A 505 -0.36 17.18 -22.25
N ALA A 506 -1.13 16.27 -22.95
CA ALA A 506 -1.44 14.85 -22.46
C ALA A 506 -1.56 13.66 -23.48
N MET A 507 -1.86 12.38 -23.11
CA MET A 507 -1.69 11.14 -24.00
C MET A 507 -2.70 9.93 -24.01
N ALA A 508 -3.11 9.32 -25.15
CA ALA A 508 -4.11 8.22 -25.32
C ALA A 508 -3.95 7.21 -26.48
N ILE A 509 -4.60 6.01 -26.51
CA ILE A 509 -4.43 4.96 -27.58
C ILE A 509 -5.65 4.32 -28.20
N GLN A 510 -5.72 4.25 -29.53
CA GLN A 510 -6.65 3.30 -30.18
C GLN A 510 -5.97 1.95 -30.37
N SER A 511 -6.80 0.90 -30.34
CA SER A 511 -6.45 -0.52 -30.31
C SER A 511 -5.38 -0.97 -31.30
N ASP A 512 -5.40 -0.49 -32.56
CA ASP A 512 -4.38 -0.85 -33.57
C ASP A 512 -2.98 -0.29 -33.24
N GLY A 513 -2.88 0.63 -32.28
CA GLY A 513 -1.72 0.73 -31.39
C GLY A 513 -0.54 1.62 -31.80
N LYS A 514 -0.76 2.93 -31.99
CA LYS A 514 0.24 3.89 -32.49
C LYS A 514 0.45 4.85 -31.31
N VAL A 515 -0.60 5.16 -30.46
CA VAL A 515 -0.90 6.19 -29.38
C VAL A 515 -1.41 7.68 -29.54
N ILE A 516 -2.59 8.05 -30.06
CA ILE A 516 -2.87 9.47 -30.48
C ILE A 516 -2.73 10.67 -29.43
N VAL A 517 -2.26 11.88 -29.85
CA VAL A 517 -2.02 13.21 -29.12
C VAL A 517 -2.73 14.49 -29.74
N ALA A 518 -2.58 15.78 -29.29
CA ALA A 518 -3.31 17.05 -29.74
C ALA A 518 -2.90 18.54 -29.47
N GLY A 519 -3.52 19.62 -30.07
CA GLY A 519 -3.51 21.10 -29.66
C GLY A 519 -3.18 22.32 -30.61
N ASN A 520 -2.27 23.24 -30.22
CA ASN A 520 -1.87 24.60 -30.73
C ASN A 520 -1.62 24.90 -32.20
N PHE A 521 -1.70 23.94 -33.09
CA PHE A 521 -0.44 23.71 -33.76
C PHE A 521 -0.47 24.14 -35.33
N THR A 522 0.47 24.94 -36.01
CA THR A 522 0.53 25.40 -37.50
C THR A 522 1.68 25.19 -38.66
N ALA A 523 2.75 24.36 -38.71
CA ALA A 523 3.50 23.91 -39.93
C ALA A 523 4.31 22.58 -39.78
N TYR A 524 4.90 22.04 -40.86
CA TYR A 524 5.46 20.68 -40.94
C TYR A 524 6.78 20.73 -41.79
N ASN A 525 7.15 19.85 -42.75
CA ASN A 525 8.36 20.11 -43.55
C ASN A 525 8.06 21.15 -44.60
N GLY A 526 8.34 22.40 -44.24
CA GLY A 526 7.49 23.46 -44.74
C GLY A 526 6.09 23.20 -44.21
N SER A 527 5.18 22.67 -45.03
CA SER A 527 3.82 22.23 -44.68
C SER A 527 3.11 23.10 -43.65
N THR A 528 3.20 24.41 -43.86
CA THR A 528 2.43 25.40 -43.12
C THR A 528 0.97 25.07 -43.17
N GLY A 529 0.30 25.44 -42.10
CA GLY A 529 -0.91 24.79 -41.77
C GLY A 529 -0.67 23.65 -40.78
N VAL A 530 -0.74 22.37 -41.09
CA VAL A 530 -0.92 21.24 -40.14
C VAL A 530 -1.85 21.53 -38.96
N GLY A 531 -3.11 21.17 -39.15
CA GLY A 531 -4.25 21.37 -38.26
C GLY A 531 -4.27 20.83 -36.88
N ARG A 532 -3.47 21.35 -35.96
CA ARG A 532 -3.89 21.40 -34.56
C ARG A 532 -4.22 20.09 -33.82
N ILE A 533 -4.28 18.92 -34.43
CA ILE A 533 -4.37 17.57 -33.85
C ILE A 533 -4.51 16.55 -35.01
N ILE A 534 -3.97 15.35 -34.82
CA ILE A 534 -3.63 14.36 -35.85
C ILE A 534 -3.81 12.91 -35.43
N ARG A 535 -3.68 12.03 -36.42
CA ARG A 535 -3.20 10.64 -36.37
C ARG A 535 -2.11 10.32 -37.45
N LEU A 536 -1.57 9.08 -37.60
CA LEU A 536 -0.23 8.72 -38.14
C LEU A 536 0.15 7.18 -37.93
N LEU A 537 0.54 6.27 -38.91
CA LEU A 537 1.17 4.83 -38.91
C LEU A 537 2.51 4.45 -38.13
N SER A 538 3.56 3.74 -38.63
CA SER A 538 4.58 2.96 -37.79
C SER A 538 6.05 3.47 -37.57
N ASP A 539 6.81 3.81 -38.65
CA ASP A 539 8.04 4.67 -39.06
C ASP A 539 8.28 6.40 -39.05
N GLY A 540 6.83 8.11 -38.62
CA GLY A 540 6.34 9.54 -38.58
C GLY A 540 5.48 10.11 -39.72
N SER A 541 5.21 9.35 -40.77
CA SER A 541 5.09 9.78 -42.16
C SER A 541 3.96 10.71 -42.56
N ARG A 542 3.07 11.11 -41.66
CA ARG A 542 1.67 11.32 -42.05
C ARG A 542 1.08 10.02 -42.62
N ASP A 543 0.16 9.37 -41.91
CA ASP A 543 -0.87 8.60 -42.66
C ASP A 543 -1.72 9.65 -43.42
N ASN A 544 -2.60 9.37 -44.37
CA ASN A 544 -3.39 10.46 -45.00
C ASN A 544 -4.91 10.23 -44.97
N SER A 545 -5.36 9.19 -44.26
CA SER A 545 -6.70 8.57 -44.34
C SER A 545 -7.85 9.33 -43.67
N PHE A 546 -7.63 10.57 -43.24
CA PHE A 546 -8.27 11.05 -42.02
C PHE A 546 -8.38 12.61 -42.17
N ASN A 547 -9.54 13.22 -42.51
CA ASN A 547 -9.64 14.54 -43.25
C ASN A 547 -10.66 15.66 -42.80
N THR A 548 -10.50 16.93 -43.25
CA THR A 548 -11.10 18.21 -42.74
C THR A 548 -11.57 19.30 -43.80
N GLY A 549 -10.86 20.43 -44.05
CA GLY A 549 -11.23 21.73 -44.75
C GLY A 549 -10.21 22.96 -44.86
N LEU A 550 -9.93 23.79 -43.80
CA LEU A 550 -8.92 24.90 -43.62
C LEU A 550 -8.19 25.17 -42.21
N GLY A 551 -8.64 24.81 -40.97
CA GLY A 551 -7.87 24.75 -39.66
C GLY A 551 -8.60 24.95 -38.27
N ALA A 552 -8.12 24.53 -37.05
CA ALA A 552 -8.61 25.02 -35.70
C ALA A 552 -7.89 24.68 -34.34
N ASP A 553 -7.74 25.54 -33.32
CA ASP A 553 -7.56 26.97 -33.36
C ASP A 553 -6.55 27.60 -32.31
N ALA A 554 -6.59 27.45 -31.00
CA ALA A 554 -5.84 28.35 -29.95
C ALA A 554 -5.35 27.02 -29.10
N ILE A 555 -5.45 26.80 -27.76
CA ILE A 555 -4.65 25.90 -26.86
C ILE A 555 -5.24 24.47 -26.93
N ILE A 556 -4.70 23.31 -26.45
CA ILE A 556 -5.44 22.18 -25.82
C ILE A 556 -5.03 21.87 -24.39
N GLU A 557 -5.36 20.68 -23.88
CA GLU A 557 -5.96 20.31 -22.59
C GLU A 557 -6.06 18.81 -22.37
N ALA A 558 -6.25 17.97 -23.41
CA ALA A 558 -6.37 16.50 -23.46
C ALA A 558 -7.79 15.93 -23.73
N ILE A 559 -7.90 14.61 -23.91
CA ILE A 559 -8.61 13.89 -24.99
C ILE A 559 -8.35 12.27 -24.90
N LEU A 560 -9.12 11.24 -24.37
CA LEU A 560 -9.03 9.66 -24.37
C LEU A 560 -10.09 8.92 -25.31
N ILE A 561 -9.91 7.61 -25.50
CA ILE A 561 -10.45 6.55 -26.41
C ILE A 561 -11.87 6.00 -26.09
N GLN A 562 -12.64 5.57 -27.09
CA GLN A 562 -13.91 4.82 -26.95
C GLN A 562 -13.84 3.39 -27.56
N PRO A 563 -14.60 2.37 -27.11
CA PRO A 563 -14.59 1.02 -27.70
C PRO A 563 -15.52 0.89 -28.91
N ASP A 564 -16.56 1.73 -29.03
CA ASP A 564 -17.29 1.93 -30.30
C ASP A 564 -16.40 2.61 -31.36
N GLY A 565 -15.15 2.83 -31.00
CA GLY A 565 -14.17 3.43 -31.83
C GLY A 565 -14.46 4.89 -32.05
N LYS A 566 -15.18 5.66 -31.20
CA LYS A 566 -15.45 7.11 -31.35
C LYS A 566 -14.57 8.12 -30.60
N ILE A 567 -14.74 9.44 -30.83
CA ILE A 567 -13.73 10.46 -30.52
C ILE A 567 -14.24 11.73 -29.81
N LEU A 568 -13.55 12.16 -28.75
CA LEU A 568 -14.08 13.09 -27.77
C LEU A 568 -13.41 14.38 -27.28
N ALA A 569 -14.21 15.43 -27.15
CA ALA A 569 -14.11 16.64 -27.94
C ALA A 569 -14.20 18.08 -27.24
N GLY A 570 -13.79 18.33 -25.98
CA GLY A 570 -13.73 19.65 -25.31
C GLY A 570 -12.65 20.71 -25.65
N GLY A 571 -12.93 22.04 -25.57
CA GLY A 571 -11.90 23.10 -25.32
C GLY A 571 -12.00 24.57 -24.75
N ARG A 572 -11.58 25.69 -25.42
CA ARG A 572 -12.09 27.10 -25.18
C ARG A 572 -12.77 28.08 -26.28
N PHE A 573 -13.15 27.85 -27.60
CA PHE A 573 -13.42 28.57 -28.97
C PHE A 573 -14.76 29.08 -29.67
N ASN A 574 -14.88 29.66 -30.90
CA ASN A 574 -16.13 30.03 -31.68
C ASN A 574 -16.38 29.72 -33.21
N SER A 575 -15.46 29.29 -34.11
CA SER A 575 -15.74 28.92 -35.56
C SER A 575 -14.80 27.86 -36.35
N PHE A 576 -14.81 26.50 -36.20
CA PHE A 576 -13.82 25.45 -36.62
C PHE A 576 -14.49 24.61 -37.70
N ASN A 577 -14.22 24.83 -38.97
CA ASN A 577 -15.11 24.92 -40.18
C ASN A 577 -15.75 26.24 -40.40
N GLY A 578 -15.87 27.05 -39.36
CA GLY A 578 -16.36 28.40 -39.49
C GLY A 578 -17.75 28.55 -38.87
N ASN A 579 -18.63 27.55 -39.05
CA ASN A 579 -19.97 27.50 -38.48
C ASN A 579 -20.04 27.32 -36.94
N SER A 580 -19.72 28.42 -36.25
CA SER A 580 -20.24 28.89 -34.95
C SER A 580 -20.16 27.97 -33.76
N PHE A 581 -19.70 26.74 -33.93
CA PHE A 581 -19.54 25.92 -32.79
C PHE A 581 -18.50 26.61 -31.94
N ALA A 582 -18.93 26.89 -30.72
CA ALA A 582 -18.22 27.74 -29.82
C ALA A 582 -18.12 27.19 -28.43
N ARG A 583 -17.61 25.97 -28.34
CA ARG A 583 -17.54 24.98 -27.30
C ARG A 583 -16.81 23.82 -27.99
N LEU A 584 -17.46 22.75 -28.32
CA LEU A 584 -16.96 21.49 -28.91
C LEU A 584 -17.09 21.38 -30.62
N VAL A 585 -16.97 19.61 -32.18
CA VAL A 585 -17.79 18.56 -32.94
C VAL A 585 -17.57 17.14 -32.38
N ARG A 586 -18.59 16.28 -32.43
CA ARG A 586 -18.43 14.81 -32.23
C ARG A 586 -17.64 14.20 -33.38
N LEU A 587 -16.95 13.07 -33.25
CA LEU A 587 -15.90 12.74 -34.22
C LEU A 587 -15.95 11.32 -34.85
N ASN A 588 -15.84 11.14 -36.19
CA ASN A 588 -15.81 9.84 -36.94
C ASN A 588 -14.43 9.36 -37.51
N SER A 589 -14.31 8.06 -37.90
CA SER A 589 -13.09 7.19 -37.95
C SER A 589 -11.98 7.61 -38.93
N ASP A 590 -12.38 8.54 -39.77
CA ASP A 590 -12.03 8.82 -41.18
C ASP A 590 -11.87 10.34 -41.42
N GLY A 591 -12.20 11.13 -40.40
CA GLY A 591 -12.16 12.57 -40.44
C GLY A 591 -13.53 13.18 -40.58
N SER A 592 -14.60 12.44 -40.80
CA SER A 592 -15.88 13.10 -40.94
C SER A 592 -16.36 13.68 -39.61
N ILE A 593 -16.57 14.98 -39.62
CA ILE A 593 -17.75 15.66 -39.08
C ILE A 593 -18.79 14.64 -38.55
N ASP A 594 -18.83 14.29 -37.25
CA ASP A 594 -19.90 13.41 -36.75
C ASP A 594 -21.03 14.25 -36.17
N SER A 595 -22.14 14.25 -36.92
CA SER A 595 -23.42 14.90 -36.65
C SER A 595 -24.39 14.03 -35.84
N GLY A 596 -24.04 12.77 -35.55
CA GLY A 596 -24.90 11.78 -34.88
C GLY A 596 -25.10 12.05 -33.39
N PHE A 597 -25.14 13.34 -33.05
CA PHE A 597 -24.82 13.89 -31.76
C PHE A 597 -25.08 15.41 -31.82
N ASN A 598 -25.98 15.95 -30.99
CA ASN A 598 -26.37 17.37 -31.04
C ASN A 598 -26.70 18.04 -29.70
N ILE A 599 -26.41 19.35 -29.62
CA ILE A 599 -26.41 20.14 -28.38
C ILE A 599 -27.02 21.56 -28.34
N GLY A 600 -26.73 22.55 -29.20
CA GLY A 600 -27.29 23.94 -29.03
C GLY A 600 -26.36 25.20 -29.04
N GLU A 601 -26.13 25.89 -27.91
CA GLU A 601 -25.33 27.14 -27.78
C GLU A 601 -24.25 27.26 -26.69
N GLY A 602 -24.06 26.38 -25.72
CA GLY A 602 -22.77 26.43 -25.01
C GLY A 602 -22.57 27.53 -24.00
N PHE A 603 -21.32 28.07 -23.89
CA PHE A 603 -20.44 28.12 -22.56
C PHE A 603 -19.85 29.64 -22.58
N ASP A 604 -18.91 30.18 -21.74
CA ASP A 604 -18.20 31.50 -21.60
C ASP A 604 -16.93 31.56 -20.66
N LYS A 605 -16.57 30.54 -19.81
CA LYS A 605 -15.22 30.15 -19.22
C LYS A 605 -15.02 28.62 -19.16
N ASN A 606 -13.77 28.06 -19.05
CA ASN A 606 -12.93 26.95 -19.68
C ASN A 606 -12.87 25.40 -19.40
N ILE A 607 -12.02 24.67 -20.16
CA ILE A 607 -11.87 23.19 -20.15
C ILE A 607 -10.60 22.48 -19.71
N TYR A 608 -10.41 22.21 -18.44
CA TYR A 608 -9.22 21.48 -18.08
C TYR A 608 -9.24 19.93 -18.17
N VAL A 609 -10.29 19.08 -18.41
CA VAL A 609 -10.38 17.71 -17.75
C VAL A 609 -10.86 16.23 -18.23
N ILE A 610 -11.23 15.72 -19.44
CA ILE A 610 -11.91 14.39 -19.86
C ILE A 610 -11.40 13.00 -19.21
N ALA A 611 -12.08 11.79 -18.98
CA ALA A 611 -11.62 10.29 -18.76
C ALA A 611 -12.79 9.17 -18.70
N LEU A 612 -12.76 7.74 -18.89
CA LEU A 612 -13.66 6.40 -19.17
C LEU A 612 -14.80 5.73 -18.26
N GLN A 613 -15.83 4.98 -18.74
CA GLN A 613 -16.97 4.40 -17.91
C GLN A 613 -17.48 3.03 -18.40
N SER A 614 -18.40 2.40 -17.64
CA SER A 614 -19.11 1.17 -18.02
C SER A 614 -20.56 1.36 -18.49
N ASP A 615 -21.37 2.25 -17.89
CA ASP A 615 -22.78 2.47 -18.32
C ASP A 615 -22.92 3.18 -19.68
N GLN A 616 -21.79 3.27 -20.40
CA GLN A 616 -21.56 4.08 -21.57
C GLN A 616 -22.20 5.45 -21.34
N LYS A 617 -21.67 6.14 -20.31
CA LYS A 617 -21.64 7.60 -20.26
C LYS A 617 -20.25 8.14 -19.92
N ILE A 618 -20.13 9.47 -19.99
CA ILE A 618 -18.85 10.18 -19.91
C ILE A 618 -19.01 11.44 -19.16
N ILE A 619 -18.51 11.44 -17.95
CA ILE A 619 -18.53 12.43 -16.88
C ILE A 619 -17.97 13.75 -17.34
N ILE A 620 -18.09 14.83 -16.56
CA ILE A 620 -17.16 15.91 -16.74
C ILE A 620 -16.68 16.50 -15.39
N GLY A 621 -15.60 17.28 -15.44
CA GLY A 621 -14.89 17.91 -14.35
C GLY A 621 -14.54 19.36 -14.71
N GLY A 622 -15.48 20.04 -15.37
CA GLY A 622 -15.49 21.41 -15.91
C GLY A 622 -14.74 22.52 -15.21
N SER A 623 -14.71 23.72 -15.84
CA SER A 623 -14.80 24.91 -15.02
C SER A 623 -15.61 26.16 -15.41
N PHE A 624 -16.17 26.23 -16.60
CA PHE A 624 -17.37 26.98 -16.95
C PHE A 624 -18.35 27.46 -15.85
N LEU A 625 -19.25 28.37 -16.19
CA LEU A 625 -20.28 28.93 -15.32
C LEU A 625 -21.69 28.85 -15.91
N SER A 626 -22.04 27.86 -16.74
CA SER A 626 -23.38 27.30 -17.08
C SER A 626 -23.30 26.25 -18.19
N TYR A 627 -24.40 25.91 -18.84
CA TYR A 627 -24.48 25.11 -20.07
C TYR A 627 -25.17 25.93 -21.17
N ASN A 628 -25.74 25.28 -22.19
CA ASN A 628 -26.88 25.79 -22.97
C ASN A 628 -27.91 26.40 -22.00
N LYS A 629 -27.70 27.66 -21.64
CA LYS A 629 -28.44 28.48 -20.70
C LYS A 629 -28.79 27.94 -19.30
N ALA A 630 -28.14 26.87 -18.80
CA ALA A 630 -28.52 26.25 -17.53
C ALA A 630 -27.39 26.09 -16.48
N ALA A 631 -27.76 26.06 -15.21
CA ALA A 631 -26.94 26.52 -14.09
C ALA A 631 -26.68 25.44 -13.05
N GLN A 632 -25.52 24.77 -13.11
CA GLN A 632 -25.23 23.58 -12.33
C GLN A 632 -23.79 23.56 -11.92
N LYS A 633 -23.51 24.47 -10.98
CA LYS A 633 -22.13 24.82 -10.77
C LYS A 633 -21.45 23.66 -10.16
N ARG A 634 -20.43 23.16 -10.83
CA ARG A 634 -19.56 22.17 -10.24
C ARG A 634 -20.32 20.83 -10.28
N ILE A 635 -20.15 20.24 -11.46
CA ILE A 635 -20.39 18.88 -11.95
C ILE A 635 -21.85 18.73 -12.49
N LEU A 636 -22.07 17.98 -13.61
CA LEU A 636 -23.36 17.63 -14.33
C LEU A 636 -23.19 16.44 -15.30
N ARG A 637 -24.17 15.66 -15.82
CA ARG A 637 -23.94 14.40 -16.64
C ARG A 637 -24.13 14.68 -18.13
N LEU A 638 -24.22 13.67 -19.02
CA LEU A 638 -24.65 13.64 -20.43
C LEU A 638 -24.87 12.20 -20.97
N ASN A 639 -25.74 12.10 -21.99
CA ASN A 639 -26.01 10.91 -22.83
C ASN A 639 -25.17 10.87 -24.12
N SER A 640 -24.94 9.66 -24.67
CA SER A 640 -24.05 9.35 -25.82
C SER A 640 -24.53 9.89 -27.19
N ASN A 641 -25.22 11.03 -27.18
CA ASN A 641 -25.96 11.60 -28.32
C ASN A 641 -26.03 13.15 -28.36
N GLY A 642 -25.37 13.87 -27.46
CA GLY A 642 -25.48 15.34 -27.37
C GLY A 642 -26.46 15.85 -26.29
N GLY A 643 -27.47 15.08 -25.90
CA GLY A 643 -28.57 15.55 -25.05
C GLY A 643 -28.53 15.30 -23.53
N LEU A 644 -29.36 16.12 -22.87
CA LEU A 644 -29.69 16.25 -21.44
C LEU A 644 -30.24 14.97 -20.76
N ASP A 645 -29.45 14.13 -20.07
CA ASP A 645 -29.93 13.25 -18.97
C ASP A 645 -30.02 14.05 -17.64
N THR A 646 -30.70 13.46 -16.64
CA THR A 646 -31.03 14.04 -15.33
C THR A 646 -31.04 13.03 -14.16
N THR A 647 -30.58 11.79 -14.35
CA THR A 647 -30.60 10.64 -13.41
C THR A 647 -29.74 10.74 -12.13
N PHE A 648 -29.46 11.95 -11.67
CA PHE A 648 -28.54 12.35 -10.60
C PHE A 648 -29.01 13.82 -10.26
N ASP A 649 -29.14 14.26 -8.98
CA ASP A 649 -29.53 15.65 -8.53
C ASP A 649 -28.41 16.70 -8.23
N SER A 650 -28.24 17.72 -9.08
CA SER A 650 -27.12 18.64 -8.94
C SER A 650 -27.38 19.68 -7.86
N GLY A 651 -28.45 20.44 -8.01
CA GLY A 651 -28.44 21.84 -7.61
C GLY A 651 -27.40 22.62 -8.42
N THR A 652 -26.69 23.52 -7.76
CA THR A 652 -25.76 24.44 -8.43
C THR A 652 -24.35 24.58 -7.77
N GLY A 653 -23.81 23.61 -7.00
CA GLY A 653 -22.52 23.36 -6.24
C GLY A 653 -22.09 23.76 -4.79
N PHE A 654 -21.10 23.12 -4.30
CA PHE A 654 -19.83 23.83 -4.20
C PHE A 654 -19.62 25.40 -3.58
N SER A 655 -19.87 26.68 -4.08
CA SER A 655 -19.13 28.05 -3.77
C SER A 655 -19.05 29.33 -4.81
N LYS A 656 -18.09 30.11 -5.49
CA LYS A 656 -16.69 30.78 -5.71
C LYS A 656 -15.22 30.40 -6.38
N GLY A 657 -14.63 29.17 -6.54
CA GLY A 657 -13.35 28.58 -7.09
C GLY A 657 -13.47 27.05 -7.45
N GLU A 658 -12.47 26.26 -7.90
CA GLU A 658 -12.40 25.35 -9.12
C GLU A 658 -11.83 23.89 -9.21
N VAL A 659 -12.17 23.05 -10.25
CA VAL A 659 -11.64 21.64 -10.48
C VAL A 659 -10.84 21.31 -11.77
N ARG A 660 -9.66 20.65 -11.65
CA ARG A 660 -8.94 19.82 -12.67
C ARG A 660 -8.20 18.61 -12.09
N SER A 661 -8.69 17.43 -12.43
CA SER A 661 -8.11 16.09 -12.61
C SER A 661 -9.29 15.09 -12.93
N ILE A 662 -9.25 13.73 -12.97
CA ILE A 662 -10.37 12.69 -13.02
C ILE A 662 -9.77 11.18 -13.18
N LEU A 663 -10.40 9.98 -12.89
CA LEU A 663 -9.98 8.49 -12.82
C LEU A 663 -10.94 7.36 -12.18
N VAL A 664 -11.17 6.07 -12.57
CA VAL A 664 -12.46 5.20 -12.63
C VAL A 664 -12.94 3.91 -11.83
N GLN A 665 -12.64 3.57 -10.57
CA GLN A 665 -12.86 2.17 -10.01
C GLN A 665 -14.08 1.25 -10.45
N PRO A 666 -13.89 -0.09 -10.61
CA PRO A 666 -14.77 -1.11 -11.23
C PRO A 666 -16.27 -1.26 -10.95
N ASP A 667 -16.93 -0.51 -10.06
CA ASP A 667 -18.36 -0.68 -9.79
C ASP A 667 -19.27 0.43 -10.33
N ASP A 668 -18.77 1.14 -11.34
CA ASP A 668 -19.40 2.32 -11.94
C ASP A 668 -19.77 3.36 -10.89
N ARG A 669 -18.77 4.11 -10.42
CA ARG A 669 -18.89 5.13 -9.36
C ARG A 669 -18.15 6.47 -9.79
N ILE A 670 -17.59 7.50 -9.06
CA ILE A 670 -17.18 8.89 -9.59
C ILE A 670 -15.95 9.74 -9.02
N LEU A 671 -15.09 9.43 -8.04
CA LEU A 671 -13.81 10.10 -7.63
C LEU A 671 -13.60 11.72 -7.95
N VAL A 672 -13.66 12.86 -7.15
CA VAL A 672 -13.51 14.33 -7.68
C VAL A 672 -12.77 15.57 -6.98
N GLY A 673 -11.49 15.57 -6.54
CA GLY A 673 -10.75 16.77 -5.99
C GLY A 673 -10.43 18.03 -6.82
N GLY A 674 -9.78 19.08 -6.29
CA GLY A 674 -9.52 20.29 -7.13
C GLY A 674 -8.96 21.51 -6.38
N THR A 675 -8.88 22.72 -6.96
CA THR A 675 -8.46 24.00 -6.31
C THR A 675 -9.66 24.96 -6.03
N PHE A 676 -10.52 24.69 -5.06
CA PHE A 676 -11.85 25.29 -4.86
C PHE A 676 -12.54 25.62 -3.47
N SER A 677 -12.27 26.72 -2.75
CA SER A 677 -12.66 27.02 -1.33
C SER A 677 -14.13 27.07 -0.82
N GLY A 678 -15.10 26.25 -1.27
CA GLY A 678 -16.59 26.31 -1.15
C GLY A 678 -17.35 26.38 0.21
N THR A 679 -18.51 25.68 0.42
CA THR A 679 -19.05 25.09 1.75
C THR A 679 -20.21 23.98 1.80
N TYR A 680 -20.21 22.56 1.48
CA TYR A 680 -21.09 21.32 0.81
C TYR A 680 -22.48 20.57 1.05
N LYS A 681 -23.34 20.47 -0.03
CA LYS A 681 -24.81 20.22 -0.16
C LYS A 681 -25.57 20.77 1.06
N LYS A 682 -25.25 20.32 2.31
CA LYS A 682 -25.66 20.80 3.68
C LYS A 682 -24.65 20.83 4.93
N LEU A 683 -23.44 20.20 5.03
CA LEU A 683 -22.58 20.03 6.29
C LEU A 683 -21.32 21.02 6.58
N PRO A 684 -20.00 20.68 6.84
CA PRO A 684 -18.82 21.65 6.84
C PRO A 684 -17.41 21.31 6.14
N SER A 685 -17.11 21.69 4.86
CA SER A 685 -16.25 21.04 3.78
C SER A 685 -14.78 21.35 3.24
N GLN A 686 -13.62 21.13 3.83
CA GLN A 686 -12.38 21.60 3.14
C GLN A 686 -11.83 21.08 1.71
N ARG A 687 -12.02 19.84 1.14
CA ARG A 687 -11.72 19.18 -0.22
C ARG A 687 -12.15 17.66 -0.45
N PHE A 688 -11.53 16.51 0.00
CA PHE A 688 -11.71 15.08 -0.51
C PHE A 688 -12.70 14.01 0.10
N ILE A 689 -13.35 13.12 -0.71
CA ILE A 689 -14.44 12.10 -0.38
C ILE A 689 -14.66 10.88 -1.35
N ARG A 690 -15.80 10.11 -1.35
CA ARG A 690 -16.47 9.01 -2.21
C ARG A 690 -18.02 9.30 -2.45
N LEU A 691 -19.05 8.42 -2.77
CA LEU A 691 -20.58 8.62 -2.76
C LEU A 691 -21.57 7.38 -2.90
N LEU A 692 -22.90 7.52 -2.84
CA LEU A 692 -23.85 6.41 -3.14
C LEU A 692 -23.94 6.07 -4.66
N LYS A 693 -25.05 5.49 -5.16
CA LYS A 693 -25.16 4.88 -6.52
C LYS A 693 -26.41 5.35 -7.32
N ASN A 694 -26.38 6.59 -7.81
CA ASN A 694 -27.47 7.43 -8.39
C ASN A 694 -27.14 8.95 -8.51
N GLY A 695 -26.90 9.68 -7.40
CA GLY A 695 -27.00 11.13 -7.33
C GLY A 695 -26.88 11.85 -5.95
N ASP A 696 -26.47 11.15 -4.89
CA ASP A 696 -26.22 11.67 -3.54
C ASP A 696 -25.03 11.10 -2.72
N ASN A 697 -24.56 11.91 -1.78
CA ASN A 697 -23.57 11.64 -0.73
C ASN A 697 -23.60 10.18 -0.13
N ASP A 698 -22.52 9.38 -0.27
CA ASP A 698 -22.24 8.18 0.63
C ASP A 698 -21.95 8.72 2.04
N VAL A 699 -21.57 7.89 3.03
CA VAL A 699 -21.44 8.35 4.44
C VAL A 699 -20.44 7.69 5.43
N SER A 700 -19.52 6.77 5.14
CA SER A 700 -18.35 6.37 6.03
C SER A 700 -16.76 6.70 5.80
N PHE A 701 -15.85 7.76 5.59
CA PHE A 701 -15.39 9.22 5.27
C PHE A 701 -15.31 10.30 6.33
N ASP A 702 -14.16 11.00 6.31
CA ASP A 702 -13.90 12.27 5.60
C ASP A 702 -12.43 12.34 5.06
N ALA A 703 -12.07 12.96 3.93
CA ALA A 703 -10.64 13.14 3.60
C ALA A 703 -10.08 14.55 3.77
N PRO A 704 -9.88 15.04 5.01
CA PRO A 704 -9.48 16.39 5.31
C PRO A 704 -8.02 16.81 5.00
N LEU A 705 -7.40 16.33 3.90
CA LEU A 705 -6.00 16.55 3.52
C LEU A 705 -5.42 17.99 3.24
N ASN A 706 -5.54 19.07 4.06
CA ASN A 706 -5.00 20.49 3.90
C ASN A 706 -3.89 21.03 2.82
N ASN A 707 -3.34 20.40 1.72
CA ASN A 707 -2.92 21.09 0.39
C ASN A 707 -2.84 20.46 -1.08
N THR A 708 -2.48 21.30 -2.07
CA THR A 708 -2.94 21.68 -3.45
C THR A 708 -3.30 20.73 -4.62
N LEU A 709 -3.93 19.57 -4.47
CA LEU A 709 -3.80 18.42 -5.43
C LEU A 709 -3.60 18.58 -7.01
N PHE A 710 -3.15 17.56 -7.75
CA PHE A 710 -3.79 17.23 -9.03
C PHE A 710 -4.47 15.86 -8.89
N ALA A 711 -3.77 14.76 -8.60
CA ALA A 711 -4.09 13.51 -9.31
C ALA A 711 -3.69 12.18 -8.59
N MET A 712 -4.09 10.95 -9.09
CA MET A 712 -3.78 9.53 -8.63
C MET A 712 -3.73 8.33 -9.70
N SER A 713 -3.09 7.13 -9.54
CA SER A 713 -3.03 5.90 -10.47
C SER A 713 -3.99 4.61 -10.47
N PHE A 714 -3.56 3.37 -10.79
CA PHE A 714 -3.89 2.02 -10.24
C PHE A 714 -2.59 1.15 -10.44
N THR A 715 -2.38 0.07 -9.66
CA THR A 715 -1.33 -0.98 -9.76
C THR A 715 -1.98 -2.38 -9.66
N SER A 716 -1.37 -3.44 -9.09
CA SER A 716 -1.87 -4.84 -9.02
C SER A 716 -2.32 -5.47 -7.66
N ASP A 717 -2.13 -4.83 -6.48
CA ASP A 717 -2.39 -5.37 -5.11
C ASP A 717 -3.64 -4.91 -4.29
N TYR A 718 -4.63 -4.18 -4.84
CA TYR A 718 -5.83 -3.59 -4.16
C TYR A 718 -5.53 -2.39 -3.26
N ARG A 719 -4.92 -1.32 -3.81
CA ARG A 719 -4.20 -0.26 -3.07
C ARG A 719 -4.14 1.15 -3.76
N LEU A 720 -5.21 1.93 -3.92
CA LEU A 720 -5.53 3.29 -4.49
C LEU A 720 -4.58 4.55 -4.55
N LEU A 721 -3.25 4.53 -4.47
CA LEU A 721 -2.31 5.70 -4.36
C LEU A 721 -2.67 7.21 -4.76
N ILE A 722 -2.73 8.09 -3.76
CA ILE A 722 -2.94 9.57 -3.61
C ILE A 722 -2.39 10.67 -4.56
N GLY A 723 -2.68 11.95 -4.30
CA GLY A 723 -1.73 12.90 -3.70
C GLY A 723 -0.75 13.75 -4.55
N GLY A 724 0.02 14.63 -3.89
CA GLY A 724 -0.33 15.24 -2.60
C GLY A 724 0.43 16.52 -2.26
N ASN A 725 -0.25 17.59 -1.82
CA ASN A 725 0.22 18.92 -1.33
C ASN A 725 0.48 19.12 0.13
N PHE A 726 0.66 18.06 0.90
CA PHE A 726 0.01 17.94 2.19
C PHE A 726 0.48 19.01 3.27
N ASN A 727 1.09 18.58 4.41
CA ASN A 727 1.57 19.29 5.67
C ASN A 727 0.94 18.67 6.95
N SER A 728 0.15 17.61 6.79
CA SER A 728 -0.50 16.77 7.81
C SER A 728 -0.89 15.41 7.18
N VAL A 729 -1.48 14.49 7.96
CA VAL A 729 -2.51 13.54 7.47
C VAL A 729 -3.62 13.46 8.54
N SER A 730 -3.82 12.33 9.23
CA SER A 730 -4.37 12.30 10.60
C SER A 730 -3.36 12.88 11.60
N LYS A 731 -2.77 14.01 11.20
CA LYS A 731 -1.74 14.79 11.88
C LYS A 731 -0.53 13.98 12.40
N ILE A 732 -0.12 12.89 11.72
CA ILE A 732 1.14 12.14 12.00
C ILE A 732 2.09 11.96 10.78
N THR A 733 1.82 12.68 9.68
CA THR A 733 2.73 12.98 8.56
C THR A 733 3.16 11.98 7.51
N LYS A 734 3.17 12.49 6.26
CA LYS A 734 4.17 12.32 5.16
C LYS A 734 4.18 13.55 4.18
N HIS A 735 5.32 14.04 3.63
CA HIS A 735 5.46 15.05 2.52
C HIS A 735 5.09 14.54 1.11
N ARG A 736 3.95 14.89 0.61
CA ARG A 736 3.03 15.91 1.01
C ARG A 736 1.68 15.15 0.92
N ILE A 737 1.51 14.06 1.65
CA ILE A 737 1.21 12.70 1.15
C ILE A 737 0.52 11.83 2.23
N ALA A 738 0.14 10.60 1.87
CA ALA A 738 -0.17 9.41 2.69
C ALA A 738 -0.20 8.17 1.77
N ARG A 739 -0.04 6.92 2.28
CA ARG A 739 -0.41 5.65 1.62
C ARG A 739 -1.82 5.13 2.08
N LEU A 740 -2.82 5.99 2.18
CA LEU A 740 -4.31 5.82 2.22
C LEU A 740 -5.20 4.46 1.80
N LYS A 741 -6.09 3.69 2.55
CA LYS A 741 -7.07 2.48 2.31
C LYS A 741 -8.65 2.55 1.91
N LEU A 742 -9.37 1.59 1.19
CA LEU A 742 -10.87 1.48 0.74
C LEU A 742 -11.37 0.13 0.03
N CYS A 743 -12.62 0.00 -0.48
CA CYS A 743 -13.06 -0.97 -1.54
C CYS A 743 -13.11 -0.46 -3.01
N VAL A 744 -12.42 -1.11 -3.97
CA VAL A 744 -12.35 -0.72 -5.40
C VAL A 744 -13.60 -1.07 -6.23
N ASP A 745 -14.40 -2.02 -5.76
CA ASP A 745 -15.49 -2.64 -6.50
C ASP A 745 -16.61 -3.08 -5.52
N SER A 746 -17.73 -3.58 -6.03
CA SER A 746 -18.82 -4.13 -5.23
C SER A 746 -19.51 -5.30 -5.92
N THR A 747 -20.07 -6.22 -5.14
CA THR A 747 -20.98 -7.25 -5.63
C THR A 747 -22.08 -7.58 -4.63
N ILE A 748 -23.24 -7.96 -5.16
CA ILE A 748 -24.49 -8.21 -4.48
C ILE A 748 -24.87 -9.68 -4.68
N TRP A 749 -25.13 -10.40 -3.59
CA TRP A 749 -25.80 -11.69 -3.64
C TRP A 749 -27.32 -11.50 -3.66
N ASN A 750 -27.97 -11.97 -4.72
CA ASN A 750 -29.41 -11.82 -4.95
C ASN A 750 -30.22 -13.11 -4.69
N GLY A 751 -29.61 -14.14 -4.10
CA GLY A 751 -30.23 -15.45 -3.86
C GLY A 751 -30.04 -16.49 -4.97
N ILE A 752 -29.58 -16.06 -6.16
CA ILE A 752 -29.38 -16.90 -7.35
C ILE A 752 -27.93 -16.82 -7.84
N SER A 753 -27.40 -15.60 -7.95
CA SER A 753 -26.07 -15.30 -8.46
C SER A 753 -25.45 -14.11 -7.74
N TRP A 754 -24.14 -13.98 -7.90
CA TRP A 754 -23.45 -12.70 -7.73
C TRP A 754 -23.61 -11.88 -9.00
N ASP A 755 -23.93 -10.59 -8.87
CA ASP A 755 -24.11 -9.67 -10.01
C ASP A 755 -22.79 -9.31 -10.73
N ASN A 756 -21.68 -9.31 -10.00
CA ASN A 756 -20.37 -8.87 -10.44
C ASN A 756 -19.27 -9.82 -9.93
N GLY A 757 -19.44 -11.12 -10.19
CA GLY A 757 -18.49 -12.16 -9.80
C GLY A 757 -18.43 -12.42 -8.29
N LYS A 758 -17.61 -13.40 -7.87
CA LYS A 758 -17.53 -13.80 -6.46
C LYS A 758 -16.86 -12.72 -5.60
N PRO A 759 -17.13 -12.69 -4.28
CA PRO A 759 -16.38 -11.89 -3.31
C PRO A 759 -14.87 -12.06 -3.42
N SER A 760 -14.15 -10.94 -3.46
CA SER A 760 -12.69 -10.86 -3.63
C SER A 760 -12.12 -9.66 -2.86
N VAL A 761 -10.79 -9.58 -2.81
CA VAL A 761 -10.09 -8.38 -2.33
C VAL A 761 -10.60 -7.16 -3.10
N GLY A 762 -10.72 -6.03 -2.43
CA GLY A 762 -11.27 -4.80 -2.99
C GLY A 762 -12.79 -4.78 -3.24
N LYS A 763 -13.55 -5.87 -3.11
CA LYS A 763 -15.01 -5.84 -3.26
C LYS A 763 -15.72 -5.56 -1.94
N GLU A 764 -16.62 -4.58 -1.96
CA GLU A 764 -17.79 -4.52 -1.06
C GLU A 764 -18.74 -5.68 -1.37
N VAL A 765 -19.28 -6.29 -0.32
CA VAL A 765 -20.14 -7.48 -0.44
C VAL A 765 -21.48 -7.21 0.25
N PHE A 766 -22.55 -7.22 -0.53
CA PHE A 766 -23.92 -7.00 -0.06
C PHE A 766 -24.73 -8.29 -0.13
N PHE A 767 -25.18 -8.81 1.01
CA PHE A 767 -26.04 -9.98 1.07
C PHE A 767 -27.50 -9.55 1.22
N ARG A 768 -28.19 -9.43 0.08
CA ARG A 768 -29.65 -9.14 0.02
C ARG A 768 -30.51 -10.39 0.18
N GLU A 769 -29.90 -11.56 0.11
CA GLU A 769 -30.54 -12.85 0.41
C GLU A 769 -29.62 -13.74 1.25
N ASN A 770 -30.19 -14.82 1.78
CA ASN A 770 -29.47 -15.77 2.61
C ASN A 770 -28.32 -16.45 1.85
N PHE A 771 -27.18 -16.70 2.54
CA PHE A 771 -26.00 -17.34 1.96
C PHE A 771 -25.40 -18.38 2.93
N ALA A 772 -25.79 -19.64 2.78
CA ALA A 772 -25.56 -20.69 3.78
C ALA A 772 -24.14 -21.33 3.78
N SER A 773 -23.26 -20.95 2.85
CA SER A 773 -21.99 -21.64 2.63
C SER A 773 -20.84 -20.70 2.21
N LEU A 774 -20.58 -19.67 3.02
CA LEU A 774 -19.43 -18.78 2.81
C LEU A 774 -18.14 -19.50 3.21
N THR A 775 -17.18 -19.51 2.29
CA THR A 775 -15.83 -20.05 2.46
C THR A 775 -14.80 -18.93 2.65
N THR A 776 -13.54 -19.27 2.88
CA THR A 776 -12.46 -18.27 3.06
C THR A 776 -12.43 -17.30 1.91
N THR A 777 -12.52 -16.01 2.23
CA THR A 777 -12.35 -14.91 1.29
C THR A 777 -11.91 -13.66 2.06
N ASN A 778 -11.00 -12.91 1.46
CA ASN A 778 -10.66 -11.57 1.92
C ASN A 778 -11.50 -10.61 1.09
N ILE A 779 -12.29 -9.80 1.76
CA ILE A 779 -13.20 -8.82 1.16
C ILE A 779 -12.96 -7.48 1.84
N CYS A 780 -13.53 -6.46 1.27
CA CYS A 780 -13.20 -5.12 1.69
C CYS A 780 -14.16 -4.59 2.78
N SER A 781 -15.47 -4.72 2.55
CA SER A 781 -16.52 -4.44 3.53
C SER A 781 -17.69 -5.39 3.30
N CYS A 782 -18.43 -5.70 4.36
CA CYS A 782 -19.56 -6.63 4.34
C CYS A 782 -20.82 -5.96 4.89
N SER A 783 -21.91 -6.06 4.15
CA SER A 783 -23.24 -5.64 4.58
C SER A 783 -24.25 -6.77 4.40
N ILE A 784 -25.13 -6.97 5.38
CA ILE A 784 -26.19 -7.97 5.34
C ILE A 784 -27.54 -7.28 5.61
N ASP A 785 -28.47 -7.43 4.69
CA ASP A 785 -29.80 -6.81 4.76
C ASP A 785 -30.63 -7.38 5.93
N GLU A 786 -31.62 -6.61 6.39
CA GLU A 786 -32.47 -6.96 7.54
C GLU A 786 -33.14 -8.33 7.36
N GLY A 787 -33.07 -9.16 8.41
CA GLY A 787 -33.64 -10.52 8.41
C GLY A 787 -32.90 -11.54 7.55
N LYS A 788 -31.81 -11.18 6.86
CA LYS A 788 -30.99 -12.12 6.07
C LYS A 788 -29.88 -12.75 6.91
N THR A 789 -29.52 -13.98 6.58
CA THR A 789 -28.50 -14.78 7.30
C THR A 789 -27.41 -15.26 6.35
N VAL A 790 -26.16 -15.01 6.71
CA VAL A 790 -24.95 -15.50 6.03
C VAL A 790 -24.21 -16.43 6.98
N THR A 791 -23.71 -17.57 6.49
CA THR A 791 -22.97 -18.54 7.32
C THR A 791 -21.56 -18.73 6.80
N LEU A 792 -20.56 -18.30 7.58
CA LEU A 792 -19.16 -18.65 7.37
C LEU A 792 -18.88 -20.03 7.96
N LEU A 793 -18.46 -20.96 7.11
CA LEU A 793 -18.26 -22.36 7.47
C LEU A 793 -17.02 -22.55 8.36
N SER A 794 -17.04 -23.56 9.24
CA SER A 794 -15.94 -23.86 10.17
C SER A 794 -14.60 -23.98 9.45
N GLY A 795 -13.54 -23.42 10.05
CA GLY A 795 -12.19 -23.41 9.48
C GLY A 795 -11.96 -22.37 8.38
N ASN A 796 -12.98 -21.59 8.00
CA ASN A 796 -12.86 -20.54 6.99
C ASN A 796 -12.66 -19.16 7.64
N THR A 797 -11.98 -18.25 6.94
CA THR A 797 -11.77 -16.87 7.40
C THR A 797 -12.44 -15.88 6.47
N LEU A 798 -13.27 -14.99 7.02
CA LEU A 798 -13.71 -13.78 6.36
C LEU A 798 -12.76 -12.66 6.79
N GLY A 799 -11.85 -12.26 5.89
CA GLY A 799 -11.06 -11.06 6.06
C GLY A 799 -11.90 -9.84 5.68
N ILE A 800 -11.96 -8.83 6.54
CA ILE A 800 -12.63 -7.55 6.30
C ILE A 800 -11.64 -6.43 6.61
N GLU A 801 -11.60 -5.41 5.75
CA GLU A 801 -10.61 -4.35 5.83
C GLU A 801 -11.17 -3.03 6.42
N PHE A 802 -12.45 -2.69 6.19
CA PHE A 802 -13.05 -1.42 6.69
C PHE A 802 -14.32 -1.51 7.50
N SER A 803 -15.24 -2.42 7.19
CA SER A 803 -16.51 -2.44 7.92
C SER A 803 -17.28 -3.75 7.82
N TYR A 804 -17.95 -4.10 8.91
CA TYR A 804 -19.04 -5.07 8.92
C TYR A 804 -20.31 -4.41 9.46
N ILE A 805 -21.31 -4.24 8.59
CA ILE A 805 -22.50 -3.43 8.82
C ILE A 805 -23.79 -4.16 8.44
N GLY A 806 -24.93 -3.50 8.68
CA GLY A 806 -26.26 -3.99 8.29
C GLY A 806 -27.08 -4.52 9.48
N LEU A 807 -28.31 -4.96 9.18
CA LEU A 807 -29.29 -5.42 10.17
C LEU A 807 -29.57 -6.93 10.09
N GLY A 808 -28.93 -7.63 9.16
CA GLY A 808 -28.91 -9.08 9.11
C GLY A 808 -27.92 -9.72 10.08
N THR A 809 -27.70 -11.03 9.92
CA THR A 809 -26.87 -11.83 10.82
C THR A 809 -25.77 -12.59 10.07
N LEU A 810 -24.53 -12.43 10.51
CA LEU A 810 -23.42 -13.30 10.12
C LEU A 810 -23.22 -14.41 11.17
N VAL A 811 -23.60 -15.63 10.82
CA VAL A 811 -23.28 -16.83 11.60
C VAL A 811 -21.82 -17.21 11.31
N LEU A 812 -21.03 -17.38 12.37
CA LEU A 812 -19.68 -17.91 12.31
C LEU A 812 -19.70 -19.30 12.97
N GLU A 813 -19.43 -20.36 12.21
CA GLU A 813 -19.42 -21.74 12.73
C GLU A 813 -18.08 -22.07 13.41
N ASP A 814 -18.15 -22.53 14.66
CA ASP A 814 -17.06 -23.05 15.53
C ASP A 814 -15.63 -22.52 15.32
N SER A 815 -14.88 -23.03 14.34
CA SER A 815 -13.48 -22.65 14.08
C SER A 815 -13.29 -21.59 12.98
N ALA A 816 -14.37 -20.95 12.53
CA ALA A 816 -14.32 -19.85 11.57
C ALA A 816 -13.78 -18.55 12.21
N SER A 817 -13.23 -17.64 11.40
CA SER A 817 -12.65 -16.36 11.86
C SER A 817 -13.25 -15.16 11.12
N LEU A 818 -13.56 -14.10 11.85
CA LEU A 818 -13.75 -12.75 11.32
C LEU A 818 -12.46 -11.96 11.56
N TYR A 819 -11.58 -11.93 10.55
CA TYR A 819 -10.27 -11.29 10.62
C TYR A 819 -10.34 -9.83 10.18
N GLN A 820 -9.77 -8.93 10.98
CA GLN A 820 -9.87 -7.48 10.82
C GLN A 820 -8.54 -6.88 11.31
N SER A 821 -7.72 -6.31 10.43
CA SER A 821 -6.33 -5.93 10.74
C SER A 821 -6.16 -4.55 11.38
N ASP A 822 -7.16 -3.69 11.25
CA ASP A 822 -7.10 -2.27 11.57
C ASP A 822 -7.82 -1.95 12.89
N ASP A 823 -7.13 -1.31 13.82
CA ASP A 823 -7.67 -0.97 15.14
C ASP A 823 -8.82 0.04 15.10
N ASP A 824 -8.79 0.98 14.15
CA ASP A 824 -9.78 2.06 14.07
C ASP A 824 -10.97 1.65 13.20
N MET A 825 -11.12 0.35 12.91
CA MET A 825 -12.17 -0.25 12.08
C MET A 825 -13.47 -0.45 12.89
N ILE A 826 -14.65 -0.22 12.29
CA ILE A 826 -15.95 -0.16 12.97
C ILE A 826 -16.87 -1.30 12.52
N ASN A 827 -17.48 -1.96 13.50
CA ASN A 827 -18.52 -2.97 13.32
C ASN A 827 -19.87 -2.40 13.78
N THR A 828 -20.94 -2.67 13.03
CA THR A 828 -22.34 -2.43 13.46
C THR A 828 -23.27 -3.62 13.20
N GLY A 829 -22.89 -4.55 12.32
CA GLY A 829 -23.64 -5.78 12.06
C GLY A 829 -23.56 -6.77 13.23
N ILE A 830 -24.59 -7.63 13.36
CA ILE A 830 -24.68 -8.63 14.43
C ILE A 830 -24.08 -9.96 13.97
N ILE A 831 -23.11 -10.49 14.73
CA ILE A 831 -22.66 -11.88 14.54
C ILE A 831 -23.35 -12.84 15.52
N HIS A 832 -23.56 -14.06 15.04
CA HIS A 832 -23.81 -15.24 15.87
C HIS A 832 -22.56 -16.13 15.82
N PHE A 833 -21.60 -15.90 16.73
CA PHE A 833 -20.39 -16.70 16.82
C PHE A 833 -20.64 -17.95 17.67
N LYS A 834 -20.65 -19.11 17.02
CA LYS A 834 -20.72 -20.41 17.70
C LYS A 834 -19.32 -20.83 18.13
N ARG A 835 -19.21 -21.44 19.32
CA ARG A 835 -18.00 -22.14 19.75
C ARG A 835 -18.35 -23.48 20.39
N LYS A 836 -17.74 -24.56 19.91
CA LYS A 836 -17.89 -25.90 20.48
C LYS A 836 -16.76 -26.17 21.46
N THR A 837 -17.12 -26.49 22.70
CA THR A 837 -16.18 -27.13 23.61
C THR A 837 -15.86 -28.53 23.09
N LYS A 838 -14.73 -29.11 23.49
CA LYS A 838 -14.62 -30.58 23.43
C LYS A 838 -15.49 -31.21 24.53
N PRO A 839 -15.70 -32.53 24.52
CA PRO A 839 -16.55 -33.20 25.49
C PRO A 839 -16.24 -32.85 26.96
N VAL A 840 -17.25 -32.32 27.65
CA VAL A 840 -17.26 -31.88 29.06
C VAL A 840 -18.23 -32.73 29.89
N LEU A 841 -17.92 -32.94 31.18
CA LEU A 841 -18.87 -33.43 32.19
C LEU A 841 -19.63 -32.25 32.83
N ARG A 842 -20.77 -32.52 33.49
CA ARG A 842 -21.60 -31.54 34.24
C ARG A 842 -20.81 -30.64 35.19
N TYR A 843 -19.72 -31.13 35.78
CA TYR A 843 -18.92 -30.41 36.77
C TYR A 843 -17.68 -29.72 36.20
N ASP A 844 -17.37 -29.94 34.91
CA ASP A 844 -16.27 -29.24 34.22
C ASP A 844 -16.60 -27.75 34.09
N PHE A 845 -15.57 -26.92 34.20
CA PHE A 845 -15.63 -25.47 34.02
C PHE A 845 -14.87 -25.06 32.75
N THR A 846 -15.47 -24.16 31.96
CA THR A 846 -14.86 -23.66 30.72
C THR A 846 -14.57 -22.17 30.82
N TYR A 847 -13.39 -21.76 30.34
CA TYR A 847 -12.81 -20.44 30.47
C TYR A 847 -13.17 -19.59 29.25
N TRP A 848 -14.03 -18.59 29.44
CA TRP A 848 -14.66 -17.79 28.38
C TRP A 848 -14.39 -16.29 28.54
N SER A 849 -14.08 -15.62 27.43
CA SER A 849 -14.32 -14.19 27.25
C SER A 849 -15.28 -13.97 26.09
N SER A 850 -15.80 -12.75 25.93
CA SER A 850 -16.75 -12.45 24.85
C SER A 850 -16.02 -11.92 23.60
N PRO A 851 -16.24 -12.51 22.41
CA PRO A 851 -15.82 -11.95 21.13
C PRO A 851 -16.78 -10.86 20.59
N VAL A 852 -17.87 -10.57 21.32
CA VAL A 852 -18.91 -9.59 20.96
C VAL A 852 -19.28 -8.68 22.13
N GLU A 853 -19.85 -7.51 21.82
CA GLU A 853 -20.44 -6.62 22.81
C GLU A 853 -21.75 -7.17 23.41
N ASN A 854 -22.12 -6.68 24.59
CA ASN A 854 -23.44 -6.88 25.24
C ASN A 854 -23.87 -8.34 25.54
N GLN A 855 -22.99 -9.32 25.30
CA GLN A 855 -23.20 -10.73 25.69
C GLN A 855 -23.44 -10.85 27.21
N LYS A 856 -24.52 -11.51 27.62
CA LYS A 856 -24.73 -11.88 29.04
C LYS A 856 -24.20 -13.27 29.33
N LEU A 857 -23.79 -13.49 30.59
CA LEU A 857 -23.30 -14.78 31.06
C LEU A 857 -24.33 -15.92 30.91
N ILE A 858 -25.59 -15.67 31.30
CA ILE A 858 -26.69 -16.64 31.13
C ILE A 858 -26.91 -17.01 29.65
N ASP A 859 -26.74 -16.06 28.74
CA ASP A 859 -26.97 -16.28 27.30
C ASP A 859 -25.85 -17.12 26.67
N VAL A 860 -24.67 -17.26 27.32
CA VAL A 860 -23.61 -18.18 26.88
C VAL A 860 -23.95 -19.64 27.21
N SER A 861 -24.61 -19.92 28.34
CA SER A 861 -24.99 -21.28 28.75
C SER A 861 -26.29 -21.34 29.58
N PRO A 862 -27.48 -21.18 28.95
CA PRO A 862 -28.75 -20.97 29.66
C PRO A 862 -29.17 -22.08 30.64
N ASN A 863 -28.60 -23.29 30.50
CA ASN A 863 -28.89 -24.46 31.33
C ASN A 863 -27.88 -24.67 32.47
N THR A 864 -26.92 -23.77 32.68
CA THR A 864 -25.99 -23.79 33.82
C THR A 864 -26.63 -23.15 35.05
N LEU A 865 -26.41 -23.74 36.23
CA LEU A 865 -26.96 -23.25 37.51
C LEU A 865 -26.57 -21.78 37.76
N LEU A 866 -27.51 -21.00 38.29
CA LEU A 866 -27.36 -19.56 38.51
C LEU A 866 -26.19 -19.18 39.43
N ASP A 867 -25.69 -20.11 40.23
CA ASP A 867 -24.55 -19.96 41.15
C ASP A 867 -23.25 -20.60 40.60
N LYS A 868 -23.14 -20.82 39.27
CA LYS A 868 -21.99 -21.42 38.58
C LYS A 868 -21.46 -20.60 37.38
N TYR A 869 -21.60 -19.28 37.50
CA TYR A 869 -20.92 -18.27 36.69
C TYR A 869 -19.97 -17.52 37.62
N GLN A 870 -18.69 -17.44 37.26
CA GLN A 870 -17.65 -16.87 38.12
C GLN A 870 -16.70 -15.98 37.30
N SER A 871 -16.05 -15.05 37.96
CA SER A 871 -14.87 -14.36 37.46
C SER A 871 -13.79 -14.34 38.53
N TYR A 872 -12.54 -14.09 38.14
CA TYR A 872 -11.45 -13.89 39.08
C TYR A 872 -11.39 -12.42 39.52
N ASP A 873 -11.18 -12.19 40.81
CA ASP A 873 -10.84 -10.89 41.38
C ASP A 873 -9.36 -10.88 41.77
N SER A 874 -8.56 -10.06 41.09
CA SER A 874 -7.12 -9.93 41.31
C SER A 874 -6.76 -9.18 42.58
N LEU A 875 -7.70 -8.43 43.20
CA LEU A 875 -7.45 -7.73 44.47
C LEU A 875 -7.62 -8.62 45.70
N SER A 876 -8.43 -9.68 45.61
CA SER A 876 -8.61 -10.69 46.66
C SER A 876 -8.04 -12.07 46.32
N GLU A 877 -7.40 -12.19 45.15
CA GLU A 877 -6.88 -13.44 44.56
C GLU A 877 -7.92 -14.59 44.54
N SER A 878 -9.21 -14.26 44.36
CA SER A 878 -10.31 -15.19 44.62
C SER A 878 -11.37 -15.29 43.52
N TRP A 879 -12.12 -16.40 43.53
CA TRP A 879 -13.25 -16.62 42.63
C TRP A 879 -14.51 -15.93 43.12
N THR A 880 -14.91 -14.86 42.43
CA THR A 880 -16.16 -14.13 42.69
C THR A 880 -17.31 -14.73 41.89
N PHE A 881 -18.48 -14.90 42.53
CA PHE A 881 -19.72 -15.30 41.86
C PHE A 881 -20.34 -14.13 41.10
N GLU A 882 -20.57 -14.31 39.82
CA GLU A 882 -21.20 -13.32 38.94
C GLU A 882 -22.71 -13.51 38.89
N LYS A 883 -23.47 -12.41 38.75
CA LYS A 883 -24.92 -12.54 38.49
C LYS A 883 -25.08 -13.02 37.04
N PRO A 884 -25.90 -14.05 36.75
CA PRO A 884 -26.05 -14.57 35.38
C PRO A 884 -26.56 -13.51 34.37
N SER A 885 -27.27 -12.50 34.85
CA SER A 885 -27.74 -11.35 34.06
C SER A 885 -26.66 -10.31 33.72
N ASN A 886 -25.44 -10.42 34.30
CA ASN A 886 -24.36 -9.49 34.01
C ASN A 886 -23.90 -9.64 32.55
N ILE A 887 -23.61 -8.50 31.91
CA ILE A 887 -22.89 -8.44 30.64
C ILE A 887 -21.42 -8.79 30.90
N MET A 888 -20.82 -9.59 30.02
CA MET A 888 -19.41 -9.91 30.05
C MET A 888 -18.59 -8.67 29.68
N ILE A 889 -17.71 -8.24 30.58
CA ILE A 889 -16.77 -7.15 30.32
C ILE A 889 -15.78 -7.60 29.24
N VAL A 890 -15.63 -6.79 28.19
CA VAL A 890 -14.79 -7.10 27.03
C VAL A 890 -13.33 -7.32 27.47
N GLY A 891 -12.72 -8.42 27.04
CA GLY A 891 -11.35 -8.82 27.40
C GLY A 891 -11.18 -9.37 28.83
N LYS A 892 -12.14 -9.15 29.74
CA LYS A 892 -12.17 -9.87 31.03
C LYS A 892 -12.53 -11.33 30.77
N GLY A 893 -11.89 -12.25 31.50
CA GLY A 893 -12.23 -13.65 31.49
C GLY A 893 -13.19 -14.07 32.60
N TYR A 894 -13.99 -15.07 32.27
CA TYR A 894 -15.04 -15.65 33.10
C TYR A 894 -14.93 -17.17 33.05
N VAL A 895 -15.53 -17.84 34.04
CA VAL A 895 -15.62 -19.29 34.06
C VAL A 895 -17.05 -19.72 34.27
N ILE A 896 -17.52 -20.60 33.39
CA ILE A 896 -18.89 -21.09 33.36
C ILE A 896 -18.84 -22.61 33.42
N ARG A 897 -19.54 -23.20 34.39
CA ARG A 897 -19.65 -24.66 34.50
C ARG A 897 -20.53 -25.22 33.39
N ALA A 898 -20.31 -26.46 32.99
CA ALA A 898 -21.18 -27.15 32.03
C ALA A 898 -22.66 -27.19 32.50
N PRO A 899 -23.61 -27.28 31.54
CA PRO A 899 -25.04 -27.33 31.82
C PRO A 899 -25.45 -28.38 32.86
N GLN A 900 -26.43 -28.05 33.69
CA GLN A 900 -26.92 -28.91 34.78
C GLN A 900 -27.51 -30.25 34.28
N ASN A 901 -27.98 -30.30 33.04
CA ASN A 901 -28.52 -31.50 32.40
C ASN A 901 -27.46 -32.44 31.78
N PHE A 902 -26.18 -32.03 31.70
CA PHE A 902 -25.12 -32.91 31.17
C PHE A 902 -24.87 -34.10 32.12
N SER A 903 -24.22 -35.17 31.62
CA SER A 903 -23.89 -36.34 32.46
C SER A 903 -22.71 -36.06 33.40
N ILE A 904 -22.63 -36.85 34.47
CA ILE A 904 -21.53 -36.81 35.45
C ILE A 904 -20.43 -37.84 35.15
N THR A 905 -20.68 -38.75 34.20
CA THR A 905 -19.76 -39.82 33.75
C THR A 905 -19.47 -39.76 32.25
N GLU A 906 -20.45 -39.36 31.44
CA GLU A 906 -20.33 -39.28 29.98
C GLU A 906 -20.06 -37.84 29.54
N ARG A 907 -19.02 -37.65 28.74
CA ARG A 907 -18.61 -36.32 28.27
C ARG A 907 -19.38 -35.94 27.00
N SER A 908 -19.95 -34.73 26.98
CA SER A 908 -20.73 -34.19 25.83
C SER A 908 -20.16 -32.86 25.33
N VAL A 909 -20.22 -32.61 24.03
CA VAL A 909 -19.88 -31.30 23.44
C VAL A 909 -20.93 -30.26 23.87
N PHE A 910 -20.46 -29.08 24.29
CA PHE A 910 -21.31 -27.91 24.51
C PHE A 910 -21.06 -26.88 23.40
N GLU A 911 -22.13 -26.35 22.79
CA GLU A 911 -22.06 -25.25 21.82
C GLU A 911 -22.50 -23.94 22.50
N ALA A 912 -21.55 -23.07 22.80
CA ALA A 912 -21.83 -21.69 23.15
C ALA A 912 -22.21 -20.90 21.89
N THR A 913 -23.13 -19.94 22.00
CA THR A 913 -23.41 -18.98 20.92
C THR A 913 -23.33 -17.55 21.46
N PHE A 914 -22.31 -16.83 21.02
CA PHE A 914 -22.12 -15.42 21.32
C PHE A 914 -22.90 -14.57 20.31
N LYS A 915 -23.67 -13.58 20.80
CA LYS A 915 -24.59 -12.78 19.98
C LYS A 915 -24.45 -11.29 20.28
N GLY A 916 -24.00 -10.53 19.29
CA GLY A 916 -23.79 -9.08 19.42
C GLY A 916 -22.97 -8.51 18.28
N ILE A 917 -22.59 -7.25 18.41
CA ILE A 917 -21.63 -6.59 17.51
C ILE A 917 -20.23 -7.19 17.79
N PRO A 918 -19.45 -7.62 16.79
CA PRO A 918 -18.10 -8.12 17.01
C PRO A 918 -17.17 -7.03 17.55
N ASN A 919 -16.42 -7.36 18.61
CA ASN A 919 -15.46 -6.44 19.19
C ASN A 919 -14.33 -6.12 18.20
N ASN A 920 -13.88 -4.86 18.17
CA ASN A 920 -12.75 -4.42 17.37
C ASN A 920 -11.89 -3.38 18.11
N GLY A 921 -10.68 -3.16 17.63
CA GLY A 921 -9.82 -2.07 18.08
C GLY A 921 -9.10 -2.30 19.40
N LYS A 922 -8.49 -1.21 19.89
CA LYS A 922 -7.58 -1.20 21.04
C LYS A 922 -8.34 -1.42 22.35
N ILE A 923 -8.33 -2.65 22.84
CA ILE A 923 -9.07 -3.06 24.06
C ILE A 923 -8.10 -3.11 25.24
N LYS A 924 -8.45 -2.44 26.34
CA LYS A 924 -7.65 -2.40 27.57
C LYS A 924 -8.36 -3.13 28.70
N VAL A 925 -7.66 -4.03 29.37
CA VAL A 925 -8.14 -4.81 30.51
C VAL A 925 -7.29 -4.44 31.72
N ASP A 926 -7.93 -4.01 32.80
CA ASP A 926 -7.27 -3.65 34.07
C ASP A 926 -6.58 -4.89 34.67
N LEU A 927 -5.39 -4.70 35.23
CA LEU A 927 -4.56 -5.76 35.81
C LEU A 927 -4.44 -5.68 37.33
N GLY A 928 -5.16 -4.78 37.99
CA GLY A 928 -5.04 -4.61 39.44
C GLY A 928 -3.62 -4.24 39.88
N THR A 929 -3.21 -4.74 41.04
CA THR A 929 -1.88 -4.48 41.63
C THR A 929 -0.77 -5.31 40.98
N GLU A 930 0.48 -4.90 41.20
CA GLU A 930 1.70 -5.69 40.95
C GLU A 930 1.59 -7.12 41.52
N ASP A 931 2.24 -8.08 40.86
CA ASP A 931 2.26 -9.52 41.15
C ASP A 931 0.89 -10.25 41.22
N SER A 932 -0.24 -9.59 40.96
CA SER A 932 -1.55 -10.23 40.98
C SER A 932 -1.84 -11.08 39.72
N TYR A 933 -2.51 -12.22 39.92
CA TYR A 933 -3.01 -13.04 38.82
C TYR A 933 -4.29 -12.44 38.24
N ASN A 934 -4.38 -12.36 36.91
CA ASN A 934 -5.51 -11.76 36.21
C ASN A 934 -6.06 -12.72 35.16
N LEU A 935 -7.36 -13.00 35.22
CA LEU A 935 -8.06 -13.82 34.25
C LEU A 935 -8.58 -12.93 33.10
N VAL A 936 -7.86 -12.93 32.00
CA VAL A 936 -8.20 -12.19 30.77
C VAL A 936 -8.70 -13.16 29.69
N GLY A 937 -8.99 -12.68 28.49
CA GLY A 937 -9.20 -13.56 27.34
C GLY A 937 -9.17 -12.82 26.01
N ASN A 938 -9.01 -13.57 24.91
CA ASN A 938 -9.04 -13.03 23.56
C ASN A 938 -10.43 -12.40 23.30
N PRO A 939 -10.52 -11.06 23.15
CA PRO A 939 -11.78 -10.36 23.02
C PRO A 939 -12.31 -10.34 21.58
N TYR A 940 -11.62 -10.92 20.61
CA TYR A 940 -11.92 -10.77 19.18
C TYR A 940 -12.56 -12.03 18.57
N PRO A 941 -13.34 -11.89 17.47
CA PRO A 941 -13.94 -13.01 16.71
C PRO A 941 -12.94 -13.73 15.76
N SER A 942 -11.64 -13.69 16.08
CA SER A 942 -10.55 -14.38 15.38
C SER A 942 -9.47 -14.80 16.38
N ALA A 943 -8.55 -15.70 16.01
CA ALA A 943 -7.42 -16.02 16.87
C ALA A 943 -6.45 -14.82 17.03
N ILE A 944 -5.70 -14.78 18.14
CA ILE A 944 -4.59 -13.84 18.34
C ILE A 944 -3.26 -14.55 18.56
N ASN A 945 -2.16 -13.86 18.23
CA ASN A 945 -0.79 -14.29 18.40
C ASN A 945 -0.30 -13.99 19.81
N ALA A 946 0.04 -15.04 20.55
CA ALA A 946 0.56 -14.92 21.90
C ALA A 946 1.92 -14.21 21.94
N ASP A 947 2.79 -14.42 20.95
CA ASP A 947 4.12 -13.77 20.94
C ASP A 947 3.98 -12.25 20.82
N VAL A 948 3.11 -11.77 19.92
CA VAL A 948 2.82 -10.32 19.75
C VAL A 948 2.10 -9.75 20.97
N PHE A 949 1.14 -10.50 21.56
CA PHE A 949 0.50 -10.10 22.80
C PHE A 949 1.51 -9.95 23.95
N LEU A 950 2.42 -10.90 24.10
CA LEU A 950 3.46 -10.89 25.13
C LEU A 950 4.46 -9.74 24.92
N MET A 951 4.94 -9.53 23.69
CA MET A 951 5.86 -8.43 23.37
C MET A 951 5.22 -7.05 23.61
N ASN A 952 4.01 -6.81 23.09
CA ASN A 952 3.32 -5.52 23.23
C ASN A 952 2.90 -5.21 24.68
N ASN A 953 2.86 -6.22 25.57
CA ASN A 953 2.52 -6.05 26.99
C ASN A 953 3.70 -6.24 27.95
N ALA A 954 4.93 -6.48 27.47
CA ALA A 954 6.10 -6.85 28.29
C ALA A 954 6.53 -5.82 29.36
N LEU A 955 5.96 -4.61 29.35
CA LEU A 955 6.16 -3.58 30.39
C LEU A 955 5.14 -3.65 31.54
N LYS A 956 4.07 -4.46 31.41
CA LYS A 956 2.93 -4.52 32.37
C LYS A 956 2.51 -5.94 32.77
N ILE A 957 2.90 -6.96 32.01
CA ILE A 957 2.71 -8.38 32.38
C ILE A 957 4.06 -9.08 32.49
N LYS A 958 4.09 -10.20 33.24
CA LYS A 958 5.14 -11.21 33.10
C LYS A 958 4.81 -12.10 31.91
N GLY A 959 5.84 -12.63 31.25
CA GLY A 959 5.78 -13.23 29.91
C GLY A 959 5.06 -14.58 29.78
N ALA A 960 4.36 -15.04 30.82
CA ALA A 960 3.77 -16.37 30.89
C ALA A 960 2.23 -16.33 30.86
N LEU A 961 1.65 -17.11 29.95
CA LEU A 961 0.20 -17.30 29.79
C LEU A 961 -0.19 -18.71 30.23
N TYR A 962 -1.23 -18.83 31.07
CA TYR A 962 -1.67 -20.10 31.65
C TYR A 962 -3.09 -20.46 31.18
N PHE A 963 -3.21 -21.57 30.46
CA PHE A 963 -4.45 -22.07 29.86
C PHE A 963 -4.99 -23.27 30.63
N TRP A 964 -6.23 -23.20 31.11
CA TRP A 964 -6.85 -24.26 31.89
C TRP A 964 -7.14 -25.52 31.07
N THR A 965 -6.72 -26.71 31.54
CA THR A 965 -6.85 -27.97 30.78
C THR A 965 -7.40 -29.14 31.60
N HIS A 966 -8.72 -29.34 31.52
CA HIS A 966 -9.47 -30.46 32.11
C HIS A 966 -9.21 -31.82 31.41
N ASN A 967 -7.97 -32.31 31.48
CA ASN A 967 -7.51 -33.47 30.73
C ASN A 967 -7.95 -34.82 31.34
N THR A 968 -8.13 -34.90 32.66
CA THR A 968 -8.51 -36.16 33.33
C THR A 968 -10.02 -36.30 33.55
N PRO A 969 -10.59 -37.52 33.49
CA PRO A 969 -11.96 -37.77 33.92
C PRO A 969 -12.14 -37.57 35.43
N ILE A 970 -13.30 -37.05 35.83
CA ILE A 970 -13.67 -36.99 37.26
C ILE A 970 -13.87 -38.42 37.77
N THR A 971 -13.16 -38.77 38.84
CA THR A 971 -13.27 -40.07 39.52
C THR A 971 -13.57 -39.82 41.00
N ASN A 972 -14.63 -40.40 41.55
CA ASN A 972 -15.05 -40.21 42.94
C ASN A 972 -15.14 -38.73 43.37
N PHE A 973 -15.74 -37.89 42.52
CA PHE A 973 -15.88 -36.43 42.69
C PHE A 973 -14.56 -35.64 42.78
N LYS A 974 -13.43 -36.22 42.35
CA LYS A 974 -12.13 -35.55 42.25
C LYS A 974 -11.59 -35.60 40.82
N TYR A 975 -10.93 -34.53 40.40
CA TYR A 975 -10.02 -34.57 39.24
C TYR A 975 -8.68 -35.16 39.70
N THR A 976 -8.09 -36.06 38.90
CA THR A 976 -6.84 -36.77 39.25
C THR A 976 -5.59 -36.08 38.71
N ALA A 977 -5.71 -35.34 37.61
CA ALA A 977 -4.72 -34.39 37.12
C ALA A 977 -5.40 -33.30 36.27
N ASP A 978 -5.94 -32.29 36.94
CA ASP A 978 -6.27 -30.99 36.33
C ASP A 978 -5.04 -30.09 36.45
N ASP A 979 -4.70 -29.34 35.39
CA ASP A 979 -3.50 -28.50 35.38
C ASP A 979 -3.55 -27.38 34.32
N TYR A 980 -2.58 -26.46 34.37
CA TYR A 980 -2.44 -25.37 33.39
C TYR A 980 -1.39 -25.69 32.31
N ALA A 981 -1.82 -25.69 31.05
CA ALA A 981 -0.89 -25.65 29.91
C ALA A 981 -0.32 -24.23 29.81
N THR A 982 1.01 -24.10 29.77
CA THR A 982 1.69 -22.81 29.88
C THR A 982 2.35 -22.41 28.57
N TYR A 983 2.46 -21.11 28.28
CA TYR A 983 3.14 -20.58 27.09
C TYR A 983 3.90 -19.29 27.39
N ASN A 984 5.10 -19.14 26.82
CA ASN A 984 5.84 -17.89 26.70
C ASN A 984 6.63 -17.85 25.38
N LEU A 985 7.48 -16.83 25.18
CA LEU A 985 8.25 -16.63 23.94
C LEU A 985 9.23 -17.80 23.60
N LEU A 986 9.62 -18.59 24.60
CA LEU A 986 10.42 -19.81 24.37
C LEU A 986 9.55 -20.90 23.74
N GLY A 987 8.35 -21.16 24.26
CA GLY A 987 7.41 -22.13 23.70
C GLY A 987 6.25 -22.50 24.64
N GLY A 988 5.57 -23.61 24.31
CA GLY A 988 4.46 -24.15 25.08
C GLY A 988 4.82 -25.40 25.88
N VAL A 989 4.06 -25.66 26.94
CA VAL A 989 4.14 -26.88 27.78
C VAL A 989 2.79 -27.57 27.78
N SER A 990 2.79 -28.90 27.60
CA SER A 990 1.59 -29.73 27.63
C SER A 990 1.23 -30.22 29.03
N THR A 991 -0.01 -30.66 29.18
CA THR A 991 -0.59 -31.21 30.41
C THR A 991 -1.09 -32.64 30.22
N ALA A 992 -0.64 -33.33 29.17
CA ALA A 992 -0.94 -34.73 28.88
C ALA A 992 0.15 -35.39 28.02
N ALA A 993 0.27 -36.71 28.12
CA ALA A 993 1.25 -37.50 27.38
C ALA A 993 0.85 -37.76 25.91
N THR A 994 1.81 -37.58 25.01
CA THR A 994 1.71 -37.71 23.54
C THR A 994 1.33 -39.12 23.02
N THR A 995 1.15 -40.11 23.91
CA THR A 995 0.83 -41.51 23.57
C THR A 995 -0.67 -41.83 23.51
N LEU A 996 -1.55 -40.85 23.77
CA LEU A 996 -3.00 -40.99 23.56
C LEU A 996 -3.41 -40.43 22.19
N VAL A 997 -4.20 -41.22 21.45
CA VAL A 997 -4.67 -40.85 20.10
C VAL A 997 -5.46 -39.53 20.15
N SER A 998 -5.02 -38.55 19.35
CA SER A 998 -5.67 -37.24 19.15
C SER A 998 -5.69 -36.25 20.33
N ALA A 999 -4.73 -36.29 21.26
CA ALA A 999 -4.63 -35.31 22.36
C ALA A 999 -3.26 -34.61 22.48
N ILE A 1000 -3.03 -33.55 21.70
CA ILE A 1000 -1.95 -32.58 21.93
C ILE A 1000 -2.52 -31.36 22.68
N THR A 1001 -2.03 -31.07 23.88
CA THR A 1001 -2.47 -29.94 24.73
C THR A 1001 -1.45 -28.78 24.82
N GLU A 1002 -0.37 -28.86 24.02
CA GLU A 1002 0.67 -27.82 23.88
C GLU A 1002 0.14 -26.56 23.15
N PRO A 1003 0.28 -25.35 23.73
CA PRO A 1003 0.02 -24.09 23.03
C PRO A 1003 1.07 -23.78 21.95
N ASN A 1004 0.59 -23.31 20.80
CA ASN A 1004 1.41 -23.03 19.60
C ASN A 1004 1.45 -21.53 19.23
N GLY A 1005 1.29 -20.65 20.21
CA GLY A 1005 1.24 -19.21 20.00
C GLY A 1005 -0.06 -18.68 19.37
N ALA A 1006 -1.11 -19.49 19.20
CA ALA A 1006 -2.44 -19.03 18.80
C ALA A 1006 -3.44 -19.20 19.96
N ILE A 1007 -4.14 -18.11 20.30
CA ILE A 1007 -5.19 -18.08 21.33
C ILE A 1007 -6.53 -17.87 20.62
N ALA A 1008 -7.46 -18.81 20.76
CA ALA A 1008 -8.69 -18.82 19.96
C ALA A 1008 -9.71 -17.75 20.41
N ALA A 1009 -10.58 -17.32 19.50
CA ALA A 1009 -11.65 -16.36 19.75
C ALA A 1009 -12.53 -16.76 20.94
N GLY A 1010 -12.74 -15.83 21.88
CA GLY A 1010 -13.52 -16.03 23.11
C GLY A 1010 -12.85 -16.90 24.18
N GLN A 1011 -11.57 -17.27 24.03
CA GLN A 1011 -10.86 -18.10 25.01
C GLN A 1011 -10.20 -17.26 26.11
N SER A 1012 -10.36 -17.67 27.36
CA SER A 1012 -9.68 -17.06 28.51
C SER A 1012 -8.43 -17.79 29.00
N PHE A 1013 -7.54 -17.02 29.62
CA PHE A 1013 -6.25 -17.44 30.13
C PHE A 1013 -5.82 -16.54 31.31
N PHE A 1014 -5.04 -17.10 32.23
CA PHE A 1014 -4.40 -16.32 33.28
C PHE A 1014 -3.07 -15.73 32.79
N LEU A 1015 -2.74 -14.56 33.32
CA LEU A 1015 -1.40 -13.97 33.30
C LEU A 1015 -1.11 -13.34 34.68
N GLN A 1016 0.15 -13.00 34.96
CA GLN A 1016 0.53 -12.23 36.15
C GLN A 1016 0.90 -10.80 35.75
N SER A 1017 0.42 -9.81 36.50
CA SER A 1017 0.84 -8.42 36.33
C SER A 1017 2.31 -8.23 36.74
N LYS A 1018 2.94 -7.19 36.20
CA LYS A 1018 4.29 -6.74 36.57
C LYS A 1018 4.29 -5.34 37.23
N ASP A 1019 3.25 -4.56 37.01
CA ASP A 1019 3.06 -3.20 37.53
C ASP A 1019 1.58 -2.80 37.36
N LEU A 1020 1.13 -1.79 38.10
CA LEU A 1020 -0.20 -1.19 37.98
C LEU A 1020 -0.48 -0.74 36.53
N GLY A 1021 -1.62 -1.12 35.96
CA GLY A 1021 -2.02 -0.67 34.64
C GLY A 1021 -2.95 -1.63 33.89
N PHE A 1022 -2.77 -1.70 32.57
CA PHE A 1022 -3.66 -2.43 31.68
C PHE A 1022 -2.87 -3.37 30.77
N ALA A 1023 -3.40 -4.56 30.51
CA ALA A 1023 -3.07 -5.31 29.31
C ALA A 1023 -3.82 -4.70 28.12
N SER A 1024 -3.13 -4.47 27.01
CA SER A 1024 -3.69 -4.01 25.76
C SER A 1024 -3.78 -5.15 24.76
N PHE A 1025 -4.94 -5.32 24.15
CA PHE A 1025 -5.13 -6.06 22.91
C PHE A 1025 -5.17 -5.06 21.75
N THR A 1026 -4.57 -5.43 20.61
CA THR A 1026 -4.60 -4.66 19.36
C THR A 1026 -4.89 -5.61 18.19
N ASN A 1027 -5.43 -5.09 17.09
CA ASN A 1027 -5.76 -5.90 15.91
C ASN A 1027 -4.52 -6.43 15.17
N GLU A 1028 -3.35 -5.80 15.34
CA GLU A 1028 -2.04 -6.33 14.95
C GLU A 1028 -1.79 -7.75 15.50
N MET A 1029 -2.36 -8.07 16.67
CA MET A 1029 -2.23 -9.39 17.28
C MET A 1029 -3.05 -10.46 16.56
N ARG A 1030 -4.04 -10.11 15.72
CA ARG A 1030 -4.95 -11.11 15.12
C ARG A 1030 -4.25 -11.98 14.08
N ILE A 1031 -4.68 -13.23 13.98
CA ILE A 1031 -4.20 -14.22 13.02
C ILE A 1031 -5.31 -14.55 12.00
N VAL A 1032 -4.94 -14.66 10.73
CA VAL A 1032 -5.79 -15.22 9.67
C VAL A 1032 -5.93 -16.74 9.89
N GLY A 1033 -7.15 -17.24 10.06
CA GLY A 1033 -7.41 -18.64 10.42
C GLY A 1033 -6.95 -18.98 11.85
N ARG A 1034 -6.35 -20.17 12.02
CA ARG A 1034 -5.77 -20.72 13.28
C ARG A 1034 -6.68 -20.64 14.53
N ASN A 1035 -8.00 -20.61 14.32
CA ASN A 1035 -9.03 -20.40 15.35
C ASN A 1035 -9.67 -21.72 15.84
N GLU A 1036 -9.15 -22.88 15.43
CA GLU A 1036 -9.59 -24.21 15.85
C GLU A 1036 -9.14 -24.62 17.26
N ARG A 1037 -8.14 -23.92 17.83
CA ARG A 1037 -7.51 -24.27 19.11
C ARG A 1037 -8.15 -23.61 20.33
N PHE A 1038 -9.45 -23.80 20.50
CA PHE A 1038 -10.09 -23.51 21.78
C PHE A 1038 -9.74 -24.62 22.80
N PHE A 1039 -9.22 -24.27 23.99
CA PHE A 1039 -8.49 -25.23 24.84
C PHE A 1039 -9.35 -26.29 25.54
N LYS A 1040 -9.61 -27.35 24.78
CA LYS A 1040 -9.67 -28.76 25.16
C LYS A 1040 -9.32 -29.54 23.86
N PRO A 1041 -8.78 -30.77 23.86
CA PRO A 1041 -7.99 -31.30 22.73
C PRO A 1041 -8.78 -31.95 21.56
N ALA A 1042 -8.25 -32.15 20.35
CA ALA A 1042 -7.16 -31.50 19.60
C ALA A 1042 -7.20 -31.96 18.12
N ASN A 1043 -6.45 -31.32 17.22
CA ASN A 1043 -5.74 -31.95 16.09
C ASN A 1043 -4.70 -30.95 15.53
N ARG A 1044 -3.73 -31.40 14.72
CA ARG A 1044 -2.62 -30.56 14.20
C ARG A 1044 -2.50 -30.67 12.68
N ASP A 1045 -2.67 -29.56 11.98
CA ASP A 1045 -1.92 -29.30 10.75
C ASP A 1045 -0.58 -28.63 11.11
N LYS A 1046 0.42 -28.77 10.22
CA LYS A 1046 1.70 -28.06 10.36
C LYS A 1046 1.58 -26.65 9.77
N VAL A 1047 2.08 -25.65 10.50
CA VAL A 1047 2.25 -24.28 10.01
C VAL A 1047 3.72 -23.90 10.15
N SER A 1048 4.30 -23.43 9.05
CA SER A 1048 5.58 -22.71 8.99
C SER A 1048 5.31 -21.21 9.00
N ASN A 1049 6.19 -20.45 9.66
CA ASN A 1049 6.61 -19.07 9.39
C ASN A 1049 7.86 -18.86 10.29
N GLU A 1050 9.03 -18.53 9.75
CA GLU A 1050 9.50 -17.20 9.31
C GLU A 1050 9.87 -16.26 10.49
N ASN A 1051 11.04 -15.60 10.35
CA ASN A 1051 11.71 -14.77 11.36
C ASN A 1051 11.89 -15.44 12.74
N THR A 1052 12.54 -16.60 12.77
CA THR A 1052 12.92 -17.28 14.02
C THR A 1052 14.12 -16.60 14.69
N ILE A 1053 13.89 -16.00 15.85
CA ILE A 1053 14.91 -15.81 16.89
C ILE A 1053 15.56 -17.18 17.16
N GLU A 1054 16.89 -17.26 17.24
CA GLU A 1054 17.59 -18.53 17.46
C GLU A 1054 17.17 -19.14 18.81
N LYS A 1055 16.62 -20.36 18.78
CA LYS A 1055 16.25 -21.10 19.99
C LYS A 1055 16.43 -22.60 19.83
N HIS A 1056 16.86 -23.24 20.93
CA HIS A 1056 17.07 -24.68 21.05
C HIS A 1056 16.42 -25.16 22.35
N ARG A 1057 15.57 -26.18 22.27
CA ARG A 1057 14.63 -26.54 23.35
C ARG A 1057 14.55 -28.04 23.58
N PHE A 1058 14.19 -28.42 24.79
CA PHE A 1058 13.87 -29.80 25.17
C PHE A 1058 12.78 -29.83 26.25
N TRP A 1059 11.92 -30.83 26.18
CA TRP A 1059 10.79 -31.01 27.09
C TRP A 1059 11.02 -32.24 27.96
N LEU A 1060 10.89 -32.08 29.27
CA LEU A 1060 10.98 -33.18 30.23
C LEU A 1060 9.61 -33.48 30.83
N ASN A 1061 9.24 -34.76 30.86
CA ASN A 1061 8.04 -35.26 31.50
C ASN A 1061 8.38 -35.91 32.84
N LEU A 1062 7.57 -35.66 33.87
CA LEU A 1062 7.45 -36.48 35.08
C LEU A 1062 6.17 -37.32 34.97
N ARG A 1063 6.27 -38.64 35.12
CA ARG A 1063 5.12 -39.58 34.99
C ARG A 1063 5.10 -40.66 36.07
N ASN A 1064 3.94 -41.25 36.34
CA ASN A 1064 3.81 -42.53 37.07
C ASN A 1064 2.89 -43.52 36.32
N ASN A 1065 2.81 -44.77 36.79
CA ASN A 1065 1.99 -45.82 36.17
C ASN A 1065 0.47 -45.69 36.45
N GLU A 1066 0.06 -44.75 37.29
CA GLU A 1066 -1.34 -44.51 37.69
C GLU A 1066 -1.98 -43.34 36.93
N GLY A 1067 -1.25 -42.74 35.98
CA GLY A 1067 -1.72 -41.65 35.13
C GLY A 1067 -1.29 -40.25 35.58
N ILE A 1068 -0.42 -40.12 36.59
CA ILE A 1068 0.19 -38.82 36.91
C ILE A 1068 1.08 -38.37 35.75
N PHE A 1069 0.93 -37.10 35.36
CA PHE A 1069 1.73 -36.42 34.35
C PHE A 1069 1.98 -34.96 34.75
N LYS A 1070 3.21 -34.49 34.56
CA LYS A 1070 3.62 -33.08 34.47
C LYS A 1070 4.70 -32.96 33.38
N GLN A 1071 4.82 -31.80 32.76
CA GLN A 1071 5.88 -31.49 31.80
C GLN A 1071 6.50 -30.13 32.13
N ILE A 1072 7.77 -29.94 31.76
CA ILE A 1072 8.46 -28.64 31.74
C ILE A 1072 9.17 -28.43 30.41
N LEU A 1073 9.37 -27.17 30.02
CA LEU A 1073 10.17 -26.76 28.87
C LEU A 1073 11.45 -26.08 29.36
N LEU A 1074 12.60 -26.57 28.91
CA LEU A 1074 13.91 -25.99 29.15
C LEU A 1074 14.56 -25.65 27.80
N GLY A 1075 15.18 -24.48 27.68
CA GLY A 1075 15.80 -24.10 26.41
C GLY A 1075 16.69 -22.87 26.49
N TYR A 1076 17.41 -22.64 25.40
CA TYR A 1076 18.31 -21.51 25.22
C TYR A 1076 17.80 -20.69 24.04
N ILE A 1077 17.80 -19.37 24.18
CA ILE A 1077 17.23 -18.45 23.19
C ILE A 1077 18.01 -17.14 23.16
N ASP A 1078 18.15 -16.53 21.98
CA ASP A 1078 18.79 -15.23 21.84
C ASP A 1078 18.04 -14.13 22.62
N GLY A 1079 18.80 -13.26 23.28
CA GLY A 1079 18.28 -12.20 24.15
C GLY A 1079 17.72 -12.63 25.51
N ALA A 1080 17.78 -13.90 25.91
CA ALA A 1080 17.52 -14.33 27.29
C ALA A 1080 18.72 -14.12 28.21
N THR A 1081 18.49 -14.06 29.52
CA THR A 1081 19.55 -14.07 30.55
C THR A 1081 19.78 -15.47 31.16
N ASN A 1082 20.65 -15.56 32.17
CA ASN A 1082 20.82 -16.75 33.03
C ASN A 1082 20.43 -16.44 34.49
N GLU A 1083 19.74 -15.32 34.71
CA GLU A 1083 19.05 -14.90 35.93
C GLU A 1083 17.53 -15.08 35.68
N LEU A 1084 16.66 -14.77 36.64
CA LEU A 1084 15.20 -14.87 36.44
C LEU A 1084 14.71 -13.91 35.33
N ASP A 1085 14.25 -14.46 34.20
CA ASP A 1085 13.90 -13.69 33.01
C ASP A 1085 12.39 -13.70 32.74
N ASP A 1086 11.72 -12.60 33.11
CA ASP A 1086 10.26 -12.42 32.93
C ASP A 1086 9.76 -12.68 31.49
N LYS A 1087 10.59 -12.68 30.45
CA LYS A 1087 10.15 -12.93 29.06
C LYS A 1087 10.18 -14.41 28.67
N TYR A 1088 11.11 -15.17 29.24
CA TYR A 1088 11.47 -16.52 28.78
C TYR A 1088 11.31 -17.59 29.87
N ASP A 1089 11.11 -17.19 31.12
CA ASP A 1089 10.71 -18.06 32.22
C ASP A 1089 9.18 -18.05 32.41
N ALA A 1090 8.66 -19.04 33.14
CA ALA A 1090 7.28 -19.10 33.60
C ALA A 1090 7.19 -19.83 34.94
N LEU A 1091 6.53 -19.23 35.94
CA LEU A 1091 6.33 -19.84 37.26
C LEU A 1091 5.39 -21.05 37.18
N SER A 1092 5.62 -22.10 37.98
CA SER A 1092 4.67 -23.23 38.03
C SER A 1092 3.38 -22.80 38.75
N MET A 1093 2.26 -22.75 38.01
CA MET A 1093 0.92 -22.52 38.54
C MET A 1093 0.30 -23.87 38.94
N ILE A 1094 0.21 -24.15 40.25
CA ILE A 1094 -0.18 -25.47 40.76
C ILE A 1094 -1.70 -25.70 40.64
N GLY A 1095 -2.16 -26.17 39.48
CA GLY A 1095 -3.52 -26.72 39.33
C GLY A 1095 -3.66 -28.13 39.93
N ASN A 1096 -2.60 -28.93 39.84
CA ASN A 1096 -2.63 -30.33 40.26
C ASN A 1096 -2.23 -30.51 41.74
N GLN A 1097 -3.17 -31.03 42.56
CA GLN A 1097 -2.92 -31.29 43.99
C GLN A 1097 -1.95 -32.47 44.26
N TYR A 1098 -1.77 -33.38 43.29
CA TYR A 1098 -1.03 -34.63 43.43
C TYR A 1098 0.40 -34.57 42.90
N VAL A 1099 0.73 -33.65 41.98
CA VAL A 1099 2.08 -33.50 41.44
C VAL A 1099 2.40 -32.06 41.05
N ASP A 1100 3.65 -31.65 41.27
CA ASP A 1100 4.26 -30.46 40.68
C ASP A 1100 5.68 -30.81 40.21
N PHE A 1101 6.14 -30.21 39.12
CA PHE A 1101 7.46 -30.46 38.52
C PHE A 1101 7.97 -29.18 37.89
N TYR A 1102 9.21 -28.82 38.18
CA TYR A 1102 9.77 -27.51 37.86
C TYR A 1102 11.31 -27.55 37.83
N SER A 1103 11.93 -26.64 37.08
CA SER A 1103 13.31 -26.25 37.37
C SER A 1103 13.35 -25.13 38.43
N ILE A 1104 14.55 -24.81 38.92
CA ILE A 1104 14.73 -23.82 39.99
C ILE A 1104 15.81 -22.81 39.61
N ILE A 1105 15.46 -21.54 39.77
CA ILE A 1105 16.37 -20.37 39.74
C ILE A 1105 15.93 -19.41 40.84
N GLU A 1106 16.85 -18.80 41.59
CA GLU A 1106 16.55 -17.77 42.61
C GLU A 1106 15.43 -18.14 43.62
N ASN A 1107 15.32 -19.41 43.99
CA ASN A 1107 14.24 -20.00 44.80
C ASN A 1107 12.82 -19.93 44.19
N LYS A 1108 12.68 -19.47 42.95
CA LYS A 1108 11.46 -19.60 42.14
C LYS A 1108 11.36 -21.00 41.54
N LYS A 1109 10.13 -21.43 41.26
CA LYS A 1109 9.81 -22.73 40.64
C LYS A 1109 9.31 -22.48 39.22
N LEU A 1110 10.01 -22.99 38.22
CA LEU A 1110 9.74 -22.71 36.82
C LEU A 1110 9.18 -23.92 36.06
N VAL A 1111 8.07 -23.73 35.35
CA VAL A 1111 7.50 -24.70 34.39
C VAL A 1111 8.05 -24.47 32.96
N ILE A 1112 8.48 -23.25 32.66
CA ILE A 1112 9.32 -22.92 31.50
C ILE A 1112 10.55 -22.18 32.01
N GLN A 1113 11.73 -22.52 31.50
CA GLN A 1113 12.96 -21.77 31.76
C GLN A 1113 13.76 -21.49 30.49
N GLY A 1114 14.09 -20.21 30.27
CA GLY A 1114 15.02 -19.73 29.26
C GLY A 1114 16.44 -19.61 29.81
N ARG A 1115 17.43 -19.66 28.91
CA ARG A 1115 18.85 -19.45 29.21
C ARG A 1115 19.55 -18.71 28.06
N ALA A 1116 20.57 -17.93 28.39
CA ALA A 1116 21.29 -17.09 27.44
C ALA A 1116 22.11 -17.93 26.43
N LEU A 1117 22.11 -17.53 25.16
CA LEU A 1117 23.08 -18.04 24.18
C LEU A 1117 24.46 -17.35 24.35
N PRO A 1118 25.58 -18.04 24.04
CA PRO A 1118 25.67 -19.41 23.54
C PRO A 1118 25.57 -20.48 24.64
N PHE A 1119 24.95 -21.62 24.29
CA PHE A 1119 24.92 -22.83 25.12
C PHE A 1119 26.32 -23.39 25.41
N THR A 1120 26.52 -23.98 26.61
CA THR A 1120 27.72 -24.76 26.94
C THR A 1120 27.37 -26.15 27.49
N GLU A 1121 28.17 -27.17 27.17
CA GLU A 1121 27.97 -28.54 27.66
C GLU A 1121 28.23 -28.72 29.17
N ASN A 1122 28.84 -27.71 29.81
CA ASN A 1122 29.08 -27.67 31.25
C ASN A 1122 27.89 -27.12 32.05
N ASP A 1123 26.87 -26.57 31.38
CA ASP A 1123 25.68 -26.05 32.04
C ASP A 1123 24.94 -27.16 32.80
N SER A 1124 24.22 -26.77 33.85
CA SER A 1124 23.35 -27.68 34.58
C SER A 1124 22.13 -26.95 35.11
N ILE A 1125 21.02 -27.69 35.25
CA ILE A 1125 19.71 -27.15 35.63
C ILE A 1125 19.19 -27.99 36.80
N VAL A 1126 18.94 -27.34 37.94
CA VAL A 1126 18.37 -27.99 39.12
C VAL A 1126 16.89 -28.26 38.89
N LEU A 1127 16.45 -29.48 39.16
CA LEU A 1127 15.05 -29.89 39.08
C LEU A 1127 14.49 -30.11 40.48
N GLY A 1128 13.26 -29.67 40.68
CA GLY A 1128 12.46 -29.98 41.86
C GLY A 1128 11.09 -30.52 41.48
N PHE A 1129 10.50 -31.27 42.40
CA PHE A 1129 9.18 -31.85 42.23
C PHE A 1129 8.47 -31.99 43.58
N LYS A 1130 7.14 -32.08 43.54
CA LYS A 1130 6.29 -32.38 44.69
C LYS A 1130 5.38 -33.53 44.31
N VAL A 1131 5.15 -34.47 45.23
CA VAL A 1131 4.19 -35.56 45.05
C VAL A 1131 3.30 -35.70 46.28
N GLY A 1132 2.00 -35.83 46.03
CA GLY A 1132 0.96 -36.04 47.04
C GLY A 1132 0.65 -37.51 47.32
N ILE A 1133 1.32 -38.43 46.64
CA ILE A 1133 1.26 -39.89 46.85
C ILE A 1133 2.66 -40.48 46.87
N GLU A 1134 2.83 -41.62 47.54
CA GLU A 1134 4.05 -42.43 47.49
C GLU A 1134 3.99 -43.41 46.31
N GLY A 1135 5.10 -43.60 45.60
CA GLY A 1135 5.14 -44.53 44.46
C GLY A 1135 6.40 -44.45 43.60
N ASN A 1136 6.36 -45.18 42.48
CA ASN A 1136 7.41 -45.21 41.46
C ASN A 1136 7.08 -44.21 40.33
N PHE A 1137 7.99 -43.28 40.09
CA PHE A 1137 7.90 -42.22 39.09
C PHE A 1137 9.02 -42.37 38.05
N ASN A 1138 8.90 -41.69 36.91
CA ASN A 1138 9.98 -41.57 35.95
C ASN A 1138 10.10 -40.18 35.32
N PHE A 1139 11.34 -39.83 34.97
CA PHE A 1139 11.66 -38.72 34.08
C PHE A 1139 11.95 -39.24 32.67
N SER A 1140 11.41 -38.56 31.66
CA SER A 1140 11.67 -38.86 30.24
C SER A 1140 11.71 -37.58 29.40
N ILE A 1141 12.53 -37.56 28.35
CA ILE A 1141 12.47 -36.52 27.31
C ILE A 1141 11.21 -36.79 26.46
N ASP A 1142 10.42 -35.77 26.18
CA ASP A 1142 9.29 -35.89 25.24
C ASP A 1142 9.76 -35.70 23.79
N HIS A 1143 10.37 -34.54 23.53
CA HIS A 1143 11.00 -34.17 22.27
C HIS A 1143 12.04 -33.06 22.51
N LYS A 1144 12.79 -32.72 21.47
CA LYS A 1144 13.88 -31.73 21.48
C LYS A 1144 14.09 -31.15 20.08
N ASP A 1145 14.59 -29.92 19.99
CA ASP A 1145 14.88 -29.21 18.73
C ASP A 1145 16.23 -28.46 18.75
N GLY A 1146 16.65 -27.97 17.59
CA GLY A 1146 17.88 -27.18 17.45
C GLY A 1146 19.15 -28.02 17.70
N ILE A 1147 20.17 -27.44 18.33
CA ILE A 1147 21.41 -28.16 18.69
C ILE A 1147 21.12 -29.42 19.52
N PHE A 1148 20.05 -29.41 20.32
CA PHE A 1148 19.72 -30.49 21.23
C PHE A 1148 19.30 -31.77 20.53
N GLU A 1149 18.93 -31.75 19.23
CA GLU A 1149 18.74 -32.98 18.44
C GLU A 1149 19.92 -33.95 18.59
N LYS A 1150 21.15 -33.43 18.67
CA LYS A 1150 22.40 -34.21 18.74
C LYS A 1150 23.03 -34.30 20.14
N THR A 1151 22.60 -33.46 21.08
CA THR A 1151 23.08 -33.47 22.47
C THR A 1151 22.52 -34.66 23.25
N ASN A 1152 23.35 -35.25 24.13
CA ASN A 1152 22.94 -36.23 25.14
C ASN A 1152 22.58 -35.51 26.45
N PHE A 1153 21.57 -36.03 27.13
CA PHE A 1153 21.06 -35.49 28.39
C PHE A 1153 21.23 -36.51 29.50
N PHE A 1154 21.76 -36.05 30.62
CA PHE A 1154 21.98 -36.85 31.82
C PHE A 1154 21.20 -36.28 32.99
N ILE A 1155 20.71 -37.15 33.87
CA ILE A 1155 20.15 -36.75 35.16
C ILE A 1155 21.01 -37.32 36.29
N GLU A 1156 21.41 -36.45 37.20
CA GLU A 1156 22.08 -36.79 38.46
C GLU A 1156 21.04 -36.86 39.57
N ASP A 1157 20.95 -38.01 40.23
CA ASP A 1157 20.23 -38.22 41.49
C ASP A 1157 21.25 -38.12 42.63
N LYS A 1158 21.19 -37.05 43.43
CA LYS A 1158 22.15 -36.82 44.53
C LYS A 1158 21.97 -37.78 45.70
N ASP A 1159 20.75 -38.28 45.91
CA ASP A 1159 20.44 -39.17 47.03
C ASP A 1159 21.03 -40.56 46.77
N LEU A 1160 20.87 -41.04 45.53
CA LEU A 1160 21.44 -42.32 45.06
C LEU A 1160 22.88 -42.20 44.56
N LYS A 1161 23.36 -40.97 44.29
CA LYS A 1161 24.67 -40.62 43.71
C LYS A 1161 24.91 -41.27 42.35
N THR A 1162 23.85 -41.38 41.56
CA THR A 1162 23.84 -41.99 40.21
C THR A 1162 23.62 -40.95 39.13
N ILE A 1163 24.34 -41.08 38.01
CA ILE A 1163 24.09 -40.32 36.78
C ILE A 1163 23.50 -41.29 35.74
N HIS A 1164 22.38 -40.93 35.13
CA HIS A 1164 21.66 -41.74 34.14
C HIS A 1164 21.45 -40.97 32.83
N ASN A 1165 21.60 -41.65 31.68
CA ASN A 1165 21.42 -41.05 30.35
C ASN A 1165 19.94 -41.06 29.93
N LEU A 1166 19.25 -39.93 30.13
CA LEU A 1166 17.86 -39.69 29.73
C LEU A 1166 17.63 -39.75 28.21
N SER A 1167 18.69 -39.65 27.39
CA SER A 1167 18.60 -39.80 25.93
C SER A 1167 18.62 -41.26 25.45
N GLN A 1168 18.87 -42.22 26.34
CA GLN A 1168 18.81 -43.66 26.03
C GLN A 1168 17.54 -44.32 26.58
N SER A 1169 17.10 -43.95 27.79
CA SER A 1169 15.87 -44.48 28.40
C SER A 1169 15.35 -43.56 29.53
N PRO A 1170 14.06 -43.66 29.91
CA PRO A 1170 13.54 -42.97 31.08
C PRO A 1170 14.28 -43.36 32.37
N TYR A 1171 14.49 -42.40 33.27
CA TYR A 1171 15.03 -42.66 34.60
C TYR A 1171 13.89 -42.95 35.58
N PHE A 1172 13.89 -44.11 36.22
CA PHE A 1172 12.86 -44.52 37.19
C PHE A 1172 13.34 -44.34 38.63
N PHE A 1173 12.47 -43.84 39.51
CA PHE A 1173 12.79 -43.60 40.92
C PHE A 1173 11.55 -43.71 41.81
N ASN A 1174 11.74 -44.24 43.02
CA ASN A 1174 10.72 -44.16 44.07
C ASN A 1174 10.77 -42.81 44.79
N SER A 1175 9.61 -42.34 45.23
CA SER A 1175 9.47 -41.14 46.06
C SER A 1175 8.33 -41.32 47.07
N SER A 1176 8.56 -40.87 48.30
CA SER A 1176 7.55 -40.69 49.34
C SER A 1176 6.81 -39.36 49.16
N ILE A 1177 5.67 -39.20 49.84
CA ILE A 1177 4.90 -37.94 49.85
C ILE A 1177 5.79 -36.80 50.37
N GLY A 1178 5.94 -35.74 49.58
CA GLY A 1178 6.87 -34.66 49.92
C GLY A 1178 7.06 -33.60 48.83
N THR A 1179 8.00 -32.70 49.09
CA THR A 1179 8.54 -31.72 48.12
C THR A 1179 10.05 -31.81 48.16
N PHE A 1180 10.68 -32.00 47.01
CA PHE A 1180 12.11 -32.21 46.83
C PHE A 1180 12.61 -31.15 45.86
N SER A 1181 13.63 -30.38 46.25
CA SER A 1181 14.07 -29.18 45.50
C SER A 1181 15.55 -29.20 45.12
N ASP A 1182 16.30 -30.23 45.50
CA ASP A 1182 17.75 -30.31 45.34
C ASP A 1182 18.24 -31.69 44.91
N ARG A 1183 17.43 -32.75 45.04
CA ARG A 1183 17.77 -34.15 44.66
C ARG A 1183 18.25 -34.29 43.22
N PHE A 1184 17.66 -33.59 42.26
CA PHE A 1184 17.86 -33.84 40.84
C PHE A 1184 18.52 -32.68 40.09
N ILE A 1185 19.46 -33.00 39.19
CA ILE A 1185 20.12 -32.04 38.28
C ILE A 1185 20.17 -32.63 36.86
N VAL A 1186 19.79 -31.83 35.86
CA VAL A 1186 20.07 -32.11 34.43
C VAL A 1186 21.47 -31.62 34.08
N LYS A 1187 22.24 -32.45 33.36
CA LYS A 1187 23.56 -32.15 32.80
C LYS A 1187 23.60 -32.53 31.32
N PHE A 1188 24.45 -31.86 30.54
CA PHE A 1188 24.67 -32.17 29.11
C PHE A 1188 25.92 -33.03 28.87
N THR A 1189 26.63 -33.41 29.94
CA THR A 1189 27.81 -34.27 29.94
C THR A 1189 27.82 -35.21 31.15
N ASP A 1190 28.44 -36.38 31.01
CA ASP A 1190 28.62 -37.38 32.08
C ASP A 1190 29.91 -37.17 32.89
N LYS A 1191 30.81 -36.31 32.41
CA LYS A 1191 32.13 -36.08 33.01
C LYS A 1191 32.06 -35.20 34.25
N THR A 1192 32.42 -35.75 35.41
CA THR A 1192 32.78 -34.95 36.59
C THR A 1192 34.14 -34.28 36.39
N LEU A 1193 34.26 -33.02 36.82
CA LEU A 1193 35.50 -32.24 36.71
C LEU A 1193 36.57 -32.72 37.70
N SER A 1194 37.38 -33.69 37.28
CA SER A 1194 38.71 -33.91 37.83
C SER A 1194 39.63 -32.75 37.41
N ILE A 1195 40.24 -32.05 38.37
CA ILE A 1195 41.12 -30.92 38.09
C ILE A 1195 42.41 -31.41 37.41
N GLY A 1196 42.58 -31.04 36.14
CA GLY A 1196 43.84 -31.18 35.40
C GLY A 1196 43.88 -32.33 34.39
N ASN A 1197 43.53 -32.03 33.14
CA ASN A 1197 44.50 -32.06 32.03
C ASN A 1197 43.84 -31.54 30.73
N PHE A 1198 44.49 -30.59 30.06
CA PHE A 1198 44.14 -30.20 28.70
C PHE A 1198 44.89 -31.10 27.71
N GLU A 1199 44.23 -32.14 27.19
CA GLU A 1199 44.73 -32.84 26.01
C GLU A 1199 44.55 -31.94 24.77
N VAL A 1200 45.65 -31.29 24.36
CA VAL A 1200 45.71 -30.49 23.13
C VAL A 1200 46.42 -31.29 22.05
N GLN A 1201 45.69 -31.60 20.99
CA GLN A 1201 46.23 -31.90 19.66
C GLN A 1201 45.44 -31.06 18.63
N ASP A 1202 46.05 -30.33 17.69
CA ASP A 1202 47.48 -30.14 17.45
C ASP A 1202 47.75 -28.80 16.70
N ASN A 1203 49.02 -28.39 16.58
CA ASN A 1203 49.53 -27.28 15.74
C ASN A 1203 49.04 -25.87 16.08
N ASP A 1204 49.15 -25.47 17.34
CA ASP A 1204 48.67 -24.19 17.83
C ASP A 1204 49.56 -22.99 17.41
N VAL A 1205 49.17 -22.33 16.31
CA VAL A 1205 49.51 -20.94 16.01
C VAL A 1205 48.33 -20.06 16.38
N VAL A 1206 48.46 -19.37 17.52
CA VAL A 1206 47.47 -18.45 18.05
C VAL A 1206 47.73 -17.06 17.47
N VAL A 1207 46.69 -16.45 16.91
CA VAL A 1207 46.69 -15.07 16.39
C VAL A 1207 45.54 -14.32 17.03
N TRP A 1208 45.82 -13.16 17.62
CA TRP A 1208 44.80 -12.30 18.20
C TRP A 1208 45.16 -10.82 17.99
N GLU A 1209 44.16 -9.96 18.20
CA GLU A 1209 44.27 -8.51 18.15
C GLU A 1209 44.21 -7.96 19.59
N LYS A 1210 44.94 -6.88 19.87
CA LYS A 1210 44.63 -5.96 20.97
C LYS A 1210 45.24 -4.57 20.69
N ASP A 1211 44.48 -3.50 20.95
CA ASP A 1211 44.93 -2.10 20.90
C ASP A 1211 45.56 -1.70 19.52
N LYS A 1212 45.00 -2.23 18.43
CA LYS A 1212 45.48 -2.15 17.03
C LYS A 1212 46.87 -2.73 16.81
N MET A 1213 47.16 -3.82 17.51
CA MET A 1213 48.36 -4.64 17.35
C MET A 1213 47.98 -6.10 17.16
N ILE A 1214 48.57 -6.76 16.17
CA ILE A 1214 48.38 -8.20 15.94
C ILE A 1214 49.46 -8.95 16.70
N PHE A 1215 49.05 -9.83 17.61
CA PHE A 1215 49.91 -10.71 18.37
C PHE A 1215 49.83 -12.14 17.80
N ILE A 1216 50.98 -12.76 17.63
CA ILE A 1216 51.14 -14.08 17.02
C ILE A 1216 52.05 -14.90 17.92
N THR A 1217 51.61 -16.08 18.33
CA THR A 1217 52.41 -17.05 19.08
C THR A 1217 52.25 -18.44 18.45
N ALA A 1218 53.35 -19.00 18.00
CA ALA A 1218 53.47 -20.41 17.62
C ALA A 1218 54.05 -21.19 18.81
N LYS A 1219 53.35 -22.21 19.31
CA LYS A 1219 53.78 -22.91 20.54
C LYS A 1219 54.98 -23.85 20.32
N ASN A 1220 55.03 -24.52 19.17
CA ASN A 1220 55.91 -25.70 18.97
C ASN A 1220 57.04 -25.49 17.95
N GLN A 1221 57.05 -24.38 17.20
CA GLN A 1221 58.07 -24.04 16.20
C GLN A 1221 58.20 -22.52 16.06
N ASN A 1222 59.32 -22.05 15.52
CA ASN A 1222 59.49 -20.64 15.20
C ASN A 1222 58.75 -20.26 13.90
N ILE A 1223 58.36 -18.99 13.85
CA ILE A 1223 57.68 -18.35 12.72
C ILE A 1223 58.76 -17.91 11.72
N ASN A 1224 58.69 -18.40 10.49
CA ASN A 1224 59.58 -18.02 9.37
C ASN A 1224 59.06 -16.76 8.65
N GLY A 1225 57.73 -16.58 8.57
CA GLY A 1225 57.15 -15.38 7.98
C GLY A 1225 55.68 -15.15 8.31
N VAL A 1226 55.24 -13.92 8.14
CA VAL A 1226 53.84 -13.50 8.28
C VAL A 1226 53.46 -12.57 7.14
N VAL A 1227 52.26 -12.77 6.60
CA VAL A 1227 51.62 -11.94 5.59
C VAL A 1227 50.22 -11.58 6.07
N VAL A 1228 49.83 -10.31 5.97
CA VAL A 1228 48.46 -9.87 6.30
C VAL A 1228 47.80 -9.30 5.06
N PHE A 1229 46.55 -9.68 4.83
CA PHE A 1229 45.69 -9.20 3.76
C PHE A 1229 44.39 -8.61 4.35
N ASP A 1230 43.79 -7.66 3.65
CA ASP A 1230 42.40 -7.25 3.90
C ASP A 1230 41.38 -8.21 3.27
N ILE A 1231 40.07 -7.98 3.47
CA ILE A 1231 39.00 -8.83 2.92
C ILE A 1231 38.96 -8.89 1.39
N SER A 1232 39.58 -7.92 0.68
CA SER A 1232 39.68 -7.93 -0.79
C SER A 1232 40.83 -8.80 -1.30
N GLY A 1233 41.63 -9.39 -0.40
CA GLY A 1233 42.83 -10.15 -0.74
C GLY A 1233 44.04 -9.27 -1.04
N LYS A 1234 43.95 -7.95 -0.84
CA LYS A 1234 45.08 -7.03 -1.01
C LYS A 1234 46.03 -7.15 0.18
N ARG A 1235 47.31 -7.37 -0.10
CA ARG A 1235 48.35 -7.56 0.92
C ARG A 1235 48.77 -6.24 1.55
N ILE A 1236 48.51 -6.09 2.85
CA ILE A 1236 48.81 -4.88 3.63
C ILE A 1236 50.04 -5.01 4.54
N TYR A 1237 50.49 -6.24 4.86
CA TYR A 1237 51.73 -6.47 5.61
C TYR A 1237 52.49 -7.69 5.10
N ARG A 1238 53.83 -7.68 5.22
CA ARG A 1238 54.68 -8.86 5.01
C ARG A 1238 56.02 -8.76 5.77
N LYS A 1239 56.41 -9.83 6.47
CA LYS A 1239 57.74 -10.04 7.05
C LYS A 1239 58.15 -11.51 6.88
N ASN A 1240 59.41 -11.81 6.57
CA ASN A 1240 59.91 -13.17 6.30
C ASN A 1240 61.37 -13.29 6.76
N LYS A 1241 61.92 -14.52 6.81
CA LYS A 1241 63.20 -14.83 7.48
C LYS A 1241 63.18 -14.37 8.93
N LEU A 1242 62.06 -14.64 9.59
CA LEU A 1242 61.92 -14.58 11.03
C LEU A 1242 62.42 -15.90 11.62
N ASP A 1243 62.86 -15.83 12.87
CA ASP A 1243 63.30 -16.97 13.68
C ASP A 1243 62.88 -16.66 15.13
N THR A 1244 61.58 -16.81 15.39
CA THR A 1244 60.97 -16.52 16.69
C THR A 1244 59.61 -17.20 16.84
N SER A 1245 59.33 -17.77 18.01
CA SER A 1245 58.02 -18.34 18.37
C SER A 1245 56.94 -17.27 18.61
N LYS A 1246 57.32 -15.99 18.74
CA LYS A 1246 56.40 -14.87 18.97
C LYS A 1246 56.69 -13.67 18.08
N LEU A 1247 55.64 -13.04 17.56
CA LEU A 1247 55.71 -11.79 16.80
C LEU A 1247 54.55 -10.87 17.18
N THR A 1248 54.84 -9.59 17.39
CA THR A 1248 53.83 -8.52 17.42
C THR A 1248 54.00 -7.65 16.17
N ILE A 1249 52.88 -7.33 15.51
CA ILE A 1249 52.80 -6.38 14.40
C ILE A 1249 52.08 -5.14 14.93
N GLN A 1250 52.73 -3.98 14.81
CA GLN A 1250 52.25 -2.68 15.30
C GLN A 1250 52.17 -1.68 14.14
N ASN A 1251 51.43 -0.59 14.32
CA ASN A 1251 51.29 0.51 13.34
C ASN A 1251 50.77 0.05 11.96
N LEU A 1252 49.86 -0.93 11.93
CA LEU A 1252 49.22 -1.39 10.70
C LEU A 1252 48.04 -0.48 10.35
N PHE A 1253 48.21 0.34 9.31
CA PHE A 1253 47.17 1.28 8.85
C PHE A 1253 46.04 0.55 8.11
N SER A 1254 45.02 0.13 8.87
CA SER A 1254 43.76 -0.40 8.37
C SER A 1254 42.58 0.37 8.97
N ALA A 1255 41.50 0.52 8.19
CA ALA A 1255 40.17 0.81 8.73
C ALA A 1255 39.64 -0.42 9.51
N HIS A 1256 38.54 -0.25 10.25
CA HIS A 1256 38.00 -1.33 11.08
C HIS A 1256 37.37 -2.42 10.20
N GLN A 1257 38.01 -3.59 10.10
CA GLN A 1257 37.62 -4.68 9.20
C GLN A 1257 38.21 -6.03 9.61
N ILE A 1258 37.78 -7.11 8.97
CA ILE A 1258 38.41 -8.42 9.14
C ILE A 1258 39.72 -8.48 8.33
N LEU A 1259 40.81 -8.90 8.98
CA LEU A 1259 42.10 -9.16 8.36
C LEU A 1259 42.40 -10.67 8.29
N LEU A 1260 43.06 -11.08 7.21
CA LEU A 1260 43.55 -12.42 6.96
C LEU A 1260 45.04 -12.49 7.27
N VAL A 1261 45.39 -13.04 8.44
CA VAL A 1261 46.78 -13.20 8.90
C VAL A 1261 47.26 -14.60 8.53
N LYS A 1262 48.14 -14.69 7.53
CA LYS A 1262 48.82 -15.92 7.11
C LYS A 1262 50.20 -16.00 7.74
N VAL A 1263 50.39 -16.96 8.63
CA VAL A 1263 51.66 -17.29 9.31
C VAL A 1263 52.29 -18.49 8.62
N THR A 1264 53.60 -18.48 8.42
CA THR A 1264 54.39 -19.59 7.88
C THR A 1264 55.48 -19.94 8.88
N LEU A 1265 55.60 -21.23 9.23
CA LEU A 1265 56.57 -21.77 10.17
C LEU A 1265 57.88 -22.18 9.47
N GLU A 1266 58.92 -22.48 10.22
CA GLU A 1266 60.22 -22.90 9.67
C GLU A 1266 60.17 -24.16 8.82
N ASN A 1267 59.32 -25.13 9.16
CA ASN A 1267 59.11 -26.33 8.35
C ASN A 1267 58.37 -26.07 7.02
N GLY A 1268 58.01 -24.81 6.72
CA GLY A 1268 57.32 -24.40 5.50
C GLY A 1268 55.79 -24.46 5.57
N ASN A 1269 55.21 -25.08 6.60
CA ASN A 1269 53.75 -25.12 6.77
C ASN A 1269 53.20 -23.71 7.01
N SER A 1270 52.01 -23.43 6.47
CA SER A 1270 51.37 -22.11 6.61
C SER A 1270 49.92 -22.19 7.06
N ILE A 1271 49.59 -21.47 8.13
CA ILE A 1271 48.27 -21.38 8.76
C ILE A 1271 47.71 -19.98 8.50
N THR A 1272 46.41 -19.86 8.21
CA THR A 1272 45.75 -18.56 8.04
C THR A 1272 44.62 -18.42 9.05
N LYS A 1273 44.59 -17.30 9.78
CA LYS A 1273 43.52 -16.94 10.73
C LYS A 1273 42.82 -15.66 10.25
N LYS A 1274 41.51 -15.59 10.44
CA LYS A 1274 40.72 -14.34 10.35
C LYS A 1274 40.71 -13.68 11.73
N ILE A 1275 40.91 -12.37 11.80
CA ILE A 1275 40.74 -11.57 13.02
C ILE A 1275 39.99 -10.27 12.67
N PRO A 1276 39.14 -9.72 13.55
CA PRO A 1276 38.77 -8.31 13.48
C PRO A 1276 39.99 -7.42 13.84
N PHE A 1277 40.05 -6.21 13.31
CA PHE A 1277 41.13 -5.22 13.52
C PHE A 1277 40.62 -3.80 13.25
#